data_AF-A0A4P9K4N4-F1
#
_entry.id   AF-A0A4P9K4N4-F1
#
_cell.length_a   1.000
_cell.length_b   1.000
_cell.length_c   1.000
_cell.angle_alpha   90.00
_cell.angle_beta   90.00
_cell.angle_gamma   90.00
#
_symmetry.space_group_name_H-M   'P 1'
#
loop_
_entity.id
_entity.type
_entity.pdbx_description
1 polymer ?
#
loop_
_entity_poly.entity_id
_entity_poly.type
_entity_poly.pdbx_seq_one_letter_code
_entity_poly.pdbx_strand_id
1 'polypeptide(L)'
;MSEFDDIFQQLKLKFIESLPKRLSSLEESFKGLDLSAFDQALLMSFYNTVHSLKGTAGTFGFKALAEMAEKIEVQIQPFVDDKKVPDNDLWQTLASDLNTLTHIIQQFDPVDFPVDTPFIKQVEGSNESLLVYFFIENDIYSSVNNLQLEKQGYLVKVFNSQEDVCSILKTSETPDAIVLFSSLTIEDNNLHLGVLKDCRAVLKNEQLPIILVAPQDSLEERLVSYRNGISRYLLLSSIEKDNQLLVRSLNELLQTVPQEPYKVMLVDDDELLLKVQSTILESAGMNVLAMSNPFEAVDSIEVFKPDVLILDVYMPEISGLEIAAILRDKETLLNLPILFLSTETDVQKHAKALALGGDDFLVKPVEVNCFVSAIAARAKRARKMEEMHSRLTNELYERQREQLALNQHAIVSIADKHGNIISVNDKFCEISGYSRSELLGNNHRIVKSGQHPPEFYREMWRTISSGEVWQGQVCNRKKDGSLYWVESTITPFMDEKGRPYQYASIRTDVTQQRLAEKAVELAKERLRRGQAYANIGTWEWNIVTGELFWTERIAPLFGYPEGDLETSYENFVAALHPEDRQAVIDAVNATIEHDEPYDFEHRVIWPDGTVRWLQERGAVMRSDNGSAISMLGVVQDIDDRKRAELKLAEREQLLLEAQNLASIGNWSADMKTGELFWSDEIYKIFGYEPRSITPSVELFHSAVHKDDVELVRESERKAVATGRHDVVHRIVRPDGSIRYVHELVEMKVDSHGQPLSMTGTVQDVTQLKQAEQELQIFRRVFESSDQAVWVADAGGYLIYANAAHEKLFGYSKQESVGMHYSEFLSKEAFQWVSDAIVEALNGGKNWTGQLPVIRKDGEELITFSNFGHIVGEDGKTQYLFDIMSDYTKELNRQEQLAKAKEEAERASKAKSEFLSSMSHELRTPMNAILGFGQLLEYDDSLNSGQKDNVKEIIDAGKHLLELINEILDLSKIEAGHVNLVLEPVRLCSVLDESLSLLVPMAVKQGIRVQHTCSKNVTLRADKTRLKQVLLNLISNAIKYNKKNGSVTISVYIEHKVAIQIIDTGIGIAEDKLSDLFQPFKRIADNQAEIEGTGIGLTITKSLVEMMGGELEVSSEVNVGSTFTIFLPIEKELQPESSSHNEQSGAGENASIADDQSQRHQILYIEDNISNIKLVSQILSGLPDISLLTAEDPVMGIDLAKQHCPDLILLDINMPNMDGYEVIKVLKSEPSLQSVPVVAVTANAMLHDIKKGEAAGFDDYVVKPFEIEGFIETVKTQLEG
;
A
#
# COMPACT_ATOMS: atom_id res chain seq x y z
N MET A 1 44.81 32.88 27.07
CA MET A 1 44.76 34.37 27.08
C MET A 1 45.81 35.08 26.19
N SER A 2 46.97 34.52 25.79
CA SER A 2 47.98 35.28 25.00
C SER A 2 47.93 35.10 23.48
N GLU A 3 47.36 34.01 22.95
CA GLU A 3 47.53 33.64 21.54
C GLU A 3 46.49 34.29 20.60
N PHE A 4 45.22 34.42 21.03
CA PHE A 4 44.17 35.11 20.27
C PHE A 4 44.47 36.61 20.16
N ASP A 5 44.85 37.25 21.26
CA ASP A 5 45.18 38.67 21.28
C ASP A 5 46.38 38.97 20.38
N ASP A 6 47.42 38.13 20.40
CA ASP A 6 48.58 38.26 19.50
C ASP A 6 48.18 38.08 18.02
N ILE A 7 47.34 37.09 17.68
CA ILE A 7 46.90 36.85 16.30
C ILE A 7 45.99 37.98 15.80
N PHE A 8 45.03 38.43 16.63
CA PHE A 8 44.12 39.52 16.28
C PHE A 8 44.90 40.82 16.05
N GLN A 9 45.92 41.10 16.87
CA GLN A 9 46.81 42.25 16.69
C GLN A 9 47.65 42.13 15.40
N GLN A 10 48.19 40.95 15.09
CA GLN A 10 48.92 40.72 13.84
C GLN A 10 48.04 40.91 12.60
N LEU A 11 46.79 40.44 12.63
CA LEU A 11 45.84 40.62 11.53
C LEU A 11 45.42 42.09 11.37
N LYS A 12 45.22 42.80 12.49
CA LYS A 12 44.95 44.25 12.49
C LYS A 12 46.10 45.03 11.87
N LEU A 13 47.35 44.69 12.21
CA LEU A 13 48.54 45.30 11.61
C LEU A 13 48.64 45.02 10.09
N LYS A 14 48.39 43.78 9.66
CA LYS A 14 48.36 43.43 8.23
C LYS A 14 47.29 44.21 7.47
N PHE A 15 46.12 44.43 8.06
CA PHE A 15 45.09 45.25 7.47
C PHE A 15 45.57 46.69 7.28
N ILE A 16 46.16 47.31 8.31
CA ILE A 16 46.74 48.66 8.24
C ILE A 16 47.81 48.75 7.14
N GLU A 17 48.72 47.77 7.06
CA GLU A 17 49.75 47.71 6.02
C GLU A 17 49.16 47.57 4.59
N SER A 18 47.97 47.00 4.46
CA SER A 18 47.27 46.81 3.18
C SER A 18 46.49 48.06 2.72
N LEU A 19 46.16 48.99 3.62
CA LEU A 19 45.33 50.16 3.31
C LEU A 19 45.87 51.04 2.16
N PRO A 20 47.17 51.36 2.06
CA PRO A 20 47.69 52.18 0.96
C PRO A 20 47.51 51.51 -0.41
N LYS A 21 47.65 50.18 -0.47
CA LYS A 21 47.48 49.39 -1.70
C LYS A 21 46.01 49.30 -2.09
N ARG A 22 45.12 49.04 -1.13
CA ARG A 22 43.66 49.03 -1.34
C ARG A 22 43.17 50.40 -1.83
N LEU A 23 43.70 51.48 -1.27
CA LEU A 23 43.41 52.85 -1.70
C LEU A 23 43.86 53.14 -3.14
N SER A 24 45.07 52.73 -3.51
CA SER A 24 45.56 52.89 -4.88
C SER A 24 44.68 52.13 -5.88
N SER A 25 44.22 50.92 -5.52
CA SER A 25 43.29 50.14 -6.33
C SER A 25 41.92 50.81 -6.47
N LEU A 26 41.38 51.40 -5.39
CA LEU A 26 40.13 52.17 -5.42
C LEU A 26 40.24 53.40 -6.32
N GLU A 27 41.34 54.15 -6.22
CA GLU A 27 41.60 55.32 -7.05
C GLU A 27 41.80 54.97 -8.53
N GLU A 28 42.47 53.86 -8.84
CA GLU A 28 42.65 53.37 -10.21
C GLU A 28 41.32 52.88 -10.81
N SER A 29 40.54 52.07 -10.08
CA SER A 29 39.22 51.62 -10.53
C SER A 29 38.26 52.79 -10.74
N PHE A 30 38.28 53.79 -9.86
CA PHE A 30 37.46 54.99 -10.02
C PHE A 30 37.89 55.86 -11.22
N LYS A 31 39.20 56.00 -11.48
CA LYS A 31 39.72 56.71 -12.67
C LYS A 31 39.43 55.98 -13.98
N GLY A 32 39.30 54.66 -13.94
CA GLY A 32 38.96 53.83 -15.10
C GLY A 32 37.48 53.88 -15.51
N LEU A 33 36.60 54.41 -14.64
CA LEU A 33 35.17 54.57 -14.93
C LEU A 33 34.93 55.86 -15.73
N ASP A 34 34.62 55.72 -17.03
CA ASP A 34 34.27 56.82 -17.93
C ASP A 34 32.74 57.01 -17.98
N LEU A 35 32.24 58.21 -17.66
CA LEU A 35 30.82 58.58 -17.75
C LEU A 35 30.26 58.48 -19.18
N SER A 36 31.12 58.51 -20.20
CA SER A 36 30.73 58.40 -21.62
C SER A 36 30.75 56.96 -22.17
N ALA A 37 31.40 56.03 -21.45
CA ALA A 37 31.51 54.61 -21.80
C ALA A 37 31.48 53.75 -20.52
N PHE A 38 30.33 53.73 -19.85
CA PHE A 38 30.17 53.16 -18.53
C PHE A 38 30.29 51.62 -18.53
N ASP A 39 31.41 51.11 -18.01
CA ASP A 39 31.70 49.68 -17.92
C ASP A 39 31.17 49.10 -16.60
N GLN A 40 30.17 48.23 -16.73
CA GLN A 40 29.49 47.60 -15.60
C GLN A 40 30.42 46.68 -14.79
N ALA A 41 31.43 46.06 -15.42
CA ALA A 41 32.38 45.18 -14.74
C ALA A 41 33.36 45.96 -13.85
N LEU A 42 33.82 47.13 -14.33
CA LEU A 42 34.64 48.06 -13.56
C LEU A 42 33.85 48.66 -12.38
N LEU A 43 32.55 48.94 -12.57
CA LEU A 43 31.69 49.44 -11.49
C LEU A 43 31.52 48.40 -10.38
N MET A 44 31.26 47.14 -10.73
CA MET A 44 31.15 46.04 -9.77
C MET A 44 32.47 45.82 -9.02
N SER A 45 33.60 45.90 -9.71
CA SER A 45 34.93 45.81 -9.08
C SER A 45 35.17 46.93 -8.06
N PHE A 46 34.77 48.17 -8.42
CA PHE A 46 34.85 49.32 -7.52
C PHE A 46 33.93 49.15 -6.29
N TYR A 47 32.68 48.76 -6.52
CA TYR A 47 31.69 48.51 -5.47
C TYR A 47 32.17 47.43 -4.48
N ASN A 48 32.64 46.27 -4.98
CA ASN A 48 33.15 45.19 -4.14
C ASN A 48 34.36 45.62 -3.28
N THR A 49 35.24 46.46 -3.84
CA THR A 49 36.40 46.95 -3.11
C THR A 49 36.01 47.91 -1.97
N VAL A 50 34.98 48.75 -2.20
CA VAL A 50 34.41 49.62 -1.15
C VAL A 50 33.69 48.78 -0.08
N HIS A 51 32.93 47.77 -0.49
CA HIS A 51 32.19 46.86 0.38
C HIS A 51 33.12 46.07 1.33
N SER A 52 34.18 45.45 0.78
CA SER A 52 35.22 44.77 1.57
C SER A 52 35.89 45.74 2.56
N LEU A 53 36.19 46.97 2.13
CA LEU A 53 36.79 47.98 3.00
C LEU A 53 35.87 48.36 4.18
N LYS A 54 34.56 48.54 3.95
CA LYS A 54 33.58 48.79 5.01
C LYS A 54 33.56 47.66 6.04
N GLY A 55 33.44 46.41 5.57
CA GLY A 55 33.33 45.23 6.43
C GLY A 55 34.58 44.99 7.28
N THR A 56 35.76 45.04 6.67
CA THR A 56 37.04 44.85 7.36
C THR A 56 37.38 46.01 8.30
N ALA A 57 37.14 47.27 7.88
CA ALA A 57 37.32 48.43 8.75
C ALA A 57 36.40 48.38 9.97
N GLY A 58 35.13 48.00 9.79
CA GLY A 58 34.17 47.82 10.88
C GLY A 58 34.60 46.73 11.87
N THR A 59 35.09 45.60 11.37
CA THR A 59 35.55 44.45 12.17
C THR A 59 36.76 44.81 13.05
N PHE A 60 37.71 45.59 12.54
CA PHE A 60 38.88 46.03 13.32
C PHE A 60 38.64 47.31 14.15
N GLY A 61 37.41 47.84 14.16
CA GLY A 61 37.00 48.99 14.97
C GLY A 61 37.33 50.36 14.37
N PHE A 62 37.68 50.45 13.10
CA PHE A 62 37.99 51.69 12.39
C PHE A 62 36.72 52.43 11.95
N LYS A 63 35.95 52.97 12.90
CA LYS A 63 34.63 53.57 12.67
C LYS A 63 34.61 54.63 11.57
N ALA A 64 35.51 55.61 11.62
CA ALA A 64 35.55 56.69 10.63
C ALA A 64 35.83 56.18 9.19
N LEU A 65 36.60 55.10 9.05
CA LEU A 65 36.89 54.49 7.76
C LEU A 65 35.69 53.67 7.26
N ALA A 66 35.04 52.92 8.15
CA ALA A 66 33.85 52.13 7.85
C ALA A 66 32.65 53.02 7.46
N GLU A 67 32.38 54.09 8.21
CA GLU A 67 31.31 55.06 7.93
C GLU A 67 31.52 55.76 6.58
N MET A 68 32.77 56.07 6.24
CA MET A 68 33.09 56.72 4.97
C MET A 68 32.96 55.76 3.79
N ALA A 69 33.40 54.52 3.94
CA ALA A 69 33.21 53.47 2.94
C ALA A 69 31.71 53.17 2.73
N GLU A 70 30.92 53.13 3.80
CA GLU A 70 29.46 52.98 3.75
C GLU A 70 28.78 54.13 3.00
N LYS A 71 29.19 55.37 3.24
CA LYS A 71 28.65 56.52 2.52
C LYS A 71 28.89 56.41 1.01
N ILE A 72 30.07 55.96 0.60
CA ILE A 72 30.44 55.75 -0.81
C ILE A 72 29.64 54.58 -1.39
N GLU A 73 29.51 53.47 -0.66
CA GLU A 73 28.74 52.29 -1.05
C GLU A 73 27.27 52.63 -1.33
N VAL A 74 26.59 53.32 -0.41
CA VAL A 74 25.18 53.70 -0.53
C VAL A 74 24.95 54.61 -1.75
N GLN A 75 25.90 55.47 -2.09
CA GLN A 75 25.80 56.32 -3.28
C GLN A 75 25.98 55.53 -4.59
N ILE A 76 26.68 54.40 -4.58
CA ILE A 76 26.96 53.58 -5.77
C ILE A 76 25.88 52.50 -5.97
N GLN A 77 25.28 52.01 -4.87
CA GLN A 77 24.31 50.91 -4.87
C GLN A 77 23.20 51.02 -5.94
N PRO A 78 22.52 52.17 -6.13
CA PRO A 78 21.45 52.27 -7.12
C PRO A 78 21.92 52.05 -8.56
N PHE A 79 23.20 52.34 -8.85
CA PHE A 79 23.79 52.20 -10.18
C PHE A 79 24.24 50.77 -10.48
N VAL A 80 24.56 50.02 -9.42
CA VAL A 80 24.79 48.57 -9.48
C VAL A 80 23.48 47.83 -9.79
N ASP A 81 22.39 48.20 -9.11
CA ASP A 81 21.09 47.52 -9.22
C ASP A 81 20.31 47.89 -10.50
N ASP A 82 20.23 49.18 -10.87
CA ASP A 82 19.38 49.67 -11.99
C ASP A 82 20.13 49.84 -13.34
N LYS A 83 21.45 49.59 -13.38
CA LYS A 83 22.33 49.81 -14.56
C LYS A 83 22.25 51.23 -15.17
N LYS A 84 21.92 52.23 -14.38
CA LYS A 84 21.89 53.64 -14.82
C LYS A 84 23.29 54.26 -14.75
N VAL A 85 23.52 55.32 -15.53
CA VAL A 85 24.78 56.10 -15.47
C VAL A 85 24.60 57.22 -14.44
N PRO A 86 25.57 57.45 -13.52
CA PRO A 86 25.54 58.58 -12.59
C PRO A 86 25.45 59.91 -13.33
N ASP A 87 24.74 60.89 -12.75
CA ASP A 87 24.84 62.26 -13.25
C ASP A 87 26.17 62.91 -12.81
N ASN A 88 26.51 64.03 -13.45
CA ASN A 88 27.81 64.68 -13.25
C ASN A 88 27.96 65.28 -11.84
N ASP A 89 26.86 65.57 -11.15
CA ASP A 89 26.85 66.15 -9.79
C ASP A 89 27.13 65.07 -8.74
N LEU A 90 26.51 63.89 -8.89
CA LEU A 90 26.81 62.72 -8.08
C LEU A 90 28.23 62.21 -8.31
N TRP A 91 28.72 62.24 -9.56
CA TRP A 91 30.09 61.85 -9.88
C TRP A 91 31.15 62.73 -9.19
N GLN A 92 30.91 64.05 -9.11
CA GLN A 92 31.77 64.95 -8.32
C GLN A 92 31.67 64.71 -6.82
N THR A 93 30.49 64.35 -6.32
CA THR A 93 30.29 63.99 -4.91
C THR A 93 31.07 62.74 -4.55
N LEU A 94 31.00 61.69 -5.37
CA LEU A 94 31.79 60.45 -5.20
C LEU A 94 33.30 60.74 -5.24
N ALA A 95 33.77 61.60 -6.15
CA ALA A 95 35.17 61.99 -6.21
C ALA A 95 35.63 62.75 -4.95
N SER A 96 34.76 63.59 -4.37
CA SER A 96 35.02 64.30 -3.11
C SER A 96 35.05 63.35 -1.91
N ASP A 97 34.12 62.40 -1.86
CA ASP A 97 34.05 61.39 -0.82
C ASP A 97 35.24 60.42 -0.89
N LEU A 98 35.69 60.04 -2.10
CA LEU A 98 36.91 59.25 -2.29
C LEU A 98 38.16 60.00 -1.79
N ASN A 99 38.29 61.31 -2.09
CA ASN A 99 39.40 62.12 -1.56
C ASN A 99 39.39 62.24 -0.03
N THR A 100 38.19 62.27 0.56
CA THR A 100 38.04 62.29 2.02
C THR A 100 38.45 60.94 2.62
N LEU A 101 38.09 59.83 1.98
CA LEU A 101 38.58 58.48 2.32
C LEU A 101 40.11 58.38 2.21
N THR A 102 40.71 58.91 1.14
CA THR A 102 42.15 59.04 0.94
C THR A 102 42.80 59.80 2.10
N HIS A 103 42.19 60.91 2.55
CA HIS A 103 42.71 61.71 3.65
C HIS A 103 42.66 60.98 5.00
N ILE A 104 41.56 60.29 5.28
CA ILE A 104 41.42 59.44 6.47
C ILE A 104 42.50 58.35 6.46
N ILE A 105 42.72 57.69 5.31
CA ILE A 105 43.75 56.65 5.15
C ILE A 105 45.18 57.19 5.35
N GLN A 106 45.48 58.38 4.81
CA GLN A 106 46.81 59.02 4.92
C GLN A 106 47.13 59.59 6.31
N GLN A 107 46.12 59.86 7.13
CA GLN A 107 46.29 60.37 8.50
C GLN A 107 46.31 59.28 9.58
N PHE A 108 46.17 58.00 9.23
CA PHE A 108 46.24 56.91 10.21
C PHE A 108 47.65 56.78 10.80
N ASP A 109 47.76 56.99 12.12
CA ASP A 109 48.92 56.62 12.93
C ASP A 109 48.66 55.25 13.58
N PRO A 110 49.53 54.23 13.39
CA PRO A 110 49.37 52.90 13.98
C PRO A 110 49.33 52.85 15.52
N VAL A 111 49.71 53.95 16.20
CA VAL A 111 50.02 53.97 17.63
C VAL A 111 48.84 54.35 18.54
N ASP A 112 47.74 54.90 18.01
CA ASP A 112 46.82 55.76 18.78
C ASP A 112 45.46 55.17 19.21
N PHE A 113 45.28 53.84 19.30
CA PHE A 113 43.99 53.25 19.74
C PHE A 113 44.09 52.25 20.91
N PRO A 114 43.26 52.39 21.98
CA PRO A 114 43.17 51.40 23.04
C PRO A 114 42.59 50.08 22.52
N VAL A 115 43.12 48.99 23.05
CA VAL A 115 42.70 47.62 22.76
C VAL A 115 41.61 47.23 23.75
N ASP A 116 40.33 47.37 23.37
CA ASP A 116 39.24 46.69 24.08
C ASP A 116 39.11 45.30 23.48
N THR A 117 39.62 44.30 24.19
CA THR A 117 39.43 42.88 23.86
C THR A 117 38.05 42.42 24.30
N PRO A 118 37.23 41.81 23.41
CA PRO A 118 36.02 41.13 23.83
C PRO A 118 36.40 39.94 24.71
N PHE A 119 35.98 40.00 25.97
CA PHE A 119 36.30 39.00 27.00
C PHE A 119 35.54 37.70 26.70
N ILE A 120 36.19 36.72 26.06
CA ILE A 120 35.68 35.33 26.01
C ILE A 120 36.35 34.57 27.16
N LYS A 121 35.56 34.17 28.17
CA LYS A 121 36.02 33.27 29.24
C LYS A 121 36.36 31.92 28.58
N GLN A 122 37.65 31.64 28.35
CA GLN A 122 38.09 30.28 28.05
C GLN A 122 37.82 29.44 29.29
N VAL A 123 36.87 28.51 29.20
CA VAL A 123 36.81 27.36 30.12
C VAL A 123 37.94 26.44 29.67
N GLU A 124 39.16 26.71 30.12
CA GLU A 124 40.22 25.71 30.10
C GLU A 124 39.67 24.48 30.85
N GLY A 125 39.84 23.30 30.27
CA GLY A 125 39.43 22.03 30.85
C GLY A 125 40.17 21.72 32.15
N SER A 126 39.82 22.42 33.24
CA SER A 126 40.10 21.99 34.59
C SER A 126 39.04 20.97 34.98
N ASN A 127 39.50 19.87 35.53
CA ASN A 127 38.72 18.82 36.19
C ASN A 127 38.16 19.37 37.53
N GLU A 128 37.64 20.60 37.55
CA GLU A 128 37.05 21.24 38.73
C GLU A 128 35.58 20.90 38.76
N SER A 129 35.17 20.22 39.83
CA SER A 129 33.78 19.85 40.09
C SER A 129 32.89 21.10 40.14
N LEU A 130 31.96 21.23 39.20
CA LEU A 130 31.02 22.36 39.10
C LEU A 130 30.19 22.46 40.39
N LEU A 131 30.16 23.64 41.00
CA LEU A 131 29.52 23.93 42.28
C LEU A 131 28.06 24.36 42.08
N VAL A 132 27.11 23.55 42.54
CA VAL A 132 25.67 23.83 42.43
C VAL A 132 25.09 24.11 43.82
N TYR A 133 24.40 25.25 43.97
CA TYR A 133 23.67 25.57 45.20
C TYR A 133 22.23 25.06 45.11
N PHE A 134 21.82 24.29 46.09
CA PHE A 134 20.47 23.75 46.26
C PHE A 134 19.75 24.48 47.38
N PHE A 135 18.56 25.02 47.10
CA PHE A 135 17.70 25.64 48.11
C PHE A 135 16.43 24.84 48.29
N ILE A 136 16.14 24.46 49.54
CA ILE A 136 15.07 23.51 49.88
C ILE A 136 14.29 23.99 51.10
N GLU A 137 12.97 24.09 50.96
CA GLU A 137 12.05 24.48 52.06
C GLU A 137 11.52 23.28 52.87
N ASN A 138 11.59 22.03 52.36
CA ASN A 138 11.21 20.82 53.10
C ASN A 138 11.92 19.52 52.62
N ASP A 139 12.26 18.63 53.57
CA ASP A 139 13.32 17.60 53.50
C ASP A 139 13.07 16.35 52.63
N ILE A 140 11.90 16.13 52.02
CA ILE A 140 11.53 14.78 51.54
C ILE A 140 12.08 14.44 50.13
N TYR A 141 12.30 15.43 49.26
CA TYR A 141 12.68 15.20 47.84
C TYR A 141 14.18 15.40 47.54
N SER A 142 14.97 15.78 48.54
CA SER A 142 16.35 16.26 48.40
C SER A 142 17.39 15.14 48.30
N SER A 143 17.15 14.02 49.00
CA SER A 143 18.19 13.00 49.24
C SER A 143 18.56 12.21 47.98
N VAL A 144 17.58 11.91 47.12
CA VAL A 144 17.78 11.12 45.89
C VAL A 144 18.44 11.96 44.79
N ASN A 145 17.98 13.21 44.63
CA ASN A 145 18.50 14.12 43.61
C ASN A 145 19.92 14.62 43.95
N ASN A 146 20.23 14.85 45.22
CA ASN A 146 21.56 15.25 45.67
C ASN A 146 22.60 14.13 45.40
N LEU A 147 22.29 12.90 45.80
CA LEU A 147 23.16 11.73 45.56
C LEU A 147 23.42 11.48 44.06
N GLN A 148 22.46 11.84 43.20
CA GLN A 148 22.57 11.63 41.76
C GLN A 148 23.42 12.69 41.07
N LEU A 149 23.39 13.95 41.56
CA LEU A 149 24.27 15.01 41.08
C LEU A 149 25.72 14.81 41.54
N GLU A 150 25.92 14.38 42.80
CA GLU A 150 27.24 13.99 43.29
C GLU A 150 27.85 12.83 42.47
N LYS A 151 27.04 11.82 42.10
CA LYS A 151 27.47 10.74 41.20
C LYS A 151 27.87 11.20 39.80
N GLN A 152 27.37 12.36 39.36
CA GLN A 152 27.69 12.98 38.06
C GLN A 152 28.82 14.00 38.15
N GLY A 153 29.50 14.10 39.30
CA GLY A 153 30.70 14.93 39.48
C GLY A 153 30.43 16.38 39.90
N TYR A 154 29.18 16.74 40.21
CA TYR A 154 28.82 18.05 40.74
C TYR A 154 29.12 18.14 42.25
N LEU A 155 29.68 19.28 42.68
CA LEU A 155 29.77 19.66 44.09
C LEU A 155 28.47 20.33 44.49
N VAL A 156 27.64 19.68 45.30
CA VAL A 156 26.34 20.23 45.71
C VAL A 156 26.42 20.78 47.13
N LYS A 157 26.00 22.04 47.32
CA LYS A 157 25.79 22.63 48.66
C LYS A 157 24.31 22.92 48.87
N VAL A 158 23.74 22.32 49.91
CA VAL A 158 22.32 22.44 50.25
C VAL A 158 22.13 23.51 51.33
N PHE A 159 21.13 24.37 51.13
CA PHE A 159 20.77 25.46 52.03
C PHE A 159 19.29 25.36 52.40
N ASN A 160 19.01 25.51 53.69
CA ASN A 160 17.67 25.38 54.27
C ASN A 160 17.10 26.73 54.73
N SER A 161 17.84 27.82 54.54
CA SER A 161 17.47 29.19 54.95
C SER A 161 17.96 30.22 53.95
N GLN A 162 17.11 31.22 53.70
CA GLN A 162 17.37 32.32 52.76
C GLN A 162 18.53 33.23 53.21
N GLU A 163 18.68 33.48 54.52
CA GLU A 163 19.69 34.39 55.06
C GLU A 163 21.11 33.85 54.89
N ASP A 164 21.27 32.52 54.91
CA ASP A 164 22.57 31.85 54.79
C ASP A 164 23.17 32.01 53.38
N VAL A 165 22.35 31.91 52.32
CA VAL A 165 22.79 32.01 50.93
C VAL A 165 23.32 33.41 50.60
N CYS A 166 22.60 34.46 50.97
CA CYS A 166 23.03 35.84 50.73
C CYS A 166 24.25 36.22 51.57
N SER A 167 24.46 35.58 52.74
CA SER A 167 25.66 35.78 53.55
C SER A 167 26.89 35.13 52.91
N ILE A 168 26.73 33.94 52.31
CA ILE A 168 27.81 33.15 51.70
C ILE A 168 28.23 33.72 50.34
N LEU A 169 27.27 34.18 49.53
CA LEU A 169 27.55 34.89 48.28
C LEU A 169 28.36 36.18 48.49
N LYS A 170 28.36 36.75 49.71
CA LYS A 170 29.18 37.91 50.09
C LYS A 170 30.60 37.54 50.55
N THR A 171 30.90 36.26 50.82
CA THR A 171 32.15 35.83 51.49
C THR A 171 33.15 35.03 50.64
N SER A 172 33.00 35.02 49.30
CA SER A 172 33.99 34.58 48.28
C SER A 172 33.79 33.25 47.53
N GLU A 173 32.70 32.48 47.72
CA GLU A 173 32.39 31.30 46.87
C GLU A 173 31.18 31.57 45.97
N THR A 174 31.41 31.64 44.65
CA THR A 174 30.37 31.80 43.61
C THR A 174 29.97 30.45 43.05
N PRO A 175 28.67 30.06 43.06
CA PRO A 175 28.23 28.82 42.43
C PRO A 175 28.18 28.94 40.90
N ASP A 176 28.20 27.80 40.21
CA ASP A 176 28.02 27.67 38.76
C ASP A 176 26.52 27.61 38.36
N ALA A 177 25.65 27.11 39.24
CA ALA A 177 24.19 27.16 39.08
C ALA A 177 23.46 27.17 40.43
N ILE A 178 22.21 27.65 40.44
CA ILE A 178 21.30 27.61 41.59
C ILE A 178 20.04 26.82 41.23
N VAL A 179 19.64 25.89 42.09
CA VAL A 179 18.35 25.17 42.01
C VAL A 179 17.49 25.54 43.20
N LEU A 180 16.28 26.05 42.93
CA LEU A 180 15.30 26.49 43.94
C LEU A 180 14.10 25.55 43.94
N PHE A 181 13.79 24.91 45.08
CA PHE A 181 12.53 24.18 45.27
C PHE A 181 11.54 25.05 46.02
N SER A 182 10.42 25.37 45.38
CA SER A 182 9.32 26.10 46.03
C SER A 182 8.26 25.12 46.56
N SER A 183 7.75 25.39 47.77
CA SER A 183 6.66 24.63 48.39
C SER A 183 5.32 25.39 48.44
N LEU A 184 5.27 26.64 47.95
CA LEU A 184 4.13 27.55 48.10
C LEU A 184 3.61 28.05 46.74
N THR A 185 2.30 28.27 46.63
CA THR A 185 1.60 28.91 45.49
C THR A 185 1.66 30.44 45.60
N ILE A 186 1.68 31.16 44.47
CA ILE A 186 1.81 32.64 44.43
C ILE A 186 0.75 33.41 45.25
N GLU A 187 -0.37 32.79 45.64
CA GLU A 187 -1.37 33.44 46.51
C GLU A 187 -0.82 33.82 47.91
N ASP A 188 0.23 33.15 48.40
CA ASP A 188 0.85 33.44 49.70
C ASP A 188 2.23 34.11 49.55
N ASN A 189 2.24 35.44 49.42
CA ASN A 189 3.39 36.35 49.62
C ASN A 189 4.70 36.08 48.85
N ASN A 190 5.01 36.96 47.87
CA ASN A 190 6.28 37.64 47.51
C ASN A 190 7.70 37.10 47.90
N LEU A 191 7.86 35.92 48.46
CA LEU A 191 9.09 35.45 49.12
C LEU A 191 10.21 35.16 48.11
N HIS A 192 9.86 34.56 46.96
CA HIS A 192 10.83 34.12 45.95
C HIS A 192 11.41 35.27 45.10
N LEU A 193 10.67 36.36 44.90
CA LEU A 193 11.15 37.57 44.20
C LEU A 193 12.22 38.33 45.00
N GLY A 194 12.16 38.28 46.33
CA GLY A 194 13.15 38.88 47.22
C GLY A 194 14.52 38.19 47.09
N VAL A 195 14.53 36.85 47.15
CA VAL A 195 15.73 36.02 47.00
C VAL A 195 16.46 36.30 45.67
N LEU A 196 15.72 36.34 44.57
CA LEU A 196 16.29 36.58 43.23
C LEU A 196 16.88 38.00 43.09
N LYS A 197 16.21 39.00 43.68
CA LYS A 197 16.73 40.38 43.73
C LYS A 197 18.01 40.48 44.55
N ASP A 198 18.04 39.85 45.73
CA ASP A 198 19.17 39.93 46.64
C ASP A 198 20.40 39.16 46.10
N CYS A 199 20.20 37.98 45.52
CA CYS A 199 21.27 37.23 44.85
C CYS A 199 21.85 38.01 43.66
N ARG A 200 20.99 38.61 42.81
CA ARG A 200 21.46 39.43 41.68
C ARG A 200 22.19 40.70 42.10
N ALA A 201 21.77 41.34 43.19
CA ALA A 201 22.44 42.54 43.70
C ALA A 201 23.89 42.27 44.14
N VAL A 202 24.20 41.03 44.56
CA VAL A 202 25.54 40.61 44.98
C VAL A 202 26.43 40.20 43.78
N LEU A 203 25.85 39.63 42.72
CA LEU A 203 26.58 39.00 41.59
C LEU A 203 27.03 39.94 40.45
N LYS A 204 26.89 41.27 40.58
CA LYS A 204 27.43 42.31 39.65
C LYS A 204 27.50 41.90 38.15
N ASN A 205 26.37 41.56 37.54
CA ASN A 205 26.20 41.26 36.09
C ASN A 205 26.74 39.92 35.53
N GLU A 206 27.11 38.92 36.32
CA GLU A 206 27.27 37.56 35.77
C GLU A 206 25.90 36.86 35.59
N GLN A 207 25.62 36.33 34.38
CA GLN A 207 24.41 35.53 34.08
C GLN A 207 24.52 34.14 34.74
N LEU A 208 24.19 34.06 36.02
CA LEU A 208 24.14 32.79 36.74
C LEU A 208 22.87 32.00 36.36
N PRO A 209 22.97 30.73 35.92
CA PRO A 209 21.81 29.89 35.65
C PRO A 209 21.00 29.58 36.91
N ILE A 210 19.70 29.87 36.91
CA ILE A 210 18.79 29.57 38.02
C ILE A 210 17.65 28.67 37.53
N ILE A 211 17.50 27.49 38.14
CA ILE A 211 16.39 26.56 37.91
C ILE A 211 15.37 26.70 39.05
N LEU A 212 14.12 26.96 38.73
CA LEU A 212 13.01 26.92 39.67
C LEU A 212 12.23 25.61 39.51
N VAL A 213 12.05 24.88 40.60
CA VAL A 213 11.19 23.70 40.70
C VAL A 213 9.95 24.07 41.50
N ALA A 214 8.78 23.97 40.88
CA ALA A 214 7.50 24.41 41.46
C ALA A 214 6.43 23.30 41.41
N PRO A 215 5.44 23.30 42.33
CA PRO A 215 4.45 22.24 42.45
C PRO A 215 3.30 22.31 41.43
N GLN A 216 3.01 23.48 40.85
CA GLN A 216 1.87 23.70 39.94
C GLN A 216 2.33 24.15 38.55
N ASP A 217 1.50 23.86 37.54
CA ASP A 217 1.74 24.28 36.15
C ASP A 217 0.86 25.48 35.77
N SER A 218 1.24 26.67 36.23
CA SER A 218 0.55 27.92 35.91
C SER A 218 1.34 28.76 34.92
N LEU A 219 0.67 29.20 33.84
CA LEU A 219 1.25 30.10 32.85
C LEU A 219 1.67 31.44 33.48
N GLU A 220 0.89 31.96 34.42
CA GLU A 220 1.18 33.22 35.12
C GLU A 220 2.45 33.09 35.98
N GLU A 221 2.57 32.01 36.75
CA GLU A 221 3.77 31.74 37.56
C GLU A 221 5.00 31.62 36.68
N ARG A 222 4.92 30.82 35.60
CA ARG A 222 6.02 30.67 34.63
C ARG A 222 6.45 32.02 34.05
N LEU A 223 5.50 32.83 33.58
CA LEU A 223 5.78 34.15 32.99
C LEU A 223 6.45 35.08 34.00
N VAL A 224 5.97 35.10 35.25
CA VAL A 224 6.59 35.90 36.33
C VAL A 224 7.99 35.39 36.64
N SER A 225 8.22 34.08 36.72
CA SER A 225 9.55 33.49 36.93
C SER A 225 10.55 33.89 35.84
N TYR A 226 10.17 33.74 34.56
CA TYR A 226 11.05 34.11 33.45
C TYR A 226 11.33 35.62 33.41
N ARG A 227 10.33 36.47 33.67
CA ARG A 227 10.50 37.93 33.76
C ARG A 227 11.48 38.35 34.86
N ASN A 228 11.62 37.54 35.92
CA ASN A 228 12.56 37.78 37.01
C ASN A 228 13.93 37.11 36.80
N GLY A 229 14.16 36.50 35.64
CA GLY A 229 15.47 35.99 35.25
C GLY A 229 15.75 34.54 35.65
N ILE A 230 14.71 33.74 35.91
CA ILE A 230 14.84 32.28 36.01
C ILE A 230 15.23 31.72 34.64
N SER A 231 16.25 30.86 34.61
CA SER A 231 16.77 30.23 33.39
C SER A 231 15.92 29.04 32.95
N ARG A 232 15.30 28.33 33.91
CA ARG A 232 14.43 27.18 33.62
C ARG A 232 13.40 26.97 34.72
N TYR A 233 12.17 26.69 34.32
CA TYR A 233 11.06 26.31 35.20
C TYR A 233 10.77 24.82 35.03
N LEU A 234 10.74 24.05 36.12
CA LEU A 234 10.45 22.62 36.13
C LEU A 234 9.31 22.34 37.11
N LEU A 235 8.45 21.38 36.75
CA LEU A 235 7.41 20.89 37.66
C LEU A 235 7.98 19.84 38.60
N LEU A 236 7.61 19.93 39.87
CA LEU A 236 7.96 18.94 40.88
C LEU A 236 7.45 17.55 40.47
N SER A 237 6.21 17.46 40.00
CA SER A 237 5.61 16.21 39.50
C SER A 237 6.34 15.61 38.30
N SER A 238 7.00 16.43 37.47
CA SER A 238 7.82 15.96 36.35
C SER A 238 9.16 15.40 36.82
N ILE A 239 9.74 15.99 37.87
CA ILE A 239 10.97 15.47 38.49
C ILE A 239 10.68 14.18 39.28
N GLU A 240 9.52 14.06 39.91
CA GLU A 240 9.08 12.83 40.60
C GLU A 240 8.90 11.64 39.62
N LYS A 241 8.41 11.90 38.41
CA LYS A 241 8.26 10.89 37.36
C LYS A 241 9.58 10.56 36.66
N ASP A 242 10.47 11.53 36.55
CA ASP A 242 11.77 11.40 35.90
C ASP A 242 12.91 12.02 36.73
N ASN A 243 13.55 11.15 37.51
CA ASN A 243 14.67 11.50 38.39
C ASN A 243 15.93 11.98 37.64
N GLN A 244 15.99 11.89 36.30
CA GLN A 244 17.11 12.44 35.51
C GLN A 244 16.83 13.82 34.93
N LEU A 245 15.59 14.31 34.99
CA LEU A 245 15.19 15.57 34.37
C LEU A 245 15.99 16.78 34.88
N LEU A 246 16.25 16.81 36.18
CA LEU A 246 17.02 17.89 36.82
C LEU A 246 18.49 17.86 36.41
N VAL A 247 19.10 16.68 36.39
CA VAL A 247 20.49 16.47 35.93
C VAL A 247 20.64 16.86 34.47
N ARG A 248 19.72 16.43 33.60
CA ARG A 248 19.71 16.81 32.18
C ARG A 248 19.55 18.32 32.00
N SER A 249 18.70 18.95 32.80
CA SER A 249 18.50 20.39 32.77
C SER A 249 19.71 21.19 33.24
N LEU A 250 20.41 20.73 34.28
CA LEU A 250 21.67 21.31 34.74
C LEU A 250 22.77 21.12 33.69
N ASN A 251 22.93 19.92 33.13
CA ASN A 251 23.85 19.66 32.02
C ASN A 251 23.56 20.58 30.83
N GLU A 252 22.29 20.75 30.43
CA GLU A 252 21.94 21.63 29.31
C GLU A 252 22.25 23.12 29.55
N LEU A 253 22.23 23.56 30.81
CA LEU A 253 22.51 24.94 31.21
C LEU A 253 24.00 25.20 31.49
N LEU A 254 24.73 24.17 31.94
CA LEU A 254 26.13 24.27 32.37
C LEU A 254 27.14 23.75 31.34
N GLN A 255 26.72 22.91 30.38
CA GLN A 255 27.61 22.40 29.33
C GLN A 255 27.75 23.42 28.19
N THR A 256 28.80 24.23 28.26
CA THR A 256 29.28 25.07 27.16
C THR A 256 30.17 24.33 26.16
N VAL A 257 30.46 23.03 26.36
CA VAL A 257 31.30 22.25 25.44
C VAL A 257 30.56 20.96 25.02
N PRO A 258 30.16 20.82 23.74
CA PRO A 258 29.64 19.56 23.22
C PRO A 258 30.74 18.47 23.24
N GLN A 259 30.38 17.18 23.44
CA GLN A 259 31.37 16.08 23.46
C GLN A 259 32.20 15.98 22.17
N GLU A 260 31.62 16.37 21.04
CA GLU A 260 32.32 16.62 19.78
C GLU A 260 32.14 18.09 19.39
N PRO A 261 33.21 18.80 18.97
CA PRO A 261 33.12 20.20 18.58
C PRO A 261 32.13 20.38 17.43
N TYR A 262 31.36 21.48 17.43
CA TYR A 262 30.46 21.82 16.33
C TYR A 262 31.26 22.06 15.05
N LYS A 263 30.84 21.46 13.94
CA LYS A 263 31.43 21.65 12.62
C LYS A 263 30.76 22.83 11.95
N VAL A 264 31.52 23.88 11.68
CA VAL A 264 31.02 25.10 11.06
C VAL A 264 31.71 25.28 9.72
N MET A 265 30.94 25.43 8.65
CA MET A 265 31.48 25.81 7.35
C MET A 265 31.24 27.30 7.14
N LEU A 266 32.30 28.05 6.86
CA LEU A 266 32.27 29.51 6.67
C LEU A 266 32.71 29.85 5.25
N VAL A 267 31.86 30.59 4.53
CA VAL A 267 32.12 31.04 3.16
C VAL A 267 32.02 32.56 3.10
N ASP A 268 33.14 33.23 2.79
CA ASP A 268 33.27 34.68 2.68
C ASP A 268 34.43 35.00 1.71
N ASP A 269 34.24 35.92 0.76
CA ASP A 269 35.24 36.23 -0.27
C ASP A 269 36.42 37.07 0.26
N ASP A 270 36.28 37.67 1.46
CA ASP A 270 37.35 38.41 2.11
C ASP A 270 38.21 37.51 3.01
N GLU A 271 39.40 37.13 2.52
CA GLU A 271 40.35 36.26 3.24
C GLU A 271 40.73 36.78 4.64
N LEU A 272 40.79 38.10 4.86
CA LEU A 272 41.13 38.67 6.16
C LEU A 272 39.96 38.50 7.14
N LEU A 273 38.74 38.75 6.68
CA LEU A 273 37.53 38.60 7.48
C LEU A 273 37.28 37.13 7.83
N LEU A 274 37.41 36.25 6.83
CA LEU A 274 37.36 34.81 6.98
C LEU A 274 38.33 34.32 8.05
N LYS A 275 39.57 34.82 8.06
CA LYS A 275 40.58 34.42 9.05
C LYS A 275 40.25 34.90 10.47
N VAL A 276 39.71 36.11 10.61
CA VAL A 276 39.26 36.65 11.92
C VAL A 276 38.10 35.82 12.47
N GLN A 277 37.06 35.60 11.66
CA GLN A 277 35.87 34.84 12.06
C GLN A 277 36.19 33.38 12.38
N SER A 278 37.05 32.74 11.59
CA SER A 278 37.52 31.37 11.87
C SER A 278 38.24 31.30 13.20
N THR A 279 39.14 32.23 13.48
CA THR A 279 39.89 32.28 14.74
C THR A 279 38.95 32.48 15.94
N ILE A 280 37.91 33.32 15.81
CA ILE A 280 36.88 33.51 16.84
C ILE A 280 36.16 32.18 17.13
N LEU A 281 35.70 31.47 16.10
CA LEU A 281 34.93 30.24 16.25
C LEU A 281 35.79 29.06 16.74
N GLU A 282 37.03 28.94 16.27
CA GLU A 282 38.02 27.99 16.77
C GLU A 282 38.34 28.25 18.25
N SER A 283 38.48 29.52 18.66
CA SER A 283 38.70 29.89 20.06
C SER A 283 37.50 29.57 20.96
N ALA A 284 36.30 29.50 20.39
CA ALA A 284 35.07 29.05 21.05
C ALA A 284 34.91 27.51 21.07
N GLY A 285 35.90 26.75 20.58
CA GLY A 285 35.90 25.29 20.59
C GLY A 285 35.14 24.64 19.43
N MET A 286 34.92 25.35 18.32
CA MET A 286 34.30 24.80 17.11
C MET A 286 35.35 24.33 16.09
N ASN A 287 34.99 23.34 15.28
CA ASN A 287 35.79 22.89 14.15
C ASN A 287 35.34 23.65 12.89
N VAL A 288 36.18 24.53 12.36
CA VAL A 288 35.81 25.46 11.30
C VAL A 288 36.46 25.05 9.98
N LEU A 289 35.66 24.93 8.92
CA LEU A 289 36.15 24.86 7.56
C LEU A 289 35.83 26.18 6.86
N ALA A 290 36.85 26.97 6.60
CA ALA A 290 36.72 28.31 6.06
C ALA A 290 37.21 28.35 4.60
N MET A 291 36.46 28.98 3.72
CA MET A 291 36.73 29.00 2.29
C MET A 291 36.34 30.31 1.63
N SER A 292 37.21 30.81 0.75
CA SER A 292 36.98 32.05 0.00
C SER A 292 36.34 31.82 -1.37
N ASN A 293 36.37 30.57 -1.87
CA ASN A 293 35.73 30.20 -3.13
C ASN A 293 34.35 29.55 -2.86
N PRO A 294 33.24 30.19 -3.27
CA PRO A 294 31.90 29.67 -3.04
C PRO A 294 31.57 28.36 -3.80
N PHE A 295 32.22 28.09 -4.93
CA PHE A 295 31.96 26.84 -5.68
C PHE A 295 32.51 25.60 -4.98
N GLU A 296 33.66 25.75 -4.29
CA GLU A 296 34.24 24.65 -3.51
C GLU A 296 33.35 24.26 -2.32
N ALA A 297 32.48 25.17 -1.86
CA ALA A 297 31.58 24.93 -0.72
C ALA A 297 30.56 23.85 -1.04
N VAL A 298 29.99 23.85 -2.26
CA VAL A 298 28.98 22.88 -2.69
C VAL A 298 29.56 21.46 -2.75
N ASP A 299 30.81 21.30 -3.18
CA ASP A 299 31.49 20.00 -3.26
C ASP A 299 31.95 19.52 -1.88
N SER A 300 32.42 20.44 -1.03
CA SER A 300 32.99 20.11 0.28
C SER A 300 31.92 19.82 1.34
N ILE A 301 30.68 20.25 1.13
CA ILE A 301 29.60 20.13 2.13
C ILE A 301 29.24 18.67 2.45
N GLU A 302 29.28 17.79 1.44
CA GLU A 302 28.97 16.37 1.60
C GLU A 302 30.08 15.59 2.33
N VAL A 303 31.32 16.07 2.21
CA VAL A 303 32.51 15.48 2.85
C VAL A 303 32.66 15.98 4.28
N PHE A 304 32.61 17.30 4.49
CA PHE A 304 32.81 17.92 5.79
C PHE A 304 31.61 17.69 6.72
N LYS A 305 30.39 17.67 6.16
CA LYS A 305 29.10 17.57 6.87
C LYS A 305 29.01 18.59 8.01
N PRO A 306 28.87 19.89 7.68
CA PRO A 306 28.76 20.92 8.70
C PRO A 306 27.47 20.78 9.51
N ASP A 307 27.52 21.13 10.80
CA ASP A 307 26.34 21.31 11.65
C ASP A 307 25.64 22.65 11.34
N VAL A 308 26.39 23.64 10.83
CA VAL A 308 25.90 24.96 10.40
C VAL A 308 26.74 25.47 9.24
N LEU A 309 26.09 26.03 8.22
CA LEU A 309 26.73 26.75 7.12
C LEU A 309 26.55 28.25 7.32
N ILE A 310 27.63 29.01 7.17
CA ILE A 310 27.64 30.47 7.24
C ILE A 310 28.05 31.02 5.87
N LEU A 311 27.21 31.88 5.29
CA LEU A 311 27.40 32.42 3.95
C LEU A 311 27.39 33.94 4.00
N ASP A 312 28.37 34.59 3.38
CA ASP A 312 28.23 36.00 3.02
C ASP A 312 27.15 36.15 1.95
N VAL A 313 26.30 37.19 2.07
CA VAL A 313 25.22 37.42 1.11
C VAL A 313 25.78 37.87 -0.24
N TYR A 314 26.83 38.68 -0.25
CA TYR A 314 27.42 39.25 -1.45
C TYR A 314 28.83 38.69 -1.66
N MET A 315 29.01 37.88 -2.69
CA MET A 315 30.31 37.36 -3.12
C MET A 315 30.46 37.54 -4.64
N PRO A 316 31.67 37.81 -5.16
CA PRO A 316 31.94 37.86 -6.58
C PRO A 316 31.69 36.48 -7.20
N GLU A 317 30.97 36.44 -8.32
CA GLU A 317 30.55 35.25 -9.10
C GLU A 317 29.20 34.64 -8.72
N ILE A 318 28.96 34.27 -7.46
CA ILE A 318 27.69 33.67 -7.01
C ILE A 318 27.30 34.20 -5.63
N SER A 319 26.05 34.65 -5.48
CA SER A 319 25.57 35.18 -4.19
C SER A 319 25.32 34.06 -3.18
N GLY A 320 25.45 34.36 -1.89
CA GLY A 320 25.13 33.38 -0.83
C GLY A 320 23.68 32.89 -0.90
N LEU A 321 22.76 33.74 -1.38
CA LEU A 321 21.35 33.39 -1.57
C LEU A 321 21.16 32.32 -2.66
N GLU A 322 21.92 32.39 -3.75
CA GLU A 322 21.89 31.40 -4.83
C GLU A 322 22.46 30.06 -4.37
N ILE A 323 23.54 30.07 -3.57
CA ILE A 323 24.10 28.85 -2.97
C ILE A 323 23.07 28.19 -2.06
N ALA A 324 22.40 28.95 -1.19
CA ALA A 324 21.39 28.40 -0.30
C ALA A 324 20.22 27.77 -1.07
N ALA A 325 19.74 28.42 -2.12
CA ALA A 325 18.68 27.87 -2.97
C ALA A 325 19.10 26.53 -3.62
N ILE A 326 20.34 26.42 -4.12
CA ILE A 326 20.88 25.18 -4.68
C ILE A 326 20.98 24.08 -3.63
N LEU A 327 21.44 24.40 -2.41
CA LEU A 327 21.57 23.43 -1.33
C LEU A 327 20.21 22.92 -0.84
N ARG A 328 19.16 23.75 -0.88
CA ARG A 328 17.81 23.38 -0.46
C ARG A 328 17.09 22.44 -1.44
N ASP A 329 17.52 22.38 -2.70
CA ASP A 329 16.99 21.44 -3.70
C ASP A 329 17.48 20.00 -3.47
N LYS A 330 18.51 19.80 -2.62
CA LYS A 330 19.02 18.47 -2.26
C LYS A 330 18.29 17.92 -1.03
N GLU A 331 17.61 16.76 -1.18
CA GLU A 331 16.87 16.10 -0.08
C GLU A 331 17.71 15.87 1.19
N THR A 332 19.00 15.59 1.05
CA THR A 332 19.92 15.33 2.17
C THR A 332 20.32 16.58 2.97
N LEU A 333 20.11 17.78 2.41
CA LEU A 333 20.55 19.05 2.99
C LEU A 333 19.39 20.01 3.31
N LEU A 334 18.14 19.57 3.13
CA LEU A 334 16.92 20.31 3.46
C LEU A 334 16.95 20.92 4.86
N ASN A 335 17.50 20.19 5.83
CA ASN A 335 17.50 20.58 7.25
C ASN A 335 18.82 21.21 7.73
N LEU A 336 19.82 21.40 6.86
CA LEU A 336 21.08 22.02 7.25
C LEU A 336 20.85 23.50 7.63
N PRO A 337 21.21 23.96 8.83
CA PRO A 337 21.05 25.37 9.18
C PRO A 337 21.97 26.27 8.34
N ILE A 338 21.41 27.30 7.70
CA ILE A 338 22.14 28.30 6.90
C ILE A 338 22.02 29.67 7.56
N LEU A 339 23.14 30.28 7.92
CA LEU A 339 23.25 31.60 8.54
C LEU A 339 23.84 32.59 7.53
N PHE A 340 23.14 33.69 7.25
CA PHE A 340 23.65 34.71 6.35
C PHE A 340 24.38 35.84 7.11
N LEU A 341 25.52 36.27 6.57
CA LEU A 341 26.22 37.49 7.00
C LEU A 341 25.99 38.57 5.95
N SER A 342 25.62 39.79 6.36
CA SER A 342 25.46 40.90 5.40
C SER A 342 25.71 42.27 6.03
N THR A 343 26.02 43.27 5.21
CA THR A 343 26.05 44.69 5.62
C THR A 343 24.70 45.38 5.47
N GLU A 344 23.69 44.70 4.91
CA GLU A 344 22.36 45.23 4.65
C GLU A 344 21.55 45.38 5.94
N THR A 345 20.78 46.46 6.07
CA THR A 345 19.89 46.69 7.23
C THR A 345 18.41 46.69 6.84
N ASP A 346 18.10 46.53 5.55
CA ASP A 346 16.74 46.50 5.01
C ASP A 346 16.02 45.17 5.32
N VAL A 347 14.95 45.29 6.11
CA VAL A 347 14.05 44.20 6.53
C VAL A 347 13.44 43.44 5.35
N GLN A 348 13.18 44.09 4.21
CA GLN A 348 12.60 43.42 3.03
C GLN A 348 13.60 42.46 2.37
N LYS A 349 14.88 42.85 2.30
CA LYS A 349 15.95 42.00 1.75
C LYS A 349 16.24 40.82 2.69
N HIS A 350 16.15 41.02 4.01
CA HIS A 350 16.26 39.93 5.00
C HIS A 350 15.12 38.92 4.86
N ALA A 351 13.88 39.39 4.65
CA ALA A 351 12.73 38.50 4.43
C ALA A 351 12.88 37.65 3.16
N LYS A 352 13.47 38.21 2.09
CA LYS A 352 13.76 37.48 0.86
C LYS A 352 14.83 36.40 1.06
N ALA A 353 15.84 36.66 1.89
CA ALA A 353 16.88 35.68 2.24
C ALA A 353 16.33 34.50 3.05
N LEU A 354 15.43 34.76 4.01
CA LEU A 354 14.73 33.73 4.77
C LEU A 354 13.79 32.90 3.86
N ALA A 355 13.09 33.53 2.93
CA ALA A 355 12.23 32.85 1.96
C ALA A 355 13.00 31.91 1.00
N LEU A 356 14.28 32.18 0.75
CA LEU A 356 15.18 31.35 -0.07
C LEU A 356 15.91 30.26 0.74
N GLY A 357 15.55 30.07 2.00
CA GLY A 357 16.00 28.93 2.81
C GLY A 357 17.06 29.25 3.87
N GLY A 358 17.33 30.51 4.19
CA GLY A 358 18.13 30.88 5.35
C GLY A 358 17.39 30.69 6.69
N ASP A 359 18.12 30.30 7.73
CA ASP A 359 17.60 30.09 9.09
C ASP A 359 17.75 31.33 9.99
N ASP A 360 18.72 32.19 9.70
CA ASP A 360 18.91 33.47 10.40
C ASP A 360 19.82 34.42 9.60
N PHE A 361 19.90 35.67 10.05
CA PHE A 361 20.66 36.73 9.41
C PHE A 361 21.42 37.57 10.44
N LEU A 362 22.72 37.77 10.26
CA LEU A 362 23.54 38.64 11.11
C LEU A 362 24.11 39.81 10.32
N VAL A 363 23.96 41.02 10.89
CA VAL A 363 24.44 42.26 10.29
C VAL A 363 25.90 42.51 10.68
N LYS A 364 26.79 42.69 9.69
CA LYS A 364 28.20 43.05 9.86
C LYS A 364 28.30 44.54 10.26
N PRO A 365 29.12 44.94 11.25
CA PRO A 365 30.00 44.09 12.06
C PRO A 365 29.23 43.35 13.17
N VAL A 366 29.42 42.02 13.23
CA VAL A 366 28.74 41.17 14.20
C VAL A 366 29.47 41.23 15.55
N GLU A 367 28.74 41.44 16.64
CA GLU A 367 29.29 41.33 17.98
C GLU A 367 29.73 39.87 18.25
N VAL A 368 30.96 39.69 18.74
CA VAL A 368 31.61 38.38 18.93
C VAL A 368 30.75 37.39 19.73
N ASN A 369 30.12 37.86 20.81
CA ASN A 369 29.26 37.03 21.66
C ASN A 369 27.97 36.60 20.94
N CYS A 370 27.36 37.50 20.17
CA CYS A 370 26.18 37.20 19.35
C CYS A 370 26.53 36.22 18.23
N PHE A 371 27.69 36.37 17.58
CA PHE A 371 28.15 35.50 16.50
C PHE A 371 28.28 34.04 16.98
N VAL A 372 29.05 33.83 18.05
CA VAL A 372 29.28 32.49 18.63
C VAL A 372 27.97 31.87 19.14
N SER A 373 27.14 32.65 19.85
CA SER A 373 25.89 32.15 20.42
C SER A 373 24.87 31.77 19.35
N ALA A 374 24.76 32.56 18.27
CA ALA A 374 23.86 32.28 17.18
C ALA A 374 24.21 30.96 16.49
N ILE A 375 25.49 30.73 16.20
CA ILE A 375 25.97 29.52 15.54
C ILE A 375 25.81 28.29 16.45
N ALA A 376 26.21 28.40 17.72
CA ALA A 376 26.06 27.32 18.69
C ALA A 376 24.60 26.89 18.88
N ALA A 377 23.66 27.85 18.88
CA ALA A 377 22.23 27.55 19.00
C ALA A 377 21.70 26.74 17.79
N ARG A 378 22.14 27.08 16.57
CA ARG A 378 21.71 26.38 15.34
C ARG A 378 22.33 24.99 15.25
N ALA A 379 23.62 24.88 15.55
CA ALA A 379 24.33 23.59 15.57
C ALA A 379 23.70 22.63 16.58
N LYS A 380 23.37 23.13 17.79
CA LYS A 380 22.69 22.35 18.84
C LYS A 380 21.30 21.88 18.39
N ARG A 381 20.55 22.73 17.70
CA ARG A 381 19.21 22.38 17.18
C ARG A 381 19.30 21.30 16.09
N ALA A 382 20.25 21.44 15.16
CA ALA A 382 20.45 20.47 14.07
C ALA A 382 20.76 19.07 14.61
N ARG A 383 21.76 18.94 15.50
CA ARG A 383 22.11 17.66 16.11
C ARG A 383 20.96 17.02 16.88
N LYS A 384 20.18 17.83 17.63
CA LYS A 384 19.02 17.33 18.37
C LYS A 384 17.90 16.81 17.44
N MET A 385 17.70 17.48 16.31
CA MET A 385 16.72 17.04 15.31
C MET A 385 17.16 15.73 14.65
N GLU A 386 18.44 15.61 14.29
CA GLU A 386 19.00 14.40 13.69
C GLU A 386 18.93 13.19 14.64
N GLU A 387 19.23 13.41 15.93
CA GLU A 387 19.11 12.38 16.97
C GLU A 387 17.66 11.92 17.15
N MET A 388 16.69 12.86 17.19
CA MET A 388 15.27 12.54 17.28
C MET A 388 14.77 11.76 16.07
N HIS A 389 15.17 12.20 14.86
CA HIS A 389 14.81 11.53 13.61
C HIS A 389 15.36 10.10 13.55
N SER A 390 16.62 9.90 13.98
CA SER A 390 17.24 8.58 14.05
C SER A 390 16.52 7.65 15.04
N ARG A 391 16.18 8.14 16.25
CA ARG A 391 15.41 7.35 17.23
C ARG A 391 14.03 6.97 16.71
N LEU A 392 13.29 7.91 16.13
CA LEU A 392 11.96 7.65 15.59
C LEU A 392 12.01 6.61 14.47
N THR A 393 13.00 6.72 13.57
CA THR A 393 13.18 5.77 12.48
C THR A 393 13.47 4.35 12.99
N ASN A 394 14.32 4.23 14.02
CA ASN A 394 14.62 2.93 14.64
C ASN A 394 13.39 2.33 15.35
N GLU A 395 12.64 3.12 16.12
CA GLU A 395 11.41 2.64 16.78
C GLU A 395 10.35 2.22 15.75
N LEU A 396 10.20 2.96 14.64
CA LEU A 396 9.32 2.58 13.54
C LEU A 396 9.76 1.27 12.89
N TYR A 397 11.07 1.08 12.67
CA TYR A 397 11.62 -0.14 12.11
C TYR A 397 11.40 -1.36 13.02
N GLU A 398 11.62 -1.22 14.32
CA GLU A 398 11.36 -2.28 15.31
C GLU A 398 9.87 -2.64 15.37
N ARG A 399 8.98 -1.64 15.44
CA ARG A 399 7.52 -1.88 15.42
C ARG A 399 7.05 -2.55 14.13
N GLN A 400 7.60 -2.16 12.98
CA GLN A 400 7.29 -2.81 11.70
C GLN A 400 7.71 -4.28 11.70
N ARG A 401 8.88 -4.61 12.26
CA ARG A 401 9.35 -5.99 12.39
C ARG A 401 8.46 -6.84 13.30
N GLU A 402 8.04 -6.31 14.44
CA GLU A 402 7.12 -6.99 15.36
C GLU A 402 5.78 -7.29 14.69
N GLN A 403 5.20 -6.33 13.97
CA GLN A 403 3.97 -6.54 13.21
C GLN A 403 4.15 -7.58 12.10
N LEU A 404 5.28 -7.58 11.40
CA LEU A 404 5.53 -8.53 10.31
C LEU A 404 5.67 -9.98 10.79
N ALA A 405 6.31 -10.19 11.95
CA ALA A 405 6.41 -11.52 12.58
C ALA A 405 5.02 -12.06 12.98
N LEU A 406 4.19 -11.22 13.59
CA LEU A 406 2.80 -11.56 13.95
C LEU A 406 1.92 -11.78 12.72
N ASN A 407 2.14 -11.06 11.63
CA ASN A 407 1.39 -11.20 10.38
C ASN A 407 1.73 -12.50 9.62
N GLN A 408 2.92 -13.07 9.79
CA GLN A 408 3.34 -14.27 9.04
C GLN A 408 3.02 -15.60 9.76
N HIS A 409 3.06 -15.65 11.09
CA HIS A 409 3.15 -16.94 11.82
C HIS A 409 1.88 -17.37 12.56
N ALA A 410 0.95 -16.46 12.88
CA ALA A 410 -0.27 -16.80 13.61
C ALA A 410 -1.49 -16.04 13.06
N ILE A 411 -2.67 -16.61 13.18
CA ILE A 411 -3.94 -15.91 12.93
C ILE A 411 -4.24 -15.05 14.16
N VAL A 412 -4.33 -13.73 13.99
CA VAL A 412 -4.57 -12.77 15.08
C VAL A 412 -5.85 -12.00 14.83
N SER A 413 -6.70 -11.93 15.84
CA SER A 413 -7.85 -11.02 15.86
C SER A 413 -8.05 -10.42 17.24
N ILE A 414 -8.48 -9.16 17.28
CA ILE A 414 -8.88 -8.47 18.49
C ILE A 414 -10.36 -8.12 18.37
N ALA A 415 -11.11 -8.37 19.43
CA ALA A 415 -12.54 -8.11 19.50
C ALA A 415 -12.91 -7.27 20.73
N ASP A 416 -13.99 -6.49 20.61
CA ASP A 416 -14.58 -5.75 21.72
C ASP A 416 -15.22 -6.68 22.78
N LYS A 417 -15.74 -6.10 23.87
CA LYS A 417 -16.45 -6.84 24.93
C LYS A 417 -17.67 -7.65 24.46
N HIS A 418 -18.21 -7.38 23.27
CA HIS A 418 -19.34 -8.08 22.65
C HIS A 418 -18.90 -9.15 21.64
N GLY A 419 -17.60 -9.29 21.38
CA GLY A 419 -17.03 -10.21 20.41
C GLY A 419 -17.08 -9.71 18.97
N ASN A 420 -17.26 -8.40 18.76
CA ASN A 420 -17.14 -7.77 17.45
C ASN A 420 -15.68 -7.49 17.14
N ILE A 421 -15.24 -7.89 15.95
CA ILE A 421 -13.85 -7.80 15.53
C ILE A 421 -13.52 -6.32 15.26
N ILE A 422 -12.49 -5.82 15.95
CA ILE A 422 -11.99 -4.45 15.81
C ILE A 422 -10.59 -4.40 15.19
N SER A 423 -9.89 -5.53 15.15
CA SER A 423 -8.61 -5.65 14.43
C SER A 423 -8.36 -7.09 13.99
N VAL A 424 -7.74 -7.26 12.82
CA VAL A 424 -7.30 -8.55 12.25
C VAL A 424 -5.99 -8.40 11.49
N ASN A 425 -5.15 -9.42 11.55
CA ASN A 425 -3.95 -9.50 10.73
C ASN A 425 -4.21 -10.13 9.35
N ASP A 426 -3.24 -10.01 8.45
CA ASP A 426 -3.36 -10.49 7.08
C ASP A 426 -3.54 -12.01 7.01
N LYS A 427 -2.91 -12.77 7.93
CA LYS A 427 -3.06 -14.23 8.02
C LYS A 427 -4.50 -14.66 8.30
N PHE A 428 -5.24 -13.88 9.11
CA PHE A 428 -6.67 -14.13 9.31
C PHE A 428 -7.42 -13.98 7.98
N CYS A 429 -7.20 -12.89 7.25
CA CYS A 429 -7.85 -12.64 5.97
C CYS A 429 -7.54 -13.75 4.94
N GLU A 430 -6.27 -14.12 4.81
CA GLU A 430 -5.78 -15.18 3.92
C GLU A 430 -6.45 -16.54 4.22
N ILE A 431 -6.41 -16.98 5.49
CA ILE A 431 -6.93 -18.30 5.87
C ILE A 431 -8.45 -18.34 5.86
N SER A 432 -9.13 -17.26 6.28
CA SER A 432 -10.59 -17.20 6.32
C SER A 432 -11.24 -16.88 4.96
N GLY A 433 -10.51 -16.26 4.04
CA GLY A 433 -11.00 -15.81 2.74
C GLY A 433 -11.90 -14.56 2.78
N TYR A 434 -12.09 -13.95 3.95
CA TYR A 434 -12.81 -12.68 4.10
C TYR A 434 -11.83 -11.50 4.00
N SER A 435 -12.26 -10.39 3.39
CA SER A 435 -11.45 -9.18 3.38
C SER A 435 -11.44 -8.52 4.78
N ARG A 436 -10.44 -7.67 5.04
CA ARG A 436 -10.36 -6.91 6.29
C ARG A 436 -11.62 -6.07 6.51
N SER A 437 -12.16 -5.42 5.47
CA SER A 437 -13.38 -4.61 5.57
C SER A 437 -14.64 -5.44 5.87
N GLU A 438 -14.70 -6.70 5.44
CA GLU A 438 -15.80 -7.61 5.78
C GLU A 438 -15.70 -8.14 7.22
N LEU A 439 -14.48 -8.28 7.75
CA LEU A 439 -14.26 -8.77 9.10
C LEU A 439 -14.47 -7.70 10.17
N LEU A 440 -13.99 -6.47 9.92
CA LEU A 440 -14.08 -5.38 10.89
C LEU A 440 -15.54 -4.97 11.15
N GLY A 441 -15.87 -4.76 12.43
CA GLY A 441 -17.22 -4.43 12.90
C GLY A 441 -18.17 -5.63 13.01
N ASN A 442 -17.85 -6.77 12.38
CA ASN A 442 -18.66 -7.98 12.45
C ASN A 442 -18.30 -8.86 13.64
N ASN A 443 -19.27 -9.64 14.12
CA ASN A 443 -19.05 -10.54 15.25
C ASN A 443 -18.24 -11.78 14.84
N HIS A 444 -17.37 -12.28 15.74
CA HIS A 444 -16.49 -13.44 15.50
C HIS A 444 -17.22 -14.70 15.00
N ARG A 445 -18.53 -14.80 15.25
CA ARG A 445 -19.41 -15.83 14.69
C ARG A 445 -19.42 -15.92 13.16
N ILE A 446 -18.93 -14.92 12.43
CA ILE A 446 -18.85 -14.93 10.96
C ILE A 446 -18.10 -16.15 10.40
N VAL A 447 -17.06 -16.63 11.11
CA VAL A 447 -16.28 -17.81 10.72
C VAL A 447 -16.80 -19.12 11.34
N LYS A 448 -17.95 -19.12 12.02
CA LYS A 448 -18.47 -20.29 12.75
C LYS A 448 -18.90 -21.41 11.78
N SER A 449 -18.26 -22.58 11.89
CA SER A 449 -18.57 -23.75 11.04
C SER A 449 -19.88 -24.47 11.37
N GLY A 450 -20.32 -24.44 12.64
CA GLY A 450 -21.44 -25.25 13.12
C GLY A 450 -21.09 -26.72 13.43
N GLN A 451 -19.81 -27.12 13.36
CA GLN A 451 -19.36 -28.47 13.71
C GLN A 451 -19.35 -28.74 15.22
N HIS A 452 -19.29 -27.69 16.04
CA HIS A 452 -19.25 -27.79 17.50
C HIS A 452 -20.63 -27.60 18.13
N PRO A 453 -20.96 -28.35 19.20
CA PRO A 453 -22.23 -28.22 19.89
C PRO A 453 -22.38 -26.84 20.57
N PRO A 454 -23.61 -26.32 20.78
CA PRO A 454 -23.82 -25.01 21.42
C PRO A 454 -23.22 -24.88 22.82
N GLU A 455 -23.06 -25.99 23.55
CA GLU A 455 -22.41 -26.08 24.87
C GLU A 455 -20.94 -25.65 24.81
N PHE A 456 -20.21 -26.04 23.76
CA PHE A 456 -18.80 -25.71 23.57
C PHE A 456 -18.55 -24.20 23.56
N TYR A 457 -19.35 -23.46 22.77
CA TYR A 457 -19.22 -22.01 22.68
C TYR A 457 -19.68 -21.29 23.95
N ARG A 458 -20.63 -21.87 24.70
CA ARG A 458 -21.07 -21.34 26.01
C ARG A 458 -19.97 -21.43 27.04
N GLU A 459 -19.24 -22.54 27.08
CA GLU A 459 -18.10 -22.72 27.97
C GLU A 459 -16.97 -21.75 27.65
N MET A 460 -16.58 -21.65 26.36
CA MET A 460 -15.59 -20.68 25.89
C MET A 460 -15.94 -19.25 26.32
N TRP A 461 -17.18 -18.81 26.06
CA TRP A 461 -17.63 -17.47 26.44
C TRP A 461 -17.62 -17.26 27.96
N ARG A 462 -17.99 -18.28 28.74
CA ARG A 462 -17.97 -18.21 30.20
C ARG A 462 -16.56 -17.98 30.73
N THR A 463 -15.57 -18.72 30.21
CA THR A 463 -14.15 -18.60 30.60
C THR A 463 -13.59 -17.22 30.32
N ILE A 464 -13.74 -16.72 29.08
CA ILE A 464 -13.15 -15.42 28.72
C ILE A 464 -13.86 -14.25 29.42
N SER A 465 -15.18 -14.36 29.63
CA SER A 465 -15.95 -13.31 30.34
C SER A 465 -15.66 -13.25 31.83
N SER A 466 -15.15 -14.33 32.44
CA SER A 466 -14.68 -14.32 33.83
C SER A 466 -13.25 -13.78 34.00
N GLY A 467 -12.60 -13.37 32.90
CA GLY A 467 -11.22 -12.88 32.92
C GLY A 467 -10.16 -13.99 32.82
N GLU A 468 -10.57 -15.23 32.54
CA GLU A 468 -9.64 -16.35 32.38
C GLU A 468 -9.27 -16.57 30.90
N VAL A 469 -8.06 -17.07 30.66
CA VAL A 469 -7.60 -17.41 29.30
C VAL A 469 -8.25 -18.72 28.86
N TRP A 470 -8.85 -18.73 27.66
CA TRP A 470 -9.40 -19.94 27.07
C TRP A 470 -8.47 -20.52 26.01
N GLN A 471 -8.30 -21.84 26.02
CA GLN A 471 -7.52 -22.58 25.02
C GLN A 471 -8.34 -23.76 24.49
N GLY A 472 -8.32 -23.96 23.18
CA GLY A 472 -8.99 -25.11 22.57
C GLY A 472 -8.97 -25.09 21.04
N GLN A 473 -9.37 -26.23 20.46
CA GLN A 473 -9.43 -26.39 19.01
C GLN A 473 -10.83 -26.08 18.48
N VAL A 474 -10.90 -25.17 17.50
CA VAL A 474 -12.15 -24.68 16.90
C VAL A 474 -12.15 -25.02 15.42
N CYS A 475 -13.27 -25.55 14.92
CA CYS A 475 -13.49 -25.71 13.50
C CYS A 475 -14.22 -24.47 12.98
N ASN A 476 -13.64 -23.80 12.01
CA ASN A 476 -14.17 -22.61 11.36
C ASN A 476 -14.48 -22.89 9.90
N ARG A 477 -15.26 -22.00 9.29
CA ARG A 477 -15.66 -22.06 7.89
C ARG A 477 -15.15 -20.81 7.18
N LYS A 478 -14.43 -21.03 6.07
CA LYS A 478 -13.96 -19.98 5.16
C LYS A 478 -15.13 -19.36 4.39
N LYS A 479 -14.89 -18.24 3.71
CA LYS A 479 -15.88 -17.57 2.86
C LYS A 479 -16.39 -18.45 1.71
N ASP A 480 -15.54 -19.30 1.14
CA ASP A 480 -15.89 -20.26 0.09
C ASP A 480 -16.70 -21.47 0.58
N GLY A 481 -16.93 -21.57 1.90
CA GLY A 481 -17.65 -22.67 2.53
C GLY A 481 -16.79 -23.84 3.01
N SER A 482 -15.49 -23.88 2.66
CA SER A 482 -14.57 -24.91 3.13
C SER A 482 -14.29 -24.79 4.64
N LEU A 483 -14.00 -25.92 5.27
CA LEU A 483 -13.74 -26.00 6.71
C LEU A 483 -12.24 -25.99 7.00
N TYR A 484 -11.85 -25.28 8.05
CA TYR A 484 -10.47 -25.28 8.54
C TYR A 484 -10.46 -25.38 10.07
N TRP A 485 -9.42 -26.03 10.61
CA TRP A 485 -9.25 -26.25 12.03
C TRP A 485 -8.17 -25.35 12.58
N VAL A 486 -8.49 -24.67 13.68
CA VAL A 486 -7.53 -23.81 14.38
C VAL A 486 -7.39 -24.23 15.83
N GLU A 487 -6.17 -24.31 16.31
CA GLU A 487 -5.87 -24.29 17.73
C GLU A 487 -5.83 -22.83 18.18
N SER A 488 -6.67 -22.46 19.15
CA SER A 488 -6.94 -21.06 19.50
C SER A 488 -6.71 -20.81 20.98
N THR A 489 -5.99 -19.72 21.27
CA THR A 489 -5.90 -19.11 22.60
C THR A 489 -6.65 -17.77 22.57
N ILE A 490 -7.48 -17.50 23.57
CA ILE A 490 -8.23 -16.24 23.71
C ILE A 490 -7.94 -15.64 25.08
N THR A 491 -7.38 -14.43 25.09
CA THR A 491 -6.94 -13.71 26.29
C THR A 491 -7.80 -12.45 26.49
N PRO A 492 -8.47 -12.30 27.64
CA PRO A 492 -9.20 -11.07 27.99
C PRO A 492 -8.27 -9.98 28.50
N PHE A 493 -8.52 -8.73 28.10
CA PHE A 493 -7.86 -7.53 28.58
C PHE A 493 -8.77 -6.81 29.57
N MET A 494 -8.22 -6.42 30.71
CA MET A 494 -8.99 -5.97 31.88
C MET A 494 -8.89 -4.45 32.07
N ASP A 495 -9.99 -3.82 32.49
CA ASP A 495 -10.00 -2.43 32.95
C ASP A 495 -9.43 -2.33 34.38
N GLU A 496 -9.22 -1.10 34.87
CA GLU A 496 -8.74 -0.83 36.25
C GLU A 496 -9.64 -1.41 37.35
N LYS A 497 -10.88 -1.82 37.01
CA LYS A 497 -11.85 -2.43 37.92
C LYS A 497 -11.90 -3.96 37.77
N GLY A 498 -10.97 -4.56 37.02
CA GLY A 498 -10.85 -6.00 36.82
C GLY A 498 -11.94 -6.59 35.93
N ARG A 499 -12.55 -5.81 35.03
CA ARG A 499 -13.56 -6.28 34.09
C ARG A 499 -12.99 -6.37 32.67
N PRO A 500 -13.28 -7.45 31.91
CA PRO A 500 -12.82 -7.55 30.52
C PRO A 500 -13.43 -6.46 29.64
N TYR A 501 -12.60 -5.67 28.94
CA TYR A 501 -13.06 -4.68 27.96
C TYR A 501 -12.78 -5.09 26.51
N GLN A 502 -11.85 -6.03 26.30
CA GLN A 502 -11.40 -6.47 24.97
C GLN A 502 -10.88 -7.92 25.04
N TYR A 503 -10.91 -8.63 23.92
CA TYR A 503 -10.39 -10.00 23.81
C TYR A 503 -9.41 -10.11 22.65
N ALA A 504 -8.20 -10.58 22.91
CA ALA A 504 -7.22 -10.91 21.87
C ALA A 504 -7.20 -12.41 21.64
N SER A 505 -7.22 -12.84 20.37
CA SER A 505 -7.18 -14.24 19.99
C SER A 505 -6.00 -14.50 19.05
N ILE A 506 -5.20 -15.53 19.39
CA ILE A 506 -4.08 -16.03 18.60
C ILE A 506 -4.37 -17.48 18.24
N ARG A 507 -4.17 -17.85 16.97
CA ARG A 507 -4.53 -19.18 16.47
C ARG A 507 -3.53 -19.73 15.47
N THR A 508 -3.40 -21.05 15.48
CA THR A 508 -2.56 -21.82 14.55
C THR A 508 -3.45 -22.75 13.73
N ASP A 509 -3.25 -22.80 12.41
CA ASP A 509 -3.95 -23.74 11.54
C ASP A 509 -3.40 -25.16 11.73
N VAL A 510 -4.27 -26.10 12.12
CA VAL A 510 -3.93 -27.52 12.39
C VAL A 510 -4.66 -28.47 11.43
N THR A 511 -5.17 -27.96 10.31
CA THR A 511 -5.99 -28.74 9.36
C THR A 511 -5.22 -29.93 8.75
N GLN A 512 -3.96 -29.72 8.34
CA GLN A 512 -3.13 -30.77 7.71
C GLN A 512 -2.80 -31.92 8.66
N GLN A 513 -2.46 -31.60 9.91
CA GLN A 513 -2.19 -32.62 10.94
C GLN A 513 -3.40 -33.54 11.16
N ARG A 514 -4.60 -32.97 11.20
CA ARG A 514 -5.86 -33.72 11.35
C ARG A 514 -6.19 -34.61 10.16
N LEU A 515 -5.90 -34.18 8.93
CA LEU A 515 -6.10 -34.99 7.73
C LEU A 515 -5.17 -36.20 7.71
N ALA A 516 -3.91 -36.03 8.14
CA ALA A 516 -2.94 -37.12 8.25
C ALA A 516 -3.36 -38.18 9.30
N GLU A 517 -3.81 -37.76 10.48
CA GLU A 517 -4.31 -38.67 11.51
C GLU A 517 -5.52 -39.50 11.02
N LYS A 518 -6.47 -38.86 10.32
CA LYS A 518 -7.62 -39.55 9.72
C LYS A 518 -7.23 -40.50 8.58
N ALA A 519 -6.21 -40.16 7.79
CA ALA A 519 -5.74 -40.99 6.69
C ALA A 519 -5.16 -42.32 7.19
N VAL A 520 -4.43 -42.30 8.31
CA VAL A 520 -3.91 -43.51 8.97
C VAL A 520 -5.05 -44.41 9.46
N GLU A 521 -6.09 -43.83 10.04
CA GLU A 521 -7.28 -44.57 10.49
C GLU A 521 -8.02 -45.21 9.29
N LEU A 522 -8.18 -44.47 8.19
CA LEU A 522 -8.82 -44.96 6.97
C LEU A 522 -8.00 -46.06 6.27
N ALA A 523 -6.66 -46.00 6.33
CA ALA A 523 -5.77 -47.03 5.79
C ALA A 523 -5.89 -48.37 6.54
N LYS A 524 -6.01 -48.34 7.88
CA LYS A 524 -6.28 -49.55 8.69
C LYS A 524 -7.62 -50.20 8.33
N GLU A 525 -8.66 -49.38 8.16
CA GLU A 525 -9.99 -49.88 7.75
C GLU A 525 -10.00 -50.39 6.30
N ARG A 526 -9.23 -49.78 5.39
CA ARG A 526 -9.05 -50.28 4.01
C ARG A 526 -8.35 -51.64 3.98
N LEU A 527 -7.32 -51.85 4.80
CA LEU A 527 -6.62 -53.14 4.91
C LEU A 527 -7.58 -54.24 5.39
N ARG A 528 -8.37 -53.96 6.44
CA ARG A 528 -9.40 -54.88 6.96
C ARG A 528 -10.43 -55.25 5.88
N ARG A 529 -10.90 -54.27 5.10
CA ARG A 529 -11.84 -54.50 4.00
C ARG A 529 -11.22 -55.24 2.82
N GLY A 530 -9.96 -54.97 2.48
CA GLY A 530 -9.24 -55.66 1.40
C GLY A 530 -9.10 -57.16 1.65
N GLN A 531 -8.80 -57.55 2.89
CA GLN A 531 -8.80 -58.96 3.31
C GLN A 531 -10.18 -59.61 3.18
N ALA A 532 -11.25 -58.88 3.51
CA ALA A 532 -12.62 -59.36 3.34
C ALA A 532 -13.02 -59.53 1.86
N TYR A 533 -12.65 -58.58 0.99
CA TYR A 533 -12.94 -58.64 -0.47
C TYR A 533 -12.17 -59.76 -1.19
N ALA A 534 -10.94 -60.06 -0.76
CA ALA A 534 -10.13 -61.12 -1.37
C ALA A 534 -10.56 -62.55 -0.98
N ASN A 535 -11.57 -62.70 -0.11
CA ASN A 535 -11.96 -63.98 0.49
C ASN A 535 -10.76 -64.71 1.11
N ILE A 536 -9.90 -63.98 1.83
CA ILE A 536 -8.73 -64.54 2.50
C ILE A 536 -8.93 -64.49 4.01
N GLY A 537 -8.82 -65.65 4.65
CA GLY A 537 -8.71 -65.75 6.10
C GLY A 537 -7.26 -65.98 6.51
N THR A 538 -6.81 -65.36 7.60
CA THR A 538 -5.48 -65.63 8.17
C THR A 538 -5.60 -66.39 9.48
N TRP A 539 -4.71 -67.36 9.67
CA TRP A 539 -4.64 -68.18 10.86
C TRP A 539 -3.21 -68.19 11.43
N GLU A 540 -3.14 -68.32 12.75
CA GLU A 540 -1.91 -68.53 13.49
C GLU A 540 -2.09 -69.75 14.37
N TRP A 541 -1.21 -70.73 14.22
CA TRP A 541 -1.21 -71.93 15.04
C TRP A 541 0.04 -71.95 15.92
N ASN A 542 -0.12 -71.94 17.23
CA ASN A 542 0.99 -72.18 18.14
C ASN A 542 1.21 -73.70 18.27
N ILE A 543 2.32 -74.18 17.72
CA ILE A 543 2.64 -75.61 17.65
C ILE A 543 2.99 -76.17 19.04
N VAL A 544 3.47 -75.32 19.96
CA VAL A 544 3.89 -75.72 21.32
C VAL A 544 2.69 -75.82 22.27
N THR A 545 1.76 -74.86 22.20
CA THR A 545 0.57 -74.84 23.08
C THR A 545 -0.63 -75.55 22.47
N GLY A 546 -0.63 -75.76 21.15
CA GLY A 546 -1.75 -76.29 20.39
C GLY A 546 -2.83 -75.27 20.06
N GLU A 547 -2.69 -74.01 20.52
CA GLU A 547 -3.68 -72.96 20.34
C GLU A 547 -3.72 -72.47 18.89
N LEU A 548 -4.91 -72.49 18.29
CA LEU A 548 -5.15 -72.03 16.92
C LEU A 548 -5.99 -70.76 16.96
N PHE A 549 -5.45 -69.67 16.43
CA PHE A 549 -6.12 -68.39 16.25
C PHE A 549 -6.57 -68.25 14.81
N TRP A 550 -7.85 -67.94 14.62
CA TRP A 550 -8.42 -67.58 13.32
C TRP A 550 -8.90 -66.15 13.32
N THR A 551 -8.66 -65.46 12.21
CA THR A 551 -9.38 -64.22 11.93
C THR A 551 -10.85 -64.52 11.62
N GLU A 552 -11.72 -63.54 11.86
CA GLU A 552 -13.18 -63.64 11.70
C GLU A 552 -13.60 -64.17 10.31
N ARG A 553 -12.73 -64.01 9.29
CA ARG A 553 -12.99 -64.44 7.90
C ARG A 553 -12.88 -65.94 7.65
N ILE A 554 -12.25 -66.71 8.53
CA ILE A 554 -12.05 -68.15 8.30
C ILE A 554 -13.36 -68.92 8.40
N ALA A 555 -14.19 -68.69 9.43
CA ALA A 555 -15.45 -69.43 9.61
C ALA A 555 -16.37 -69.37 8.36
N PRO A 556 -16.58 -68.19 7.72
CA PRO A 556 -17.31 -68.10 6.45
C PRO A 556 -16.72 -68.91 5.28
N LEU A 557 -15.39 -69.05 5.17
CA LEU A 557 -14.75 -69.83 4.09
C LEU A 557 -15.04 -71.33 4.20
N PHE A 558 -15.29 -71.81 5.42
CA PHE A 558 -15.71 -73.18 5.70
C PHE A 558 -17.25 -73.32 5.81
N GLY A 559 -18.01 -72.26 5.50
CA GLY A 559 -19.48 -72.28 5.44
C GLY A 559 -20.18 -72.03 6.78
N TYR A 560 -19.47 -71.57 7.81
CA TYR A 560 -20.02 -71.26 9.14
C TYR A 560 -20.25 -69.75 9.32
N PRO A 561 -21.22 -69.33 10.16
CA PRO A 561 -21.39 -67.93 10.56
C PRO A 561 -20.17 -67.38 11.31
N GLU A 562 -19.92 -66.08 11.21
CA GLU A 562 -18.85 -65.41 11.96
C GLU A 562 -19.05 -65.61 13.48
N GLY A 563 -18.06 -66.22 14.15
CA GLY A 563 -18.04 -66.42 15.60
C GLY A 563 -18.59 -67.76 16.13
N ASP A 564 -19.09 -68.65 15.27
CA ASP A 564 -19.80 -69.88 15.68
C ASP A 564 -18.94 -71.16 15.75
N LEU A 565 -17.65 -71.10 15.39
CA LEU A 565 -16.75 -72.26 15.44
C LEU A 565 -15.65 -72.09 16.49
N GLU A 566 -15.50 -73.09 17.37
CA GLU A 566 -14.35 -73.17 18.28
C GLU A 566 -13.09 -73.40 17.43
N THR A 567 -12.08 -72.55 17.59
CA THR A 567 -10.87 -72.55 16.75
C THR A 567 -9.93 -73.66 17.19
N SER A 568 -10.10 -74.85 16.60
CA SER A 568 -9.28 -76.03 16.86
C SER A 568 -8.81 -76.68 15.56
N TYR A 569 -7.66 -77.34 15.65
CA TYR A 569 -7.11 -78.10 14.52
C TYR A 569 -8.04 -79.26 14.12
N GLU A 570 -8.73 -79.88 15.08
CA GLU A 570 -9.70 -80.95 14.81
C GLU A 570 -10.88 -80.46 13.97
N ASN A 571 -11.37 -79.25 14.22
CA ASN A 571 -12.50 -78.66 13.48
C ASN A 571 -12.13 -78.34 12.03
N PHE A 572 -10.90 -77.87 11.79
CA PHE A 572 -10.36 -77.69 10.44
C PHE A 572 -10.36 -79.02 9.65
N VAL A 573 -9.76 -80.06 10.21
CA VAL A 573 -9.67 -81.38 9.55
C VAL A 573 -11.05 -81.99 9.27
N ALA A 574 -12.02 -81.76 10.16
CA ALA A 574 -13.39 -82.24 10.00
C ALA A 574 -14.14 -81.59 8.81
N ALA A 575 -13.81 -80.35 8.45
CA ALA A 575 -14.46 -79.61 7.37
C ALA A 575 -13.89 -79.91 5.97
N LEU A 576 -12.71 -80.53 5.89
CA LEU A 576 -12.10 -81.00 4.65
C LEU A 576 -12.94 -82.11 3.99
N HIS A 577 -12.94 -82.16 2.67
CA HIS A 577 -13.57 -83.23 1.89
C HIS A 577 -12.92 -84.59 2.22
N PRO A 578 -13.68 -85.68 2.42
CA PRO A 578 -13.13 -86.98 2.85
C PRO A 578 -11.98 -87.52 2.00
N GLU A 579 -11.99 -87.26 0.69
CA GLU A 579 -10.93 -87.67 -0.24
C GLU A 579 -9.64 -86.86 -0.08
N ASP A 580 -9.72 -85.63 0.43
CA ASP A 580 -8.58 -84.69 0.49
C ASP A 580 -7.94 -84.65 1.89
N ARG A 581 -8.66 -85.10 2.93
CA ARG A 581 -8.23 -85.07 4.35
C ARG A 581 -6.83 -85.63 4.60
N GLN A 582 -6.57 -86.85 4.15
CA GLN A 582 -5.30 -87.51 4.44
C GLN A 582 -4.13 -86.77 3.79
N ALA A 583 -4.31 -86.29 2.57
CA ALA A 583 -3.28 -85.57 1.84
C ALA A 583 -2.96 -84.21 2.48
N VAL A 584 -3.96 -83.51 3.01
CA VAL A 584 -3.76 -82.25 3.74
C VAL A 584 -3.00 -82.48 5.05
N ILE A 585 -3.36 -83.51 5.83
CA ILE A 585 -2.67 -83.85 7.10
C ILE A 585 -1.19 -84.18 6.84
N ASP A 586 -0.92 -84.97 5.80
CA ASP A 586 0.45 -85.35 5.44
C ASP A 586 1.27 -84.12 5.02
N ALA A 587 0.67 -83.17 4.30
CA ALA A 587 1.31 -81.92 3.90
C ALA A 587 1.64 -81.00 5.09
N VAL A 588 0.72 -80.85 6.06
CA VAL A 588 0.97 -80.05 7.28
C VAL A 588 2.13 -80.65 8.10
N ASN A 589 2.16 -81.97 8.27
CA ASN A 589 3.23 -82.65 9.01
C ASN A 589 4.59 -82.50 8.32
N ALA A 590 4.63 -82.65 6.99
CA ALA A 590 5.85 -82.46 6.20
C ALA A 590 6.41 -81.04 6.34
N THR A 591 5.56 -80.01 6.38
CA THR A 591 6.01 -78.63 6.59
C THR A 591 6.61 -78.42 7.99
N ILE A 592 6.05 -79.03 9.03
CA ILE A 592 6.56 -78.90 10.40
C ILE A 592 7.90 -79.63 10.57
N GLU A 593 7.98 -80.87 10.08
CA GLU A 593 9.12 -81.77 10.30
C GLU A 593 10.27 -81.53 9.30
N HIS A 594 9.96 -81.14 8.08
CA HIS A 594 10.90 -81.09 6.96
C HIS A 594 11.02 -79.71 6.29
N ASP A 595 10.33 -78.70 6.80
CA ASP A 595 10.36 -77.32 6.29
C ASP A 595 9.89 -77.19 4.83
N GLU A 596 9.07 -78.14 4.38
CA GLU A 596 8.49 -78.12 3.04
C GLU A 596 7.43 -77.00 2.94
N PRO A 597 7.35 -76.26 1.81
CA PRO A 597 6.35 -75.21 1.65
C PRO A 597 4.93 -75.77 1.75
N TYR A 598 4.14 -75.29 2.71
CA TYR A 598 2.71 -75.62 2.76
C TYR A 598 1.99 -74.75 1.73
N ASP A 599 1.65 -75.33 0.59
CA ASP A 599 0.75 -74.77 -0.43
C ASP A 599 -0.13 -75.90 -0.98
N PHE A 600 -1.39 -75.94 -0.55
CA PHE A 600 -2.25 -77.09 -0.82
C PHE A 600 -3.65 -76.65 -1.25
N GLU A 601 -4.10 -77.18 -2.39
CA GLU A 601 -5.46 -76.97 -2.91
C GLU A 601 -6.33 -78.16 -2.52
N HIS A 602 -7.39 -77.91 -1.77
CA HIS A 602 -8.26 -78.95 -1.26
C HIS A 602 -9.71 -78.51 -1.31
N ARG A 603 -10.59 -79.50 -1.28
CA ARG A 603 -12.02 -79.26 -1.20
C ARG A 603 -12.45 -79.22 0.25
N VAL A 604 -13.34 -78.29 0.56
CA VAL A 604 -14.09 -78.26 1.82
C VAL A 604 -15.55 -78.56 1.55
N ILE A 605 -16.21 -79.16 2.54
CA ILE A 605 -17.64 -79.38 2.51
C ILE A 605 -18.26 -78.41 3.50
N TRP A 606 -19.04 -77.48 2.96
CA TRP A 606 -19.83 -76.58 3.77
C TRP A 606 -20.95 -77.34 4.51
N PRO A 607 -21.48 -76.82 5.63
CA PRO A 607 -22.55 -77.47 6.39
C PRO A 607 -23.81 -77.79 5.56
N ASP A 608 -24.04 -77.07 4.46
CA ASP A 608 -25.15 -77.30 3.52
C ASP A 608 -24.89 -78.41 2.49
N GLY A 609 -23.69 -79.01 2.51
CA GLY A 609 -23.25 -80.06 1.59
C GLY A 609 -22.56 -79.55 0.31
N THR A 610 -22.42 -78.23 0.13
CA THR A 610 -21.74 -77.64 -1.03
C THR A 610 -20.24 -77.89 -0.97
N VAL A 611 -19.65 -78.28 -2.10
CA VAL A 611 -18.20 -78.45 -2.24
C VAL A 611 -17.59 -77.16 -2.77
N ARG A 612 -16.55 -76.66 -2.10
CA ARG A 612 -15.77 -75.50 -2.52
C ARG A 612 -14.29 -75.83 -2.54
N TRP A 613 -13.56 -75.21 -3.47
CA TRP A 613 -12.11 -75.32 -3.54
C TRP A 613 -11.47 -74.20 -2.76
N LEU A 614 -10.64 -74.56 -1.77
CA LEU A 614 -9.80 -73.63 -1.03
C LEU A 614 -8.33 -73.94 -1.32
N GLN A 615 -7.51 -72.90 -1.28
CA GLN A 615 -6.06 -72.98 -1.28
C GLN A 615 -5.54 -72.50 0.08
N GLU A 616 -4.74 -73.31 0.72
CA GLU A 616 -4.06 -72.95 1.96
C GLU A 616 -2.56 -72.78 1.75
N ARG A 617 -2.01 -71.73 2.36
CA ARG A 617 -0.58 -71.50 2.44
C ARG A 617 -0.14 -71.18 3.85
N GLY A 618 1.02 -71.68 4.27
CA GLY A 618 1.54 -71.36 5.59
C GLY A 618 3.04 -71.56 5.70
N ALA A 619 3.63 -70.86 6.68
CA ALA A 619 5.06 -70.94 6.99
C ALA A 619 5.26 -71.12 8.51
N VAL A 620 6.28 -71.91 8.88
CA VAL A 620 6.61 -72.22 10.27
C VAL A 620 7.64 -71.22 10.79
N MET A 621 7.31 -70.58 11.92
CA MET A 621 8.21 -69.77 12.72
C MET A 621 8.94 -70.66 13.72
N ARG A 622 10.28 -70.60 13.72
CA ARG A 622 11.15 -71.43 14.58
C ARG A 622 11.90 -70.57 15.61
N SER A 623 12.23 -71.14 16.77
CA SER A 623 13.10 -70.51 17.77
C SER A 623 14.56 -70.52 17.31
N ASP A 624 15.41 -69.74 17.98
CA ASP A 624 16.86 -69.66 17.73
C ASP A 624 17.60 -71.02 17.82
N ASN A 625 16.96 -72.04 18.42
CA ASN A 625 17.47 -73.41 18.52
C ASN A 625 16.92 -74.36 17.41
N GLY A 626 16.17 -73.86 16.44
CA GLY A 626 15.59 -74.60 15.31
C GLY A 626 14.26 -75.33 15.57
N SER A 627 13.70 -75.24 16.78
CA SER A 627 12.40 -75.87 17.10
C SER A 627 11.23 -75.04 16.55
N ALA A 628 10.21 -75.69 15.99
CA ALA A 628 9.01 -75.01 15.50
C ALA A 628 8.19 -74.42 16.66
N ILE A 629 7.92 -73.11 16.65
CA ILE A 629 7.14 -72.41 17.67
C ILE A 629 5.69 -72.21 17.21
N SER A 630 5.50 -71.68 16.01
CA SER A 630 4.17 -71.39 15.46
C SER A 630 4.14 -71.53 13.94
N MET A 631 2.96 -71.68 13.37
CA MET A 631 2.73 -71.68 11.92
C MET A 631 1.72 -70.60 11.59
N LEU A 632 2.09 -69.71 10.67
CA LEU A 632 1.24 -68.60 10.22
C LEU A 632 0.85 -68.86 8.78
N GLY A 633 -0.42 -68.67 8.47
CA GLY A 633 -0.91 -68.98 7.14
C GLY A 633 -2.16 -68.21 6.74
N VAL A 634 -2.49 -68.38 5.46
CA VAL A 634 -3.65 -67.82 4.80
C VAL A 634 -4.42 -68.92 4.10
N VAL A 635 -5.74 -68.79 4.08
CA VAL A 635 -6.67 -69.63 3.33
C VAL A 635 -7.42 -68.75 2.34
N GLN A 636 -7.49 -69.16 1.07
CA GLN A 636 -8.12 -68.43 -0.03
C GLN A 636 -9.13 -69.31 -0.76
N ASP A 637 -10.28 -68.77 -1.13
CA ASP A 637 -11.23 -69.44 -2.05
C ASP A 637 -10.72 -69.37 -3.50
N ILE A 638 -10.62 -70.53 -4.17
CA ILE A 638 -10.11 -70.68 -5.54
C ILE A 638 -11.13 -71.36 -6.48
N ASP A 639 -12.40 -71.46 -6.07
CA ASP A 639 -13.45 -72.18 -6.81
C ASP A 639 -13.67 -71.60 -8.22
N ASP A 640 -13.66 -70.26 -8.35
CA ASP A 640 -13.82 -69.57 -9.65
C ASP A 640 -12.69 -69.88 -10.63
N ARG A 641 -11.46 -70.04 -10.14
CA ARG A 641 -10.29 -70.40 -10.97
C ARG A 641 -10.44 -71.81 -11.53
N LYS A 642 -10.90 -72.77 -10.72
CA LYS A 642 -11.15 -74.15 -11.17
C LYS A 642 -12.30 -74.25 -12.17
N ARG A 643 -13.32 -73.39 -12.05
CA ARG A 643 -14.39 -73.26 -13.05
C ARG A 643 -13.91 -72.65 -14.37
N ALA A 644 -12.87 -71.81 -14.36
CA ALA A 644 -12.29 -71.23 -15.57
C ALA A 644 -11.49 -72.24 -16.41
N GLU A 645 -10.85 -73.23 -15.79
CA GLU A 645 -10.17 -74.31 -16.52
C GLU A 645 -11.16 -75.15 -17.34
N LEU A 646 -12.40 -75.32 -16.85
CA LEU A 646 -13.49 -75.97 -17.57
C LEU A 646 -13.98 -75.15 -18.79
N LYS A 647 -13.86 -73.81 -18.77
CA LYS A 647 -14.16 -72.93 -19.92
C LYS A 647 -13.16 -73.07 -21.07
N LEU A 648 -11.99 -73.66 -20.85
CA LEU A 648 -10.99 -73.88 -21.90
C LEU A 648 -11.49 -74.86 -22.98
N ALA A 649 -12.36 -75.80 -22.61
CA ALA A 649 -13.02 -76.71 -23.55
C ALA A 649 -14.03 -75.98 -24.47
N GLU A 650 -14.58 -74.86 -24.02
CA GLU A 650 -15.46 -73.96 -24.80
C GLU A 650 -14.69 -73.22 -25.91
N ARG A 651 -13.36 -73.10 -25.77
CA ARG A 651 -12.44 -72.38 -26.65
C ARG A 651 -12.20 -73.06 -28.01
N GLU A 652 -12.38 -74.38 -28.09
CA GLU A 652 -12.25 -75.12 -29.36
C GLU A 652 -13.38 -74.79 -30.35
N GLN A 653 -14.59 -74.53 -29.84
CA GLN A 653 -15.73 -74.09 -30.65
C GLN A 653 -15.52 -72.65 -31.18
N LEU A 654 -14.79 -71.85 -30.41
CA LEU A 654 -14.40 -70.48 -30.76
C LEU A 654 -13.48 -70.41 -32.00
N LEU A 655 -12.73 -71.48 -32.35
CA LEU A 655 -11.81 -71.50 -33.49
C LEU A 655 -12.52 -71.50 -34.86
N LEU A 656 -13.69 -72.12 -34.96
CA LEU A 656 -14.54 -72.11 -36.17
C LEU A 656 -15.20 -70.74 -36.37
N GLU A 657 -15.60 -70.10 -35.27
CA GLU A 657 -16.08 -68.71 -35.29
C GLU A 657 -14.96 -67.72 -35.63
N ALA A 658 -13.74 -67.97 -35.17
CA ALA A 658 -12.56 -67.15 -35.46
C ALA A 658 -12.22 -67.10 -36.97
N GLN A 659 -12.44 -68.18 -37.73
CA GLN A 659 -12.23 -68.18 -39.19
C GLN A 659 -13.23 -67.28 -39.93
N ASN A 660 -14.50 -67.30 -39.54
CA ASN A 660 -15.52 -66.41 -40.09
C ASN A 660 -15.32 -64.95 -39.65
N LEU A 661 -14.92 -64.71 -38.39
CA LEU A 661 -14.59 -63.37 -37.89
C LEU A 661 -13.34 -62.77 -38.57
N ALA A 662 -12.34 -63.59 -38.89
CA ALA A 662 -11.10 -63.13 -39.52
C ALA A 662 -11.26 -62.67 -40.99
N SER A 663 -12.43 -62.87 -41.61
CA SER A 663 -12.72 -62.51 -43.02
C SER A 663 -11.66 -63.04 -44.00
N ILE A 664 -11.20 -64.28 -43.76
CA ILE A 664 -10.22 -64.98 -44.61
C ILE A 664 -10.97 -66.05 -45.40
N GLY A 665 -10.98 -65.91 -46.73
CA GLY A 665 -11.48 -66.94 -47.62
C GLY A 665 -10.35 -67.77 -48.22
N ASN A 666 -10.53 -69.09 -48.33
CA ASN A 666 -9.60 -69.97 -49.02
C ASN A 666 -10.11 -70.34 -50.43
N TRP A 667 -9.19 -70.50 -51.37
CA TRP A 667 -9.44 -71.00 -52.72
C TRP A 667 -8.45 -72.08 -53.12
N SER A 668 -8.83 -72.90 -54.09
CA SER A 668 -7.95 -73.91 -54.68
C SER A 668 -8.21 -74.07 -56.17
N ALA A 669 -7.15 -74.17 -56.97
CA ALA A 669 -7.20 -74.48 -58.39
C ALA A 669 -6.54 -75.84 -58.65
N ASP A 670 -7.23 -76.72 -59.38
CA ASP A 670 -6.63 -77.93 -59.93
C ASP A 670 -6.06 -77.62 -61.32
N MET A 671 -4.74 -77.80 -61.47
CA MET A 671 -4.04 -77.41 -62.70
C MET A 671 -4.21 -78.41 -63.85
N LYS A 672 -4.75 -79.61 -63.58
CA LYS A 672 -5.03 -80.64 -64.59
C LYS A 672 -6.43 -80.52 -65.18
N THR A 673 -7.42 -80.17 -64.35
CA THR A 673 -8.82 -80.02 -64.78
C THR A 673 -9.17 -78.58 -65.12
N GLY A 674 -8.42 -77.61 -64.59
CA GLY A 674 -8.72 -76.18 -64.71
C GLY A 674 -9.85 -75.73 -63.78
N GLU A 675 -10.30 -76.58 -62.84
CA GLU A 675 -11.36 -76.23 -61.90
C GLU A 675 -10.85 -75.35 -60.76
N LEU A 676 -11.55 -74.24 -60.51
CA LEU A 676 -11.27 -73.28 -59.45
C LEU A 676 -12.39 -73.31 -58.40
N PHE A 677 -12.02 -73.52 -57.15
CA PHE A 677 -12.93 -73.53 -56.01
C PHE A 677 -12.67 -72.31 -55.13
N TRP A 678 -13.74 -71.63 -54.75
CA TRP A 678 -13.75 -70.55 -53.76
C TRP A 678 -14.59 -70.98 -52.56
N SER A 679 -14.09 -70.74 -51.35
CA SER A 679 -14.92 -70.78 -50.15
C SER A 679 -15.99 -69.68 -50.16
N ASP A 680 -17.06 -69.88 -49.40
CA ASP A 680 -18.18 -68.93 -49.33
C ASP A 680 -17.74 -67.52 -48.90
N GLU A 681 -16.63 -67.40 -48.16
CA GLU A 681 -16.08 -66.12 -47.72
C GLU A 681 -15.41 -65.34 -48.85
N ILE A 682 -14.77 -65.98 -49.83
CA ILE A 682 -14.20 -65.28 -51.00
C ILE A 682 -15.30 -64.62 -51.84
N TYR A 683 -16.44 -65.28 -52.00
CA TYR A 683 -17.59 -64.67 -52.68
C TYR A 683 -18.00 -63.36 -52.01
N LYS A 684 -18.09 -63.35 -50.67
CA LYS A 684 -18.41 -62.12 -49.91
C LYS A 684 -17.34 -61.04 -50.03
N ILE A 685 -16.06 -61.39 -49.96
CA ILE A 685 -14.94 -60.43 -50.11
C ILE A 685 -14.99 -59.72 -51.47
N PHE A 686 -15.33 -60.44 -52.54
CA PHE A 686 -15.47 -59.90 -53.89
C PHE A 686 -16.84 -59.26 -54.17
N GLY A 687 -17.79 -59.33 -53.22
CA GLY A 687 -19.11 -58.72 -53.34
C GLY A 687 -20.15 -59.52 -54.14
N TYR A 688 -19.98 -60.85 -54.20
CA TYR A 688 -20.90 -61.78 -54.86
C TYR A 688 -21.60 -62.68 -53.83
N GLU A 689 -22.81 -63.14 -54.17
CA GLU A 689 -23.49 -64.19 -53.40
C GLU A 689 -22.75 -65.53 -53.54
N PRO A 690 -22.60 -66.34 -52.48
CA PRO A 690 -21.92 -67.64 -52.55
C PRO A 690 -22.46 -68.52 -53.67
N ARG A 691 -21.56 -69.01 -54.55
CA ARG A 691 -21.87 -69.87 -55.70
C ARG A 691 -22.79 -69.25 -56.77
N SER A 692 -23.01 -67.94 -56.74
CA SER A 692 -23.81 -67.23 -57.76
C SER A 692 -23.09 -67.11 -59.12
N ILE A 693 -21.77 -67.23 -59.12
CA ILE A 693 -20.91 -67.16 -60.29
C ILE A 693 -19.87 -68.27 -60.26
N THR A 694 -19.41 -68.67 -61.43
CA THR A 694 -18.30 -69.62 -61.57
C THR A 694 -16.99 -68.86 -61.39
N PRO A 695 -16.15 -69.20 -60.39
CA PRO A 695 -14.85 -68.59 -60.22
C PRO A 695 -13.98 -68.80 -61.46
N SER A 696 -13.30 -67.74 -61.92
CA SER A 696 -12.29 -67.84 -62.98
C SER A 696 -11.15 -66.85 -62.72
N VAL A 697 -9.99 -67.13 -63.32
CA VAL A 697 -8.82 -66.25 -63.22
C VAL A 697 -9.09 -64.90 -63.90
N GLU A 698 -9.85 -64.90 -65.00
CA GLU A 698 -10.26 -63.67 -65.69
C GLU A 698 -11.14 -62.77 -64.81
N LEU A 699 -12.07 -63.38 -64.07
CA LEU A 699 -12.93 -62.66 -63.12
C LEU A 699 -12.10 -61.99 -62.04
N PHE A 700 -11.13 -62.70 -61.45
CA PHE A 700 -10.21 -62.14 -60.46
C PHE A 700 -9.44 -60.93 -61.02
N HIS A 701 -8.79 -61.07 -62.18
CA HIS A 701 -8.03 -59.96 -62.79
C HIS A 701 -8.90 -58.74 -63.12
N SER A 702 -10.14 -58.96 -63.53
CA SER A 702 -11.07 -57.86 -63.83
C SER A 702 -11.48 -57.06 -62.58
N ALA A 703 -11.41 -57.70 -61.40
CA ALA A 703 -11.71 -57.06 -60.12
C ALA A 703 -10.52 -56.28 -59.56
N VAL A 704 -9.29 -56.49 -60.03
CA VAL A 704 -8.11 -55.74 -59.55
C VAL A 704 -8.19 -54.27 -59.96
N HIS A 705 -7.91 -53.37 -59.02
CA HIS A 705 -7.89 -51.93 -59.29
C HIS A 705 -6.83 -51.58 -60.34
N LYS A 706 -7.19 -50.71 -61.30
CA LYS A 706 -6.35 -50.34 -62.46
C LYS A 706 -4.89 -49.98 -62.14
N ASP A 707 -4.65 -49.31 -61.01
CA ASP A 707 -3.31 -48.87 -60.60
C ASP A 707 -2.46 -50.01 -59.99
N ASP A 708 -3.10 -51.11 -59.57
CA ASP A 708 -2.46 -52.24 -58.89
C ASP A 708 -2.30 -53.46 -59.82
N VAL A 709 -2.82 -53.39 -61.05
CA VAL A 709 -2.75 -54.50 -62.04
C VAL A 709 -1.32 -54.93 -62.34
N GLU A 710 -0.38 -53.99 -62.51
CA GLU A 710 1.01 -54.35 -62.81
C GLU A 710 1.72 -54.94 -61.57
N LEU A 711 1.35 -54.49 -60.36
CA LEU A 711 1.86 -55.04 -59.09
C LEU A 711 1.45 -56.51 -58.93
N VAL A 712 0.17 -56.83 -59.15
CA VAL A 712 -0.34 -58.20 -59.08
C VAL A 712 0.33 -59.09 -60.14
N ARG A 713 0.41 -58.62 -61.39
CA ARG A 713 1.08 -59.36 -62.48
C ARG A 713 2.56 -59.60 -62.22
N GLU A 714 3.27 -58.65 -61.62
CA GLU A 714 4.67 -58.84 -61.25
C GLU A 714 4.81 -59.91 -60.16
N SER A 715 3.92 -59.90 -59.16
CA SER A 715 3.89 -60.90 -58.09
C SER A 715 3.54 -62.31 -58.61
N GLU A 716 2.62 -62.43 -59.56
CA GLU A 716 2.30 -63.70 -60.23
C GLU A 716 3.49 -64.23 -61.05
N ARG A 717 4.18 -63.36 -61.82
CA ARG A 717 5.40 -63.75 -62.56
C ARG A 717 6.49 -64.26 -61.62
N LYS A 718 6.64 -63.63 -60.44
CA LYS A 718 7.58 -64.10 -59.40
C LYS A 718 7.14 -65.45 -58.81
N ALA A 719 5.85 -65.65 -58.56
CA ALA A 719 5.30 -66.88 -58.02
C ALA A 719 5.54 -68.09 -58.94
N VAL A 720 5.56 -67.91 -60.27
CA VAL A 720 5.93 -68.98 -61.23
C VAL A 720 7.37 -69.46 -61.04
N ALA A 721 8.28 -68.59 -60.58
CA ALA A 721 9.68 -68.94 -60.32
C ALA A 721 9.94 -69.43 -58.88
N THR A 722 9.16 -68.97 -57.89
CA THR A 722 9.40 -69.22 -56.46
C THR A 722 8.40 -70.19 -55.81
N GLY A 723 7.28 -70.51 -56.48
CA GLY A 723 6.20 -71.33 -55.95
C GLY A 723 5.24 -70.63 -54.98
N ARG A 724 5.46 -69.33 -54.70
CA ARG A 724 4.66 -68.56 -53.73
C ARG A 724 4.28 -67.18 -54.26
N HIS A 725 3.01 -66.84 -54.12
CA HIS A 725 2.44 -65.52 -54.37
C HIS A 725 2.10 -64.86 -53.04
N ASP A 726 2.47 -63.60 -52.87
CA ASP A 726 2.21 -62.83 -51.64
C ASP A 726 2.08 -61.36 -52.03
N VAL A 727 0.86 -60.84 -52.08
CA VAL A 727 0.61 -59.46 -52.51
C VAL A 727 -0.59 -58.85 -51.81
N VAL A 728 -0.42 -57.61 -51.36
CA VAL A 728 -1.53 -56.78 -50.90
C VAL A 728 -1.89 -55.81 -52.02
N HIS A 729 -3.13 -55.85 -52.47
CA HIS A 729 -3.60 -55.02 -53.58
C HIS A 729 -5.06 -54.63 -53.40
N ARG A 730 -5.54 -53.68 -54.22
CA ARG A 730 -6.93 -53.25 -54.19
C ARG A 730 -7.78 -54.02 -55.19
N ILE A 731 -8.98 -54.40 -54.77
CA ILE A 731 -10.05 -54.87 -55.66
C ILE A 731 -11.20 -53.87 -55.68
N VAL A 732 -11.91 -53.82 -56.80
CA VAL A 732 -13.12 -53.05 -57.03
C VAL A 732 -14.29 -54.02 -57.09
N ARG A 733 -15.23 -53.89 -56.16
CA ARG A 733 -16.44 -54.69 -56.10
C ARG A 733 -17.45 -54.27 -57.18
N PRO A 734 -18.46 -55.11 -57.50
CA PRO A 734 -19.51 -54.77 -58.47
C PRO A 734 -20.29 -53.49 -58.14
N ASP A 735 -20.40 -53.13 -56.86
CA ASP A 735 -21.03 -51.90 -56.37
C ASP A 735 -20.15 -50.64 -56.51
N GLY A 736 -18.91 -50.80 -57.01
CA GLY A 736 -17.91 -49.74 -57.16
C GLY A 736 -17.06 -49.46 -55.91
N SER A 737 -17.31 -50.15 -54.79
CA SER A 737 -16.51 -49.98 -53.58
C SER A 737 -15.13 -50.64 -53.69
N ILE A 738 -14.12 -50.02 -53.09
CA ILE A 738 -12.75 -50.52 -53.10
C ILE A 738 -12.47 -51.26 -51.79
N ARG A 739 -11.76 -52.40 -51.88
CA ARG A 739 -11.23 -53.15 -50.74
C ARG A 739 -9.74 -53.45 -50.94
N TYR A 740 -8.97 -53.41 -49.86
CA TYR A 740 -7.61 -53.93 -49.84
C TYR A 740 -7.67 -55.40 -49.45
N VAL A 741 -7.11 -56.25 -50.31
CA VAL A 741 -7.03 -57.68 -50.07
C VAL A 741 -5.58 -58.12 -50.00
N HIS A 742 -5.28 -59.00 -49.05
CA HIS A 742 -4.02 -59.72 -48.99
C HIS A 742 -4.22 -61.10 -49.58
N GLU A 743 -3.51 -61.37 -50.67
CA GLU A 743 -3.56 -62.64 -51.36
C GLU A 743 -2.25 -63.41 -51.16
N LEU A 744 -2.41 -64.65 -50.68
CA LEU A 744 -1.33 -65.60 -50.48
C LEU A 744 -1.65 -66.85 -51.28
N VAL A 745 -0.69 -67.34 -52.06
CA VAL A 745 -0.87 -68.57 -52.84
C VAL A 745 0.35 -69.45 -52.71
N GLU A 746 0.08 -70.74 -52.51
CA GLU A 746 1.07 -71.81 -52.51
C GLU A 746 0.78 -72.76 -53.67
N MET A 747 1.81 -73.04 -54.48
CA MET A 747 1.73 -73.96 -55.60
C MET A 747 2.37 -75.30 -55.24
N LYS A 748 1.59 -76.38 -55.35
CA LYS A 748 2.12 -77.74 -55.26
C LYS A 748 2.51 -78.23 -56.65
N VAL A 749 3.74 -78.72 -56.80
CA VAL A 749 4.28 -79.29 -58.04
C VAL A 749 4.42 -80.81 -57.92
N ASP A 750 4.39 -81.51 -59.05
CA ASP A 750 4.64 -82.95 -59.12
C ASP A 750 6.15 -83.29 -59.16
N SER A 751 6.48 -84.59 -59.16
CA SER A 751 7.86 -85.09 -59.16
C SER A 751 8.67 -84.78 -60.42
N HIS A 752 8.05 -84.22 -61.46
CA HIS A 752 8.70 -83.72 -62.68
C HIS A 752 8.78 -82.19 -62.73
N GLY A 753 8.37 -81.52 -61.64
CA GLY A 753 8.38 -80.06 -61.53
C GLY A 753 7.21 -79.37 -62.21
N GLN A 754 6.16 -80.09 -62.63
CA GLN A 754 4.96 -79.49 -63.21
C GLN A 754 3.92 -79.14 -62.14
N PRO A 755 3.22 -78.00 -62.22
CA PRO A 755 2.17 -77.61 -61.26
C PRO A 755 1.04 -78.66 -61.19
N LEU A 756 0.72 -79.12 -59.98
CA LEU A 756 -0.35 -80.08 -59.69
C LEU A 756 -1.63 -79.38 -59.22
N SER A 757 -1.49 -78.46 -58.25
CA SER A 757 -2.61 -77.70 -57.67
C SER A 757 -2.10 -76.41 -57.03
N MET A 758 -2.89 -75.36 -57.06
CA MET A 758 -2.62 -74.12 -56.32
C MET A 758 -3.67 -73.96 -55.23
N THR A 759 -3.24 -73.57 -54.03
CA THR A 759 -4.14 -73.23 -52.93
C THR A 759 -3.76 -71.88 -52.37
N GLY A 760 -4.74 -71.01 -52.17
CA GLY A 760 -4.49 -69.67 -51.67
C GLY A 760 -5.53 -69.19 -50.69
N THR A 761 -5.20 -68.11 -50.00
CA THR A 761 -6.12 -67.38 -49.14
C THR A 761 -6.22 -65.94 -49.62
N VAL A 762 -7.43 -65.40 -49.57
CA VAL A 762 -7.70 -63.98 -49.74
C VAL A 762 -8.28 -63.46 -48.43
N GLN A 763 -7.62 -62.48 -47.84
CA GLN A 763 -8.09 -61.79 -46.64
C GLN A 763 -8.46 -60.35 -46.97
N ASP A 764 -9.63 -59.89 -46.52
CA ASP A 764 -9.94 -58.46 -46.55
C ASP A 764 -9.14 -57.74 -45.43
N VAL A 765 -8.13 -56.96 -45.82
CA VAL A 765 -7.27 -56.19 -44.92
C VAL A 765 -7.58 -54.70 -44.97
N THR A 766 -8.76 -54.32 -45.46
CA THR A 766 -9.17 -52.90 -45.61
C THR A 766 -9.14 -52.16 -44.27
N GLN A 767 -9.71 -52.75 -43.21
CA GLN A 767 -9.72 -52.14 -41.88
C GLN A 767 -8.30 -51.98 -41.30
N LEU A 768 -7.43 -52.98 -41.50
CA LEU A 768 -6.04 -52.91 -41.05
C LEU A 768 -5.28 -51.78 -41.76
N LYS A 769 -5.47 -51.62 -43.09
CA LYS A 769 -4.86 -50.54 -43.86
C LYS A 769 -5.39 -49.15 -43.49
N GLN A 770 -6.68 -49.05 -43.15
CA GLN A 770 -7.26 -47.81 -42.64
C GLN A 770 -6.71 -47.44 -41.26
N ALA A 771 -6.62 -48.41 -40.34
CA ALA A 771 -6.04 -48.22 -39.02
C ALA A 771 -4.54 -47.84 -39.07
N GLU A 772 -3.76 -48.45 -39.98
CA GLU A 772 -2.35 -48.06 -40.22
C GLU A 772 -2.22 -46.61 -40.70
N GLN A 773 -3.13 -46.15 -41.57
CA GLN A 773 -3.15 -44.76 -42.04
C GLN A 773 -3.57 -43.78 -40.94
N GLU A 774 -4.60 -44.11 -40.16
CA GLU A 774 -5.03 -43.31 -39.01
C GLU A 774 -3.91 -43.17 -37.97
N LEU A 775 -3.20 -44.27 -37.68
CA LEU A 775 -2.05 -44.25 -36.76
C LEU A 775 -0.90 -43.39 -37.30
N GLN A 776 -0.63 -43.41 -38.61
CA GLN A 776 0.37 -42.54 -39.23
C GLN A 776 -0.02 -41.06 -39.15
N ILE A 777 -1.29 -40.73 -39.35
CA ILE A 777 -1.81 -39.37 -39.22
C ILE A 777 -1.67 -38.91 -37.76
N PHE A 778 -2.11 -39.72 -36.80
CA PHE A 778 -1.99 -39.44 -35.36
C PHE A 778 -0.52 -39.19 -34.97
N ARG A 779 0.41 -40.06 -35.39
CA ARG A 779 1.84 -39.89 -35.11
C ARG A 779 2.40 -38.58 -35.68
N ARG A 780 1.98 -38.16 -36.89
CA ARG A 780 2.41 -36.88 -37.46
C ARG A 780 1.89 -35.68 -36.66
N VAL A 781 0.66 -35.74 -36.15
CA VAL A 781 0.07 -34.65 -35.33
C VAL A 781 0.89 -34.41 -34.07
N PHE A 782 1.29 -35.46 -33.33
CA PHE A 782 2.16 -35.31 -32.15
C PHE A 782 3.55 -34.81 -32.50
N GLU A 783 4.12 -35.27 -33.63
CA GLU A 783 5.45 -34.86 -34.08
C GLU A 783 5.53 -33.40 -34.56
N SER A 784 4.44 -32.85 -35.11
CA SER A 784 4.38 -31.46 -35.57
C SER A 784 3.90 -30.46 -34.52
N SER A 785 3.54 -30.92 -33.31
CA SER A 785 3.08 -30.03 -32.23
C SER A 785 4.22 -29.13 -31.73
N ASP A 786 3.92 -27.86 -31.48
CA ASP A 786 4.84 -26.93 -30.82
C ASP A 786 4.91 -27.14 -29.30
N GLN A 787 3.99 -27.92 -28.73
CA GLN A 787 4.01 -28.33 -27.33
C GLN A 787 4.82 -29.61 -27.15
N ALA A 788 5.61 -29.67 -26.08
CA ALA A 788 6.35 -30.87 -25.71
C ALA A 788 5.37 -31.94 -25.23
N VAL A 789 5.45 -33.14 -25.81
CA VAL A 789 4.60 -34.28 -25.47
C VAL A 789 5.47 -35.50 -25.22
N TRP A 790 5.27 -36.15 -24.08
CA TRP A 790 5.86 -37.45 -23.78
C TRP A 790 4.82 -38.41 -23.22
N VAL A 791 5.08 -39.70 -23.42
CA VAL A 791 4.30 -40.81 -22.86
C VAL A 791 5.25 -41.75 -22.14
N ALA A 792 4.84 -42.22 -20.96
CA ALA A 792 5.56 -43.15 -20.12
C ALA A 792 4.72 -44.40 -19.80
N ASP A 793 5.38 -45.47 -19.40
CA ASP A 793 4.72 -46.67 -18.86
C ASP A 793 4.08 -46.39 -17.48
N ALA A 794 3.38 -47.39 -16.94
CA ALA A 794 2.77 -47.30 -15.60
C ALA A 794 3.80 -47.11 -14.46
N GLY A 795 5.08 -47.39 -14.71
CA GLY A 795 6.19 -47.16 -13.79
C GLY A 795 6.82 -45.77 -13.92
N GLY A 796 6.35 -44.93 -14.84
CA GLY A 796 6.86 -43.57 -15.03
C GLY A 796 8.07 -43.46 -15.95
N TYR A 797 8.46 -44.53 -16.65
CA TYR A 797 9.58 -44.49 -17.60
C TYR A 797 9.10 -44.10 -18.99
N LEU A 798 9.72 -43.08 -19.58
CA LEU A 798 9.32 -42.55 -20.88
C LEU A 798 9.52 -43.60 -21.98
N ILE A 799 8.46 -43.83 -22.76
CA ILE A 799 8.46 -44.72 -23.94
C ILE A 799 8.37 -43.93 -25.25
N TYR A 800 7.94 -42.67 -25.19
CA TYR A 800 7.81 -41.78 -26.34
C TYR A 800 8.02 -40.32 -25.94
N ALA A 801 8.65 -39.55 -26.83
CA ALA A 801 8.77 -38.10 -26.73
C ALA A 801 8.77 -37.48 -28.13
N ASN A 802 8.05 -36.37 -28.32
CA ASN A 802 7.96 -35.67 -29.61
C ASN A 802 9.14 -34.69 -29.84
N ALA A 803 9.20 -34.05 -31.01
CA ALA A 803 10.30 -33.14 -31.35
C ALA A 803 10.35 -31.85 -30.49
N ALA A 804 9.21 -31.39 -29.98
CA ALA A 804 9.16 -30.24 -29.09
C ALA A 804 9.71 -30.56 -27.70
N HIS A 805 9.56 -31.79 -27.20
CA HIS A 805 10.21 -32.25 -25.96
C HIS A 805 11.73 -32.12 -26.03
N GLU A 806 12.33 -32.56 -27.13
CA GLU A 806 13.78 -32.46 -27.34
C GLU A 806 14.28 -31.00 -27.32
N LYS A 807 13.52 -30.08 -27.91
CA LYS A 807 13.83 -28.64 -27.87
C LYS A 807 13.67 -28.04 -26.47
N LEU A 808 12.63 -28.44 -25.75
CA LEU A 808 12.31 -27.90 -24.42
C LEU A 808 13.34 -28.36 -23.38
N PHE A 809 13.62 -29.65 -23.30
CA PHE A 809 14.49 -30.21 -22.26
C PHE A 809 15.97 -30.34 -22.66
N GLY A 810 16.29 -30.28 -23.95
CA GLY A 810 17.67 -30.41 -24.46
C GLY A 810 18.21 -31.84 -24.49
N TYR A 811 17.39 -32.84 -24.11
CA TYR A 811 17.70 -34.26 -24.30
C TYR A 811 17.21 -34.72 -25.67
N SER A 812 18.02 -35.47 -26.39
CA SER A 812 17.54 -36.11 -27.61
C SER A 812 16.43 -37.11 -27.30
N LYS A 813 15.56 -37.40 -28.27
CA LYS A 813 14.48 -38.38 -28.09
C LYS A 813 15.00 -39.75 -27.64
N GLN A 814 16.13 -40.20 -28.19
CA GLN A 814 16.73 -41.48 -27.85
C GLN A 814 17.29 -41.49 -26.42
N GLU A 815 17.81 -40.37 -25.93
CA GLU A 815 18.27 -40.25 -24.54
C GLU A 815 17.10 -40.19 -23.56
N SER A 816 16.00 -39.54 -23.94
CA SER A 816 14.83 -39.36 -23.07
C SER A 816 14.03 -40.65 -22.85
N VAL A 817 14.00 -41.54 -23.84
CA VAL A 817 13.31 -42.83 -23.73
C VAL A 817 14.05 -43.73 -22.74
N GLY A 818 13.33 -44.22 -21.73
CA GLY A 818 13.86 -45.00 -20.61
C GLY A 818 14.25 -44.18 -19.39
N MET A 819 14.23 -42.84 -19.45
CA MET A 819 14.36 -42.00 -18.28
C MET A 819 13.03 -41.96 -17.52
N HIS A 820 13.08 -41.86 -16.19
CA HIS A 820 11.89 -41.66 -15.38
C HIS A 820 11.46 -40.18 -15.45
N TYR A 821 10.16 -39.88 -15.56
CA TYR A 821 9.69 -38.50 -15.75
C TYR A 821 10.13 -37.53 -14.62
N SER A 822 10.38 -38.06 -13.42
CA SER A 822 10.88 -37.28 -12.27
C SER A 822 12.26 -36.67 -12.50
N GLU A 823 13.07 -37.21 -13.40
CA GLU A 823 14.41 -36.68 -13.73
C GLU A 823 14.33 -35.30 -14.38
N PHE A 824 13.17 -34.94 -14.95
CA PHE A 824 12.92 -33.64 -15.56
C PHE A 824 12.30 -32.64 -14.58
N LEU A 825 12.05 -33.02 -13.33
CA LEU A 825 11.44 -32.16 -12.31
C LEU A 825 12.51 -31.61 -11.37
N SER A 826 12.34 -30.37 -10.90
CA SER A 826 13.19 -29.88 -9.81
C SER A 826 12.93 -30.64 -8.52
N LYS A 827 13.96 -30.76 -7.66
CA LYS A 827 13.84 -31.48 -6.39
C LYS A 827 12.75 -30.90 -5.48
N GLU A 828 12.55 -29.59 -5.55
CA GLU A 828 11.51 -28.88 -4.80
C GLU A 828 10.13 -29.10 -5.43
N ALA A 829 10.03 -29.19 -6.76
CA ALA A 829 8.78 -29.48 -7.47
C ALA A 829 8.29 -30.91 -7.28
N PHE A 830 9.20 -31.89 -7.32
CA PHE A 830 8.86 -33.31 -7.26
C PHE A 830 7.96 -33.69 -6.07
N GLN A 831 8.18 -33.07 -4.91
CA GLN A 831 7.50 -33.39 -3.66
C GLN A 831 6.01 -33.01 -3.68
N TRP A 832 5.67 -31.76 -4.01
CA TRP A 832 4.27 -31.30 -4.00
C TRP A 832 3.53 -31.65 -5.29
N VAL A 833 4.25 -31.75 -6.41
CA VAL A 833 3.67 -32.13 -7.70
C VAL A 833 3.27 -33.60 -7.70
N SER A 834 4.08 -34.51 -7.12
CA SER A 834 3.71 -35.94 -7.04
C SER A 834 2.37 -36.12 -6.35
N ASP A 835 2.16 -35.48 -5.20
CA ASP A 835 0.91 -35.64 -4.44
C ASP A 835 -0.29 -35.06 -5.20
N ALA A 836 -0.15 -33.89 -5.82
CA ALA A 836 -1.22 -33.24 -6.58
C ALA A 836 -1.57 -33.99 -7.87
N ILE A 837 -0.57 -34.52 -8.58
CA ILE A 837 -0.78 -35.37 -9.75
C ILE A 837 -1.44 -36.67 -9.31
N VAL A 838 -0.91 -37.37 -8.29
CA VAL A 838 -1.47 -38.63 -7.80
C VAL A 838 -2.91 -38.45 -7.31
N GLU A 839 -3.24 -37.34 -6.65
CA GLU A 839 -4.61 -37.03 -6.23
C GLU A 839 -5.55 -36.81 -7.44
N ALA A 840 -5.14 -36.00 -8.42
CA ALA A 840 -5.93 -35.75 -9.61
C ALA A 840 -6.20 -37.04 -10.41
N LEU A 841 -5.14 -37.85 -10.60
CA LEU A 841 -5.20 -39.13 -11.30
C LEU A 841 -6.07 -40.13 -10.51
N ASN A 842 -5.94 -40.23 -9.18
CA ASN A 842 -6.83 -41.07 -8.36
C ASN A 842 -8.30 -40.62 -8.42
N GLY A 843 -8.55 -39.34 -8.67
CA GLY A 843 -9.87 -38.77 -8.91
C GLY A 843 -10.41 -38.96 -10.33
N GLY A 844 -9.67 -39.65 -11.21
CA GLY A 844 -10.03 -39.86 -12.62
C GLY A 844 -9.94 -38.59 -13.49
N LYS A 845 -9.16 -37.60 -13.07
CA LYS A 845 -8.95 -36.33 -13.78
C LYS A 845 -7.49 -36.16 -14.17
N ASN A 846 -7.23 -35.35 -15.18
CA ASN A 846 -5.87 -34.89 -15.47
C ASN A 846 -5.50 -33.76 -14.51
N TRP A 847 -4.23 -33.72 -14.13
CA TRP A 847 -3.66 -32.59 -13.40
C TRP A 847 -3.22 -31.53 -14.41
N THR A 848 -3.66 -30.29 -14.19
CA THR A 848 -3.22 -29.15 -15.00
C THR A 848 -2.65 -28.07 -14.10
N GLY A 849 -1.45 -27.60 -14.40
CA GLY A 849 -0.80 -26.61 -13.54
C GLY A 849 0.54 -26.14 -14.06
N GLN A 850 1.09 -25.16 -13.36
CA GLN A 850 2.46 -24.73 -13.58
C GLN A 850 3.39 -25.76 -12.96
N LEU A 851 4.35 -26.23 -13.74
CA LEU A 851 5.28 -27.28 -13.36
C LEU A 851 6.72 -26.77 -13.55
N PRO A 852 7.50 -26.61 -12.48
CA PRO A 852 8.92 -26.31 -12.59
C PRO A 852 9.66 -27.54 -13.09
N VAL A 853 10.38 -27.37 -14.20
CA VAL A 853 11.15 -28.43 -14.85
C VAL A 853 12.62 -28.05 -15.01
N ILE A 854 13.49 -29.05 -15.01
CA ILE A 854 14.94 -28.90 -15.20
C ILE A 854 15.35 -29.40 -16.58
N ARG A 855 16.15 -28.59 -17.28
CA ARG A 855 16.77 -28.93 -18.56
C ARG A 855 18.09 -29.67 -18.38
N LYS A 856 18.60 -30.27 -19.46
CA LYS A 856 19.90 -30.98 -19.49
C LYS A 856 21.10 -30.11 -19.06
N ASP A 857 21.05 -28.80 -19.29
CA ASP A 857 22.08 -27.83 -18.93
C ASP A 857 21.98 -27.32 -17.48
N GLY A 858 20.94 -27.76 -16.74
CA GLY A 858 20.67 -27.35 -15.37
C GLY A 858 19.81 -26.08 -15.23
N GLU A 859 19.34 -25.49 -16.33
CA GLU A 859 18.40 -24.36 -16.30
C GLU A 859 17.01 -24.83 -15.81
N GLU A 860 16.42 -24.10 -14.87
CA GLU A 860 15.04 -24.29 -14.43
C GLU A 860 14.09 -23.44 -15.28
N LEU A 861 13.02 -24.06 -15.76
CA LEU A 861 11.96 -23.43 -16.55
C LEU A 861 10.61 -23.69 -15.88
N ILE A 862 9.65 -22.77 -16.04
CA ILE A 862 8.26 -23.02 -15.67
C ILE A 862 7.48 -23.43 -16.91
N THR A 863 6.98 -24.66 -16.92
CA THR A 863 6.03 -25.13 -17.94
C THR A 863 4.61 -25.04 -17.43
N PHE A 864 3.66 -24.91 -18.33
CA PHE A 864 2.26 -25.24 -18.05
C PHE A 864 2.02 -26.66 -18.57
N SER A 865 1.71 -27.58 -17.66
CA SER A 865 1.61 -29.02 -17.88
C SER A 865 0.16 -29.50 -17.78
N ASN A 866 -0.16 -30.54 -18.55
CA ASN A 866 -1.41 -31.29 -18.48
C ASN A 866 -1.07 -32.78 -18.37
N PHE A 867 -0.87 -33.20 -17.13
CA PHE A 867 -0.44 -34.53 -16.77
C PHE A 867 -1.65 -35.45 -16.60
N GLY A 868 -1.71 -36.50 -17.40
CA GLY A 868 -2.80 -37.45 -17.42
C GLY A 868 -2.33 -38.89 -17.36
N HIS A 869 -3.29 -39.79 -17.23
CA HIS A 869 -3.05 -41.21 -17.33
C HIS A 869 -4.10 -41.85 -18.24
N ILE A 870 -3.72 -42.95 -18.89
CA ILE A 870 -4.59 -43.80 -19.67
C ILE A 870 -4.83 -45.05 -18.84
N VAL A 871 -6.09 -45.32 -18.50
CA VAL A 871 -6.50 -46.51 -17.73
C VAL A 871 -6.80 -47.65 -18.69
N GLY A 872 -6.33 -48.85 -18.39
CA GLY A 872 -6.73 -50.07 -19.08
C GLY A 872 -8.14 -50.52 -18.69
N GLU A 873 -8.65 -51.57 -19.34
CA GLU A 873 -9.98 -52.14 -19.02
C GLU A 873 -10.08 -52.71 -17.58
N ASP A 874 -8.95 -52.97 -16.94
CA ASP A 874 -8.84 -53.46 -15.55
C ASP A 874 -8.93 -52.33 -14.49
N GLY A 875 -9.15 -51.09 -14.91
CA GLY A 875 -9.22 -49.94 -14.02
C GLY A 875 -7.85 -49.47 -13.50
N LYS A 876 -6.74 -50.04 -14.00
CA LYS A 876 -5.38 -49.63 -13.61
C LYS A 876 -4.76 -48.73 -14.67
N THR A 877 -3.91 -47.82 -14.22
CA THR A 877 -3.10 -47.00 -15.11
C THR A 877 -2.19 -47.85 -15.99
N GLN A 878 -2.33 -47.71 -17.30
CA GLN A 878 -1.52 -48.38 -18.31
C GLN A 878 -0.39 -47.48 -18.81
N TYR A 879 -0.68 -46.20 -19.03
CA TYR A 879 0.30 -45.20 -19.47
C TYR A 879 0.10 -43.87 -18.75
N LEU A 880 1.20 -43.14 -18.58
CA LEU A 880 1.21 -41.74 -18.15
C LEU A 880 1.58 -40.85 -19.33
N PHE A 881 1.05 -39.64 -19.39
CA PHE A 881 1.46 -38.66 -20.41
C PHE A 881 1.44 -37.24 -19.85
N ASP A 882 2.25 -36.37 -20.43
CA ASP A 882 2.17 -34.93 -20.18
C ASP A 882 2.27 -34.15 -21.51
N ILE A 883 1.57 -33.03 -21.55
CA ILE A 883 1.61 -32.04 -22.63
C ILE A 883 2.01 -30.71 -22.00
N MET A 884 3.14 -30.18 -22.46
CA MET A 884 3.81 -29.05 -21.82
C MET A 884 4.06 -27.91 -22.80
N SER A 885 3.85 -26.69 -22.33
CA SER A 885 4.28 -25.46 -23.00
C SER A 885 5.11 -24.60 -22.07
N ASP A 886 6.13 -23.93 -22.61
CA ASP A 886 6.92 -22.94 -21.87
C ASP A 886 6.04 -21.76 -21.44
N TYR A 887 5.94 -21.53 -20.12
CA TYR A 887 5.12 -20.48 -19.51
C TYR A 887 5.95 -19.29 -19.02
N THR A 888 7.29 -19.35 -19.13
CA THR A 888 8.22 -18.36 -18.57
C THR A 888 7.99 -16.95 -19.12
N LYS A 889 7.74 -16.83 -20.43
CA LYS A 889 7.50 -15.52 -21.07
C LYS A 889 6.18 -14.87 -20.63
N GLU A 890 5.16 -15.68 -20.37
CA GLU A 890 3.85 -15.18 -19.96
C GLU A 890 3.85 -14.76 -18.49
N LEU A 891 4.55 -15.51 -17.63
CA LEU A 891 4.73 -15.15 -16.22
C LEU A 891 5.48 -13.82 -16.06
N ASN A 892 6.60 -13.65 -16.79
CA ASN A 892 7.36 -12.39 -16.78
C ASN A 892 6.53 -11.20 -17.27
N ARG A 893 5.68 -11.39 -18.27
CA ARG A 893 4.77 -10.35 -18.79
C ARG A 893 3.69 -9.99 -17.76
N GLN A 894 3.13 -10.98 -17.06
CA GLN A 894 2.13 -10.76 -16.02
C GLN A 894 2.72 -10.04 -14.80
N GLU A 895 3.92 -10.41 -14.35
CA GLU A 895 4.59 -9.70 -13.26
C GLU A 895 4.94 -8.25 -13.61
N GLN A 896 5.42 -8.00 -14.83
CA GLN A 896 5.69 -6.64 -15.30
C GLN A 896 4.41 -5.79 -15.35
N LEU A 897 3.30 -6.36 -15.83
CA LEU A 897 2.01 -5.68 -15.83
C LEU A 897 1.48 -5.45 -14.42
N ALA A 898 1.64 -6.41 -13.50
CA ALA A 898 1.22 -6.26 -12.11
C ALA A 898 2.01 -5.15 -11.40
N LYS A 899 3.34 -5.12 -11.55
CA LYS A 899 4.19 -4.06 -10.99
C LYS A 899 3.87 -2.69 -11.58
N ALA A 900 3.71 -2.59 -12.91
CA ALA A 900 3.36 -1.33 -13.57
C ALA A 900 1.97 -0.83 -13.13
N LYS A 901 1.00 -1.73 -12.94
CA LYS A 901 -0.33 -1.39 -12.41
C LYS A 901 -0.24 -0.90 -10.96
N GLU A 902 0.52 -1.59 -10.11
CA GLU A 902 0.68 -1.20 -8.71
C GLU A 902 1.40 0.14 -8.56
N GLU A 903 2.42 0.41 -9.38
CA GLU A 903 3.11 1.71 -9.42
C GLU A 903 2.17 2.83 -9.90
N ALA A 904 1.36 2.57 -10.93
CA ALA A 904 0.37 3.54 -11.41
C ALA A 904 -0.73 3.82 -10.36
N GLU A 905 -1.20 2.79 -9.66
CA GLU A 905 -2.18 2.94 -8.58
C GLU A 905 -1.59 3.69 -7.37
N ARG A 906 -0.34 3.41 -6.98
CA ARG A 906 0.38 4.16 -5.94
C ARG A 906 0.58 5.63 -6.34
N ALA A 907 0.99 5.89 -7.57
CA ALA A 907 1.16 7.26 -8.07
C ALA A 907 -0.17 8.02 -8.14
N SER A 908 -1.26 7.37 -8.57
CA SER A 908 -2.60 7.96 -8.60
C SER A 908 -3.13 8.30 -7.19
N LYS A 909 -2.92 7.41 -6.23
CA LYS A 909 -3.29 7.62 -4.83
C LYS A 909 -2.48 8.77 -4.21
N ALA A 910 -1.16 8.78 -4.40
CA ALA A 910 -0.29 9.86 -3.93
C ALA A 910 -0.65 11.22 -4.56
N LYS A 911 -0.97 11.26 -5.86
CA LYS A 911 -1.46 12.48 -6.55
C LYS A 911 -2.75 13.00 -5.91
N SER A 912 -3.68 12.11 -5.56
CA SER A 912 -4.97 12.47 -4.97
C SER A 912 -4.83 12.96 -3.52
N GLU A 913 -4.00 12.30 -2.72
CA GLU A 913 -3.67 12.71 -1.34
C GLU A 913 -2.95 14.07 -1.33
N PHE A 914 -1.99 14.26 -2.23
CA PHE A 914 -1.28 15.54 -2.40
C PHE A 914 -2.24 16.68 -2.73
N LEU A 915 -3.13 16.51 -3.72
CA LEU A 915 -4.09 17.54 -4.11
C LEU A 915 -5.11 17.85 -2.99
N SER A 916 -5.54 16.83 -2.24
CA SER A 916 -6.41 17.04 -1.08
C SER A 916 -5.71 17.81 0.05
N SER A 917 -4.44 17.52 0.33
CA SER A 917 -3.64 18.26 1.32
C SER A 917 -3.42 19.71 0.88
N MET A 918 -2.99 19.91 -0.37
CA MET A 918 -2.79 21.24 -0.96
C MET A 918 -4.06 22.09 -0.94
N SER A 919 -5.23 21.48 -1.16
CA SER A 919 -6.51 22.18 -0.98
C SER A 919 -6.68 22.76 0.41
N HIS A 920 -6.40 21.96 1.45
CA HIS A 920 -6.57 22.40 2.83
C HIS A 920 -5.58 23.51 3.18
N GLU A 921 -4.33 23.36 2.74
CA GLU A 921 -3.28 24.36 2.95
C GLU A 921 -3.53 25.67 2.20
N LEU A 922 -4.16 25.63 1.01
CA LEU A 922 -4.51 26.85 0.26
C LEU A 922 -5.82 27.49 0.75
N ARG A 923 -6.82 26.69 1.16
CA ARG A 923 -8.10 27.22 1.65
C ARG A 923 -7.95 27.99 2.95
N THR A 924 -7.06 27.53 3.83
CA THR A 924 -6.81 28.13 5.14
C THR A 924 -6.40 29.62 5.06
N PRO A 925 -5.32 30.01 4.35
CA PRO A 925 -4.95 31.41 4.20
C PRO A 925 -5.99 32.20 3.39
N MET A 926 -6.65 31.58 2.41
CA MET A 926 -7.69 32.25 1.61
C MET A 926 -8.91 32.63 2.44
N ASN A 927 -9.33 31.77 3.38
CA ASN A 927 -10.42 32.07 4.30
C ASN A 927 -10.10 33.26 5.21
N ALA A 928 -8.84 33.38 5.65
CA ALA A 928 -8.38 34.53 6.43
C ALA A 928 -8.39 35.81 5.58
N ILE A 929 -7.85 35.77 4.35
CA ILE A 929 -7.84 36.92 3.43
C ILE A 929 -9.26 37.41 3.14
N LEU A 930 -10.17 36.50 2.83
CA LEU A 930 -11.58 36.83 2.57
C LEU A 930 -12.29 37.36 3.81
N GLY A 931 -12.10 36.72 4.97
CA GLY A 931 -12.73 37.14 6.22
C GLY A 931 -12.27 38.52 6.69
N PHE A 932 -10.97 38.80 6.66
CA PHE A 932 -10.45 40.13 6.99
C PHE A 932 -10.79 41.18 5.92
N GLY A 933 -10.84 40.79 4.64
CA GLY A 933 -11.31 41.66 3.56
C GLY A 933 -12.76 42.09 3.79
N GLN A 934 -13.65 41.16 4.10
CA GLN A 934 -15.04 41.45 4.43
C GLN A 934 -15.17 42.32 5.69
N LEU A 935 -14.37 42.08 6.74
CA LEU A 935 -14.36 42.97 7.92
C LEU A 935 -13.97 44.41 7.57
N LEU A 936 -13.02 44.60 6.67
CA LEU A 936 -12.67 45.93 6.17
C LEU A 936 -13.83 46.56 5.36
N GLU A 937 -14.58 45.78 4.59
CA GLU A 937 -15.76 46.27 3.85
C GLU A 937 -16.82 46.86 4.78
N TYR A 938 -16.96 46.29 5.98
CA TYR A 938 -17.87 46.75 7.04
C TYR A 938 -17.34 47.94 7.88
N ASP A 939 -16.10 48.37 7.67
CA ASP A 939 -15.56 49.55 8.36
C ASP A 939 -16.06 50.85 7.67
N ASP A 940 -17.00 51.53 8.32
CA ASP A 940 -17.58 52.79 7.87
C ASP A 940 -16.57 53.96 7.80
N SER A 941 -15.35 53.80 8.36
CA SER A 941 -14.30 54.80 8.30
C SER A 941 -13.51 54.81 6.97
N LEU A 942 -13.69 53.80 6.12
CA LEU A 942 -12.99 53.71 4.82
C LEU A 942 -13.53 54.70 3.77
N ASN A 943 -12.62 55.33 3.04
CA ASN A 943 -12.98 56.19 1.92
C ASN A 943 -13.38 55.37 0.67
N SER A 944 -14.02 56.01 -0.32
CA SER A 944 -14.57 55.32 -1.50
C SER A 944 -13.52 54.53 -2.29
N GLY A 945 -12.29 55.05 -2.43
CA GLY A 945 -11.21 54.34 -3.11
C GLY A 945 -10.67 53.15 -2.32
N GLN A 946 -10.67 53.24 -0.99
CA GLN A 946 -10.32 52.10 -0.11
C GLN A 946 -11.39 51.01 -0.14
N LYS A 947 -12.68 51.38 -0.18
CA LYS A 947 -13.77 50.41 -0.34
C LYS A 947 -13.69 49.69 -1.69
N ASP A 948 -13.35 50.39 -2.77
CA ASP A 948 -13.12 49.76 -4.08
C ASP A 948 -11.92 48.79 -4.06
N ASN A 949 -10.81 49.15 -3.41
CA ASN A 949 -9.64 48.26 -3.27
C ASN A 949 -9.94 47.01 -2.42
N VAL A 950 -10.68 47.17 -1.33
CA VAL A 950 -11.11 46.05 -0.48
C VAL A 950 -12.01 45.10 -1.27
N LYS A 951 -12.92 45.65 -2.06
CA LYS A 951 -13.80 44.87 -2.94
C LYS A 951 -13.01 44.07 -3.99
N GLU A 952 -12.01 44.67 -4.63
CA GLU A 952 -11.12 43.96 -5.56
C GLU A 952 -10.36 42.81 -4.89
N ILE A 953 -9.89 42.99 -3.66
CA ILE A 953 -9.23 41.93 -2.87
C ILE A 953 -10.18 40.77 -2.58
N ILE A 954 -11.42 41.08 -2.19
CA ILE A 954 -12.46 40.07 -1.93
C ILE A 954 -12.82 39.32 -3.22
N ASP A 955 -13.03 40.03 -4.33
CA ASP A 955 -13.42 39.44 -5.61
C ASP A 955 -12.29 38.54 -6.15
N ALA A 956 -11.03 38.99 -6.09
CA ALA A 956 -9.87 38.18 -6.45
C ALA A 956 -9.72 36.93 -5.56
N GLY A 957 -10.00 37.06 -4.26
CA GLY A 957 -9.94 35.93 -3.33
C GLY A 957 -11.02 34.89 -3.57
N LYS A 958 -12.25 35.33 -3.90
CA LYS A 958 -13.36 34.43 -4.26
C LYS A 958 -13.04 33.67 -5.56
N HIS A 959 -12.51 34.38 -6.56
CA HIS A 959 -12.12 33.77 -7.82
C HIS A 959 -11.04 32.68 -7.66
N LEU A 960 -10.02 32.93 -6.82
CA LEU A 960 -8.98 31.94 -6.54
C LEU A 960 -9.52 30.69 -5.83
N LEU A 961 -10.48 30.87 -4.93
CA LEU A 961 -11.10 29.76 -4.20
C LEU A 961 -11.99 28.91 -5.13
N GLU A 962 -12.69 29.54 -6.07
CA GLU A 962 -13.43 28.85 -7.15
C GLU A 962 -12.47 28.01 -8.02
N LEU A 963 -11.35 28.59 -8.45
CA LEU A 963 -10.31 27.90 -9.23
C LEU A 963 -9.78 26.64 -8.51
N ILE A 964 -9.46 26.77 -7.23
CA ILE A 964 -8.98 25.65 -6.40
C ILE A 964 -10.04 24.55 -6.33
N ASN A 965 -11.30 24.92 -6.07
CA ASN A 965 -12.40 23.97 -5.98
C ASN A 965 -12.64 23.24 -7.31
N GLU A 966 -12.55 23.93 -8.46
CA GLU A 966 -12.68 23.30 -9.78
C GLU A 966 -11.56 22.29 -10.08
N ILE A 967 -10.31 22.60 -9.73
CA ILE A 967 -9.18 21.66 -9.89
C ILE A 967 -9.38 20.40 -9.04
N LEU A 968 -9.91 20.56 -7.83
CA LEU A 968 -10.16 19.44 -6.93
C LEU A 968 -11.33 18.58 -7.37
N ASP A 969 -12.41 19.19 -7.85
CA ASP A 969 -13.53 18.46 -8.43
C ASP A 969 -13.05 17.64 -9.64
N LEU A 970 -12.19 18.20 -10.51
CA LEU A 970 -11.58 17.45 -11.61
C LEU A 970 -10.73 16.27 -11.11
N SER A 971 -9.90 16.47 -10.09
CA SER A 971 -9.06 15.40 -9.54
C SER A 971 -9.89 14.27 -8.89
N LYS A 972 -10.99 14.60 -8.20
CA LYS A 972 -11.88 13.60 -7.59
C LYS A 972 -12.62 12.78 -8.65
N ILE A 973 -12.97 13.43 -9.76
CA ILE A 973 -13.57 12.79 -10.93
C ILE A 973 -12.58 11.84 -11.61
N GLU A 974 -11.34 12.26 -11.89
CA GLU A 974 -10.30 11.41 -12.48
C GLU A 974 -9.98 10.18 -11.63
N ALA A 975 -10.02 10.34 -10.30
CA ALA A 975 -9.80 9.25 -9.34
C ALA A 975 -11.01 8.33 -9.18
N GLY A 976 -12.18 8.64 -9.75
CA GLY A 976 -13.41 7.84 -9.59
C GLY A 976 -14.03 7.88 -8.18
N HIS A 977 -13.70 8.89 -7.36
CA HIS A 977 -14.12 9.02 -5.96
C HIS A 977 -15.38 9.89 -5.76
N VAL A 978 -16.10 10.23 -6.84
CA VAL A 978 -17.33 11.02 -6.75
C VAL A 978 -18.52 10.11 -6.49
N ASN A 979 -19.03 10.13 -5.25
CA ASN A 979 -20.29 9.44 -4.90
C ASN A 979 -21.48 10.31 -5.32
N LEU A 980 -22.23 9.88 -6.34
CA LEU A 980 -23.48 10.54 -6.74
C LEU A 980 -24.67 10.00 -5.93
N VAL A 981 -25.51 10.91 -5.43
CA VAL A 981 -26.79 10.55 -4.81
C VAL A 981 -27.89 10.75 -5.85
N LEU A 982 -28.19 9.69 -6.61
CA LEU A 982 -29.22 9.74 -7.64
C LEU A 982 -30.62 9.66 -7.01
N GLU A 983 -31.35 10.77 -7.05
CA GLU A 983 -32.71 10.90 -6.52
C GLU A 983 -33.70 11.39 -7.59
N PRO A 984 -35.03 11.24 -7.38
CA PRO A 984 -36.03 11.86 -8.24
C PRO A 984 -36.03 13.39 -8.10
N VAL A 985 -35.55 14.10 -9.13
CA VAL A 985 -35.42 15.57 -9.15
C VAL A 985 -36.41 16.18 -10.13
N ARG A 986 -37.20 17.16 -9.67
CA ARG A 986 -38.08 17.96 -10.54
C ARG A 986 -37.26 18.98 -11.33
N LEU A 987 -37.12 18.77 -12.64
CA LEU A 987 -36.23 19.58 -13.49
C LEU A 987 -36.58 21.06 -13.47
N CYS A 988 -37.87 21.43 -13.60
CA CYS A 988 -38.23 22.84 -13.65
C CYS A 988 -37.88 23.59 -12.35
N SER A 989 -37.94 22.92 -11.19
CA SER A 989 -37.52 23.53 -9.92
C SER A 989 -36.04 23.90 -9.94
N VAL A 990 -35.18 23.00 -10.42
CA VAL A 990 -33.73 23.25 -10.49
C VAL A 990 -33.41 24.32 -11.53
N LEU A 991 -34.11 24.30 -12.67
CA LEU A 991 -33.94 25.30 -13.72
C LEU A 991 -34.36 26.70 -13.25
N ASP A 992 -35.48 26.82 -12.54
CA ASP A 992 -35.96 28.10 -11.98
C ASP A 992 -34.97 28.63 -10.94
N GLU A 993 -34.45 27.76 -10.06
CA GLU A 993 -33.38 28.12 -9.12
C GLU A 993 -32.12 28.63 -9.87
N SER A 994 -31.65 27.92 -10.89
CA SER A 994 -30.47 28.33 -11.69
C SER A 994 -30.70 29.66 -12.42
N LEU A 995 -31.89 29.88 -12.98
CA LEU A 995 -32.21 31.10 -13.72
C LEU A 995 -32.32 32.32 -12.80
N SER A 996 -32.86 32.16 -11.58
CA SER A 996 -32.95 33.25 -10.61
C SER A 996 -31.59 33.89 -10.30
N LEU A 997 -30.53 33.08 -10.30
CA LEU A 997 -29.14 33.52 -10.10
C LEU A 997 -28.51 34.19 -11.34
N LEU A 998 -28.87 33.75 -12.56
CA LEU A 998 -28.21 34.17 -13.80
C LEU A 998 -28.94 35.29 -14.57
N VAL A 999 -30.24 35.47 -14.36
CA VAL A 999 -31.04 36.53 -15.01
C VAL A 999 -30.48 37.94 -14.73
N PRO A 1000 -30.09 38.31 -13.49
CA PRO A 1000 -29.50 39.63 -13.23
C PRO A 1000 -28.24 39.90 -14.07
N MET A 1001 -27.40 38.89 -14.25
CA MET A 1001 -26.17 38.97 -15.06
C MET A 1001 -26.49 39.16 -16.55
N ALA A 1002 -27.47 38.40 -17.06
CA ALA A 1002 -27.94 38.55 -18.45
C ALA A 1002 -28.52 39.95 -18.71
N VAL A 1003 -29.32 40.49 -17.78
CA VAL A 1003 -29.88 41.84 -17.89
C VAL A 1003 -28.77 42.90 -17.90
N LYS A 1004 -27.76 42.78 -17.03
CA LYS A 1004 -26.59 43.68 -17.00
C LYS A 1004 -25.82 43.69 -18.33
N GLN A 1005 -25.74 42.54 -19.01
CA GLN A 1005 -25.08 42.41 -20.32
C GLN A 1005 -26.03 42.66 -21.52
N GLY A 1006 -27.31 42.95 -21.29
CA GLY A 1006 -28.31 43.19 -22.32
C GLY A 1006 -28.75 41.94 -23.08
N ILE A 1007 -28.68 40.75 -22.49
CA ILE A 1007 -29.01 39.47 -23.11
C ILE A 1007 -30.42 39.02 -22.68
N ARG A 1008 -31.24 38.57 -23.63
CA ARG A 1008 -32.59 38.05 -23.36
C ARG A 1008 -32.58 36.55 -23.08
N VAL A 1009 -33.02 36.13 -21.90
CA VAL A 1009 -33.14 34.71 -21.54
C VAL A 1009 -34.60 34.26 -21.66
N GLN A 1010 -34.84 33.18 -22.39
CA GLN A 1010 -36.16 32.53 -22.55
C GLN A 1010 -36.04 31.06 -22.18
N HIS A 1011 -37.04 30.51 -21.50
CA HIS A 1011 -37.06 29.09 -21.16
C HIS A 1011 -38.45 28.49 -21.39
N THR A 1012 -38.49 27.21 -21.78
CA THR A 1012 -39.72 26.42 -21.90
C THR A 1012 -39.53 25.11 -21.15
N CYS A 1013 -40.12 24.98 -19.96
CA CYS A 1013 -40.11 23.76 -19.15
C CYS A 1013 -41.53 23.34 -18.79
N SER A 1014 -41.89 22.08 -19.03
CA SER A 1014 -43.21 21.54 -18.65
C SER A 1014 -43.19 21.08 -17.18
N LYS A 1015 -44.21 21.44 -16.39
CA LYS A 1015 -44.22 21.29 -14.91
C LYS A 1015 -44.08 19.85 -14.37
N ASN A 1016 -44.09 18.81 -15.23
CA ASN A 1016 -44.16 17.40 -14.82
C ASN A 1016 -42.88 16.57 -15.15
N VAL A 1017 -41.74 17.19 -15.44
CA VAL A 1017 -40.51 16.43 -15.75
C VAL A 1017 -39.73 16.09 -14.49
N THR A 1018 -39.63 14.79 -14.18
CA THR A 1018 -38.79 14.26 -13.10
C THR A 1018 -37.65 13.42 -13.68
N LEU A 1019 -36.43 13.71 -13.22
CA LEU A 1019 -35.19 13.06 -13.64
C LEU A 1019 -34.65 12.22 -12.51
N ARG A 1020 -33.90 11.16 -12.83
CA ARG A 1020 -33.05 10.50 -11.84
C ARG A 1020 -31.67 11.14 -11.89
N ALA A 1021 -31.39 12.05 -10.97
CA ALA A 1021 -30.18 12.85 -10.98
C ALA A 1021 -29.77 13.23 -9.55
N ASP A 1022 -28.54 13.70 -9.38
CA ASP A 1022 -28.12 14.40 -8.18
C ASP A 1022 -28.53 15.87 -8.31
N LYS A 1023 -29.39 16.38 -7.42
CA LYS A 1023 -29.94 17.75 -7.53
C LYS A 1023 -28.82 18.81 -7.56
N THR A 1024 -27.81 18.66 -6.70
CA THR A 1024 -26.72 19.64 -6.55
C THR A 1024 -25.82 19.64 -7.77
N ARG A 1025 -25.45 18.45 -8.26
CA ARG A 1025 -24.59 18.32 -9.46
C ARG A 1025 -25.32 18.71 -10.74
N LEU A 1026 -26.61 18.43 -10.85
CA LEU A 1026 -27.43 18.91 -11.97
C LEU A 1026 -27.53 20.44 -11.99
N LYS A 1027 -27.71 21.07 -10.84
CA LYS A 1027 -27.69 22.54 -10.71
C LYS A 1027 -26.36 23.13 -11.16
N GLN A 1028 -25.23 22.52 -10.77
CA GLN A 1028 -23.88 22.91 -11.19
C GLN A 1028 -23.71 22.84 -12.72
N VAL A 1029 -24.14 21.75 -13.35
CA VAL A 1029 -24.13 21.58 -14.82
C VAL A 1029 -24.93 22.69 -15.52
N LEU A 1030 -26.14 22.99 -15.05
CA LEU A 1030 -27.00 24.02 -15.64
C LEU A 1030 -26.42 25.43 -15.46
N LEU A 1031 -25.91 25.76 -14.27
CA LEU A 1031 -25.27 27.05 -14.02
C LEU A 1031 -24.07 27.28 -14.95
N ASN A 1032 -23.26 26.25 -15.16
CA ASN A 1032 -22.08 26.33 -16.01
C ASN A 1032 -22.44 26.61 -17.48
N LEU A 1033 -23.33 25.80 -18.06
CA LEU A 1033 -23.71 25.96 -19.47
C LEU A 1033 -24.48 27.26 -19.74
N ILE A 1034 -25.42 27.64 -18.86
CA ILE A 1034 -26.20 28.88 -19.03
C ILE A 1034 -25.31 30.10 -18.83
N SER A 1035 -24.39 30.09 -17.86
CA SER A 1035 -23.46 31.21 -17.66
C SER A 1035 -22.51 31.36 -18.85
N ASN A 1036 -22.01 30.28 -19.45
CA ASN A 1036 -21.21 30.33 -20.68
C ASN A 1036 -22.01 30.89 -21.86
N ALA A 1037 -23.27 30.46 -22.01
CA ALA A 1037 -24.18 30.99 -23.03
C ALA A 1037 -24.45 32.50 -22.89
N ILE A 1038 -24.31 33.06 -21.68
CA ILE A 1038 -24.40 34.50 -21.41
C ILE A 1038 -23.04 35.17 -21.68
N LYS A 1039 -21.95 34.68 -21.08
CA LYS A 1039 -20.61 35.28 -21.15
C LYS A 1039 -20.07 35.39 -22.59
N TYR A 1040 -20.28 34.38 -23.41
CA TYR A 1040 -19.79 34.33 -24.80
C TYR A 1040 -20.81 34.84 -25.82
N ASN A 1041 -21.89 35.49 -25.36
CA ASN A 1041 -22.92 36.02 -26.24
C ASN A 1041 -22.54 37.39 -26.81
N LYS A 1042 -23.24 37.79 -27.87
CA LYS A 1042 -23.14 39.16 -28.41
C LYS A 1042 -24.07 40.11 -27.67
N LYS A 1043 -23.75 41.41 -27.65
CA LYS A 1043 -24.63 42.46 -27.11
C LYS A 1043 -26.02 42.37 -27.76
N ASN A 1044 -27.09 42.44 -26.95
CA ASN A 1044 -28.48 42.25 -27.38
C ASN A 1044 -28.83 40.84 -27.93
N GLY A 1045 -27.97 39.85 -27.68
CA GLY A 1045 -28.24 38.45 -27.99
C GLY A 1045 -29.32 37.82 -27.11
N SER A 1046 -29.59 36.54 -27.35
CA SER A 1046 -30.52 35.74 -26.55
C SER A 1046 -29.94 34.38 -26.18
N VAL A 1047 -30.47 33.83 -25.08
CA VAL A 1047 -30.26 32.45 -24.65
C VAL A 1047 -31.64 31.80 -24.53
N THR A 1048 -31.85 30.69 -25.23
CA THR A 1048 -33.10 29.92 -25.22
C THR A 1048 -32.86 28.57 -24.59
N ILE A 1049 -33.66 28.20 -23.60
CA ILE A 1049 -33.58 26.89 -22.93
C ILE A 1049 -34.85 26.10 -23.24
N SER A 1050 -34.70 24.94 -23.87
CA SER A 1050 -35.81 24.09 -24.29
C SER A 1050 -35.65 22.68 -23.73
N VAL A 1051 -36.72 22.12 -23.19
CA VAL A 1051 -36.74 20.75 -22.65
C VAL A 1051 -37.64 19.88 -23.51
N TYR A 1052 -37.11 18.77 -24.02
CA TYR A 1052 -37.84 17.77 -24.81
C TYR A 1052 -37.81 16.41 -24.12
N ILE A 1053 -38.87 15.63 -24.31
CA ILE A 1053 -39.01 14.29 -23.73
C ILE A 1053 -39.34 13.31 -24.85
N GLU A 1054 -38.47 12.32 -25.04
CA GLU A 1054 -38.77 11.15 -25.88
C GLU A 1054 -38.48 9.86 -25.10
N HIS A 1055 -37.26 9.31 -25.25
CA HIS A 1055 -36.75 8.15 -24.49
C HIS A 1055 -35.79 8.54 -23.35
N LYS A 1056 -35.18 9.72 -23.47
CA LYS A 1056 -34.39 10.44 -22.46
C LYS A 1056 -34.95 11.86 -22.39
N VAL A 1057 -34.67 12.60 -21.32
CA VAL A 1057 -34.96 14.03 -21.25
C VAL A 1057 -33.78 14.79 -21.87
N ALA A 1058 -34.07 15.58 -22.89
CA ALA A 1058 -33.10 16.42 -23.57
C ALA A 1058 -33.26 17.88 -23.11
N ILE A 1059 -32.21 18.46 -22.53
CA ILE A 1059 -32.15 19.86 -22.10
C ILE A 1059 -31.25 20.59 -23.10
N GLN A 1060 -31.84 21.46 -23.92
CA GLN A 1060 -31.11 22.26 -24.91
C GLN A 1060 -30.91 23.68 -24.40
N ILE A 1061 -29.67 24.17 -24.47
CA ILE A 1061 -29.27 25.53 -24.14
C ILE A 1061 -28.68 26.13 -25.41
N ILE A 1062 -29.41 27.09 -25.99
CA ILE A 1062 -29.12 27.69 -27.30
C ILE A 1062 -28.73 29.15 -27.08
N ASP A 1063 -27.52 29.54 -27.46
CA ASP A 1063 -27.06 30.92 -27.47
C ASP A 1063 -26.98 31.48 -28.89
N THR A 1064 -27.08 32.80 -29.03
CA THR A 1064 -26.88 33.51 -30.31
C THR A 1064 -25.51 34.20 -30.38
N GLY A 1065 -24.52 33.67 -29.66
CA GLY A 1065 -23.22 34.27 -29.43
C GLY A 1065 -22.27 34.17 -30.61
N ILE A 1066 -20.97 34.18 -30.31
CA ILE A 1066 -19.90 34.18 -31.32
C ILE A 1066 -19.76 32.84 -32.06
N GLY A 1067 -20.35 31.77 -31.54
CA GLY A 1067 -20.18 30.41 -32.07
C GLY A 1067 -18.74 29.88 -31.95
N ILE A 1068 -18.57 28.59 -32.23
CA ILE A 1068 -17.32 27.84 -32.08
C ILE A 1068 -16.99 27.20 -33.42
N ALA A 1069 -15.74 27.29 -33.85
CA ALA A 1069 -15.27 26.68 -35.10
C ALA A 1069 -15.21 25.15 -34.97
N GLU A 1070 -15.55 24.43 -36.04
CA GLU A 1070 -15.69 22.97 -36.05
C GLU A 1070 -14.39 22.24 -35.65
N ASP A 1071 -13.24 22.77 -36.07
CA ASP A 1071 -11.91 22.27 -35.72
C ASP A 1071 -11.56 22.43 -34.23
N LYS A 1072 -12.29 23.30 -33.52
CA LYS A 1072 -12.09 23.55 -32.08
C LYS A 1072 -13.13 22.84 -31.19
N LEU A 1073 -14.14 22.18 -31.75
CA LEU A 1073 -15.16 21.47 -30.96
C LEU A 1073 -14.59 20.28 -30.18
N SER A 1074 -13.60 19.57 -30.72
CA SER A 1074 -12.93 18.45 -30.02
C SER A 1074 -12.10 18.90 -28.81
N ASP A 1075 -11.70 20.17 -28.79
CA ASP A 1075 -10.83 20.76 -27.77
C ASP A 1075 -11.60 21.31 -26.57
N LEU A 1076 -12.91 21.47 -26.70
CA LEU A 1076 -13.79 22.15 -25.74
C LEU A 1076 -13.94 21.40 -24.40
N PHE A 1077 -13.69 20.09 -24.41
CA PHE A 1077 -13.77 19.22 -23.23
C PHE A 1077 -12.38 18.76 -22.74
N GLN A 1078 -11.30 19.37 -23.23
CA GLN A 1078 -9.96 19.13 -22.70
C GLN A 1078 -9.69 20.04 -21.49
N PRO A 1079 -9.20 19.53 -20.35
CA PRO A 1079 -8.83 20.35 -19.20
C PRO A 1079 -7.86 21.48 -19.59
N PHE A 1080 -8.07 22.68 -19.04
CA PHE A 1080 -7.21 23.86 -19.18
C PHE A 1080 -7.12 24.46 -20.60
N LYS A 1081 -7.85 23.93 -21.58
CA LYS A 1081 -7.79 24.40 -22.98
C LYS A 1081 -8.84 25.47 -23.25
N ARG A 1082 -8.39 26.68 -23.60
CA ARG A 1082 -9.25 27.82 -23.99
C ARG A 1082 -9.26 27.98 -25.51
N ILE A 1083 -10.44 28.23 -26.08
CA ILE A 1083 -10.66 28.25 -27.54
C ILE A 1083 -10.49 29.66 -28.16
N ALA A 1084 -10.48 30.72 -27.34
CA ALA A 1084 -10.45 32.12 -27.78
C ALA A 1084 -9.11 32.81 -27.46
N ASP A 1085 -8.25 32.93 -28.47
CA ASP A 1085 -6.90 33.55 -28.37
C ASP A 1085 -6.87 35.09 -28.39
N ASN A 1086 -8.01 35.79 -28.52
CA ASN A 1086 -8.00 37.24 -28.83
C ASN A 1086 -8.94 38.15 -28.01
N GLN A 1087 -9.42 37.72 -26.84
CA GLN A 1087 -10.12 38.63 -25.91
C GLN A 1087 -9.68 38.37 -24.48
N ALA A 1088 -8.75 39.20 -24.00
CA ALA A 1088 -8.26 39.22 -22.62
C ALA A 1088 -9.32 39.63 -21.57
N GLU A 1089 -10.58 39.88 -21.98
CA GLU A 1089 -11.65 40.41 -21.13
C GLU A 1089 -12.66 39.35 -20.62
N ILE A 1090 -12.63 38.09 -21.09
CA ILE A 1090 -13.58 37.06 -20.63
C ILE A 1090 -12.90 36.08 -19.67
N GLU A 1091 -13.29 36.14 -18.40
CA GLU A 1091 -12.74 35.38 -17.27
C GLU A 1091 -13.28 33.94 -17.22
N GLY A 1092 -12.38 32.95 -17.13
CA GLY A 1092 -12.72 31.52 -17.06
C GLY A 1092 -11.50 30.58 -17.09
N THR A 1093 -11.61 29.46 -16.37
CA THR A 1093 -10.53 28.52 -16.02
C THR A 1093 -10.24 27.46 -17.10
N GLY A 1094 -11.20 27.22 -18.00
CA GLY A 1094 -11.14 26.14 -18.99
C GLY A 1094 -11.40 24.74 -18.42
N ILE A 1095 -11.86 24.62 -17.18
CA ILE A 1095 -12.11 23.33 -16.50
C ILE A 1095 -13.60 22.98 -16.48
N GLY A 1096 -14.48 23.99 -16.41
CA GLY A 1096 -15.90 23.81 -16.17
C GLY A 1096 -16.63 22.89 -17.16
N LEU A 1097 -16.32 22.95 -18.46
CA LEU A 1097 -16.97 22.10 -19.47
C LEU A 1097 -16.54 20.63 -19.36
N THR A 1098 -15.30 20.37 -18.97
CA THR A 1098 -14.79 19.02 -18.68
C THR A 1098 -15.51 18.40 -17.48
N ILE A 1099 -15.64 19.16 -16.39
CA ILE A 1099 -16.43 18.73 -15.20
C ILE A 1099 -17.88 18.47 -15.59
N THR A 1100 -18.47 19.38 -16.38
CA THR A 1100 -19.86 19.27 -16.83
C THR A 1100 -20.12 17.98 -17.61
N LYS A 1101 -19.24 17.65 -18.56
CA LYS A 1101 -19.33 16.41 -19.34
C LYS A 1101 -19.25 15.18 -18.44
N SER A 1102 -18.28 15.14 -17.53
CA SER A 1102 -18.09 13.99 -16.65
C SER A 1102 -19.24 13.80 -15.65
N LEU A 1103 -19.79 14.89 -15.08
CA LEU A 1103 -20.96 14.81 -14.20
C LEU A 1103 -22.19 14.26 -14.94
N VAL A 1104 -22.43 14.69 -16.18
CA VAL A 1104 -23.52 14.19 -17.02
C VAL A 1104 -23.34 12.70 -17.32
N GLU A 1105 -22.14 12.27 -17.69
CA GLU A 1105 -21.82 10.85 -17.96
C GLU A 1105 -22.00 9.97 -16.70
N MET A 1106 -21.53 10.43 -15.54
CA MET A 1106 -21.71 9.70 -14.27
C MET A 1106 -23.18 9.62 -13.83
N MET A 1107 -24.03 10.59 -14.20
CA MET A 1107 -25.49 10.51 -14.01
C MET A 1107 -26.20 9.58 -15.04
N GLY A 1108 -25.44 8.90 -15.91
CA GLY A 1108 -25.97 8.02 -16.95
C GLY A 1108 -26.50 8.78 -18.17
N GLY A 1109 -26.04 10.01 -18.37
CA GLY A 1109 -26.42 10.90 -19.46
C GLY A 1109 -25.33 11.10 -20.52
N GLU A 1110 -25.64 11.90 -21.53
CA GLU A 1110 -24.73 12.27 -22.63
C GLU A 1110 -24.81 13.79 -22.88
N LEU A 1111 -23.70 14.41 -23.28
CA LEU A 1111 -23.61 15.84 -23.60
C LEU A 1111 -23.15 16.03 -25.06
N GLU A 1112 -23.98 16.68 -25.86
CA GLU A 1112 -23.69 17.02 -27.26
C GLU A 1112 -23.58 18.53 -27.47
N VAL A 1113 -22.74 18.94 -28.42
CA VAL A 1113 -22.55 20.34 -28.81
C VAL A 1113 -22.66 20.49 -30.33
N SER A 1114 -23.40 21.50 -30.78
CA SER A 1114 -23.45 21.95 -32.16
C SER A 1114 -23.26 23.46 -32.17
N SER A 1115 -22.37 23.99 -33.02
CA SER A 1115 -22.07 25.41 -33.04
C SER A 1115 -21.68 25.87 -34.44
N GLU A 1116 -22.05 27.10 -34.78
CA GLU A 1116 -21.67 27.74 -36.04
C GLU A 1116 -21.16 29.16 -35.75
N VAL A 1117 -20.00 29.49 -36.30
CA VAL A 1117 -19.31 30.77 -36.05
C VAL A 1117 -20.18 31.95 -36.48
N ASN A 1118 -20.34 32.92 -35.58
CA ASN A 1118 -21.20 34.11 -35.65
C ASN A 1118 -22.73 33.86 -35.64
N VAL A 1119 -23.15 32.60 -35.56
CA VAL A 1119 -24.58 32.23 -35.42
C VAL A 1119 -24.91 31.95 -33.96
N GLY A 1120 -24.08 31.14 -33.29
CA GLY A 1120 -24.23 30.77 -31.88
C GLY A 1120 -23.95 29.29 -31.63
N SER A 1121 -24.13 28.84 -30.38
CA SER A 1121 -23.94 27.43 -30.00
C SER A 1121 -25.19 26.82 -29.37
N THR A 1122 -25.30 25.50 -29.48
CA THR A 1122 -26.33 24.68 -28.86
C THR A 1122 -25.66 23.55 -28.08
N PHE A 1123 -25.88 23.53 -26.78
CA PHE A 1123 -25.49 22.44 -25.89
C PHE A 1123 -26.72 21.61 -25.53
N THR A 1124 -26.67 20.30 -25.73
CA THR A 1124 -27.78 19.37 -25.45
C THR A 1124 -27.35 18.34 -24.42
N ILE A 1125 -28.01 18.33 -23.27
CA ILE A 1125 -27.82 17.30 -22.22
C ILE A 1125 -28.93 16.26 -22.35
N PHE A 1126 -28.58 14.98 -22.40
CA PHE A 1126 -29.51 13.86 -22.36
C PHE A 1126 -29.41 13.15 -21.00
N LEU A 1127 -30.51 13.04 -20.27
CA LEU A 1127 -30.57 12.34 -18.97
C LEU A 1127 -31.69 11.28 -18.95
N PRO A 1128 -31.51 10.18 -18.21
CA PRO A 1128 -32.53 9.14 -18.08
C PRO A 1128 -33.80 9.66 -17.36
N ILE A 1129 -34.97 9.30 -17.90
CA ILE A 1129 -36.28 9.65 -17.31
C ILE A 1129 -36.66 8.68 -16.20
N GLU A 1130 -37.14 9.20 -15.07
CA GLU A 1130 -37.70 8.37 -13.98
C GLU A 1130 -39.21 8.20 -14.20
N LYS A 1131 -39.74 6.97 -14.10
CA LYS A 1131 -41.19 6.72 -14.24
C LYS A 1131 -41.91 7.13 -12.95
N GLU A 1132 -42.99 7.89 -13.09
CA GLU A 1132 -43.84 8.32 -11.96
C GLU A 1132 -44.27 7.14 -11.07
N LEU A 1133 -43.95 7.22 -9.79
CA LEU A 1133 -44.66 6.51 -8.72
C LEU A 1133 -45.89 7.35 -8.33
N GLN A 1134 -47.05 6.70 -8.29
CA GLN A 1134 -48.31 7.33 -7.88
C GLN A 1134 -48.21 7.90 -6.46
N PRO A 1135 -48.82 9.07 -6.18
CA PRO A 1135 -48.86 9.61 -4.84
C PRO A 1135 -49.89 8.85 -3.98
N GLU A 1136 -49.44 8.18 -2.92
CA GLU A 1136 -50.32 7.83 -1.80
C GLU A 1136 -50.51 9.04 -0.88
N SER A 1137 -51.77 9.28 -0.57
CA SER A 1137 -52.34 10.41 0.15
C SER A 1137 -52.18 10.33 1.68
N SER A 1138 -51.87 11.46 2.33
CA SER A 1138 -52.42 11.90 3.65
C SER A 1138 -51.88 13.31 3.96
N SER A 1139 -52.63 14.38 3.68
CA SER A 1139 -53.57 15.07 4.58
C SER A 1139 -52.97 15.52 5.94
N HIS A 1140 -52.70 16.82 6.11
CA HIS A 1140 -53.44 17.65 7.07
C HIS A 1140 -53.15 19.17 6.92
N ASN A 1141 -54.22 19.89 6.62
CA ASN A 1141 -54.61 21.28 6.91
C ASN A 1141 -53.57 22.35 7.25
N GLU A 1142 -53.51 23.35 6.37
CA GLU A 1142 -53.44 24.76 6.75
C GLU A 1142 -54.85 25.30 7.04
N GLN A 1143 -55.02 26.04 8.14
CA GLN A 1143 -55.84 27.26 8.16
C GLN A 1143 -55.55 28.14 9.38
N SER A 1144 -55.01 29.32 9.07
CA SER A 1144 -55.39 30.66 9.51
C SER A 1144 -55.60 30.99 11.00
N GLY A 1145 -54.92 32.05 11.45
CA GLY A 1145 -55.34 32.88 12.57
C GLY A 1145 -54.46 34.12 12.74
N ALA A 1146 -54.95 35.29 12.32
CA ALA A 1146 -54.42 36.60 12.67
C ALA A 1146 -54.88 36.99 14.08
N GLY A 1147 -54.07 37.76 14.84
CA GLY A 1147 -54.52 38.38 16.09
C GLY A 1147 -53.41 38.97 16.99
N GLU A 1148 -53.15 40.26 16.79
CA GLU A 1148 -52.91 41.35 17.77
C GLU A 1148 -52.18 41.14 19.13
N ASN A 1149 -51.15 41.99 19.30
CA ASN A 1149 -50.78 42.84 20.45
C ASN A 1149 -50.54 42.27 21.87
N ALA A 1150 -49.34 42.62 22.35
CA ALA A 1150 -49.00 43.28 23.62
C ALA A 1150 -48.10 42.49 24.57
N SER A 1151 -46.85 42.93 24.74
CA SER A 1151 -46.46 43.74 25.90
C SER A 1151 -44.96 44.06 25.88
N ILE A 1152 -44.65 45.30 26.26
CA ILE A 1152 -43.33 45.79 26.63
C ILE A 1152 -43.09 45.38 28.10
N ALA A 1153 -41.95 44.75 28.40
CA ALA A 1153 -41.29 44.75 29.70
C ALA A 1153 -39.81 44.34 29.47
N ASP A 1154 -38.91 45.31 29.47
CA ASP A 1154 -37.96 45.61 30.56
C ASP A 1154 -36.73 44.68 30.58
N ASP A 1155 -35.68 45.18 29.91
CA ASP A 1155 -34.29 45.29 30.35
C ASP A 1155 -33.82 44.37 31.50
N GLN A 1156 -33.07 43.32 31.14
CA GLN A 1156 -31.77 43.03 31.75
C GLN A 1156 -30.84 42.49 30.65
N SER A 1157 -29.87 43.31 30.24
CA SER A 1157 -28.68 42.89 29.47
C SER A 1157 -27.96 41.76 30.23
N GLN A 1158 -28.29 40.51 29.89
CA GLN A 1158 -27.53 39.34 30.31
C GLN A 1158 -26.62 38.98 29.14
N ARG A 1159 -25.32 39.20 29.34
CA ARG A 1159 -24.31 39.01 28.30
C ARG A 1159 -24.19 37.51 27.99
N HIS A 1160 -24.52 37.10 26.76
CA HIS A 1160 -24.49 35.70 26.36
C HIS A 1160 -23.04 35.22 26.22
N GLN A 1161 -22.71 34.07 26.82
CA GLN A 1161 -21.41 33.43 26.67
C GLN A 1161 -21.43 32.42 25.52
N ILE A 1162 -20.59 32.66 24.51
CA ILE A 1162 -20.38 31.74 23.39
C ILE A 1162 -19.02 31.07 23.58
N LEU A 1163 -18.93 29.76 23.39
CA LEU A 1163 -17.66 29.04 23.31
C LEU A 1163 -17.39 28.64 21.86
N TYR A 1164 -16.23 29.01 21.32
CA TYR A 1164 -15.77 28.58 20.00
C TYR A 1164 -14.57 27.64 20.13
N ILE A 1165 -14.73 26.41 19.65
CA ILE A 1165 -13.71 25.35 19.69
C ILE A 1165 -13.20 25.15 18.25
N GLU A 1166 -11.94 25.49 18.02
CA GLU A 1166 -11.31 25.56 16.70
C GLU A 1166 -9.79 25.48 16.84
N ASP A 1167 -9.12 24.64 16.05
CA ASP A 1167 -7.65 24.48 16.09
C ASP A 1167 -6.89 25.57 15.31
N ASN A 1168 -7.56 26.24 14.37
CA ASN A 1168 -6.96 27.26 13.54
C ASN A 1168 -7.02 28.67 14.17
N ILE A 1169 -5.86 29.16 14.60
CA ILE A 1169 -5.68 30.48 15.22
C ILE A 1169 -6.21 31.63 14.33
N SER A 1170 -6.12 31.53 13.00
CA SER A 1170 -6.63 32.58 12.10
C SER A 1170 -8.16 32.64 12.10
N ASN A 1171 -8.83 31.48 12.13
CA ASN A 1171 -10.29 31.41 12.25
C ASN A 1171 -10.75 31.90 13.63
N ILE A 1172 -10.05 31.52 14.70
CA ILE A 1172 -10.32 32.02 16.05
C ILE A 1172 -10.24 33.55 16.08
N LYS A 1173 -9.17 34.14 15.53
CA LYS A 1173 -9.02 35.61 15.45
C LYS A 1173 -10.13 36.27 14.64
N LEU A 1174 -10.52 35.69 13.51
CA LEU A 1174 -11.58 36.21 12.66
C LEU A 1174 -12.94 36.21 13.38
N VAL A 1175 -13.35 35.07 13.96
CA VAL A 1175 -14.60 34.95 14.72
C VAL A 1175 -14.58 35.84 15.97
N SER A 1176 -13.44 35.96 16.63
CA SER A 1176 -13.26 36.88 17.75
C SER A 1176 -13.50 38.33 17.35
N GLN A 1177 -13.02 38.75 16.18
CA GLN A 1177 -13.28 40.10 15.68
C GLN A 1177 -14.74 40.30 15.28
N ILE A 1178 -15.35 39.35 14.57
CA ILE A 1178 -16.76 39.40 14.16
C ILE A 1178 -17.67 39.55 15.40
N LEU A 1179 -17.46 38.70 16.42
CA LEU A 1179 -18.29 38.70 17.63
C LEU A 1179 -17.94 39.83 18.60
N SER A 1180 -16.71 40.38 18.58
CA SER A 1180 -16.35 41.56 19.38
C SER A 1180 -17.12 42.83 18.97
N GLY A 1181 -17.65 42.87 17.76
CA GLY A 1181 -18.51 43.95 17.27
C GLY A 1181 -19.94 43.93 17.86
N LEU A 1182 -20.32 42.87 18.58
CA LEU A 1182 -21.63 42.71 19.19
C LEU A 1182 -21.56 42.97 20.72
N PRO A 1183 -22.23 44.01 21.26
CA PRO A 1183 -22.05 44.45 22.64
C PRO A 1183 -22.55 43.44 23.70
N ASP A 1184 -23.48 42.57 23.34
CA ASP A 1184 -24.18 41.65 24.26
C ASP A 1184 -23.58 40.24 24.32
N ILE A 1185 -22.42 40.01 23.68
CA ILE A 1185 -21.78 38.69 23.59
C ILE A 1185 -20.41 38.69 24.30
N SER A 1186 -20.07 37.58 24.95
CA SER A 1186 -18.76 37.27 25.52
C SER A 1186 -18.24 35.97 24.91
N LEU A 1187 -17.15 36.03 24.15
CA LEU A 1187 -16.58 34.86 23.48
C LEU A 1187 -15.47 34.20 24.34
N LEU A 1188 -15.60 32.89 24.54
CA LEU A 1188 -14.54 31.98 25.00
C LEU A 1188 -14.02 31.20 23.79
N THR A 1189 -12.72 30.96 23.74
CA THR A 1189 -12.07 30.26 22.62
C THR A 1189 -11.23 29.10 23.14
N ALA A 1190 -11.27 27.96 22.45
CA ALA A 1190 -10.45 26.80 22.75
C ALA A 1190 -9.75 26.31 21.48
N GLU A 1191 -8.42 26.18 21.54
CA GLU A 1191 -7.59 25.67 20.44
C GLU A 1191 -7.53 24.14 20.36
N ASP A 1192 -7.98 23.47 21.43
CA ASP A 1192 -7.94 22.01 21.56
C ASP A 1192 -9.30 21.46 22.01
N PRO A 1193 -9.75 20.31 21.47
CA PRO A 1193 -11.03 19.70 21.81
C PRO A 1193 -11.21 19.38 23.30
N VAL A 1194 -10.15 18.93 23.99
CA VAL A 1194 -10.19 18.58 25.42
C VAL A 1194 -10.35 19.84 26.25
N MET A 1195 -9.57 20.88 25.93
CA MET A 1195 -9.70 22.20 26.56
C MET A 1195 -11.10 22.78 26.33
N GLY A 1196 -11.67 22.61 25.14
CA GLY A 1196 -13.03 23.06 24.82
C GLY A 1196 -14.10 22.37 25.66
N ILE A 1197 -13.99 21.05 25.87
CA ILE A 1197 -14.90 20.29 26.73
C ILE A 1197 -14.79 20.76 28.19
N ASP A 1198 -13.58 20.97 28.69
CA ASP A 1198 -13.36 21.43 30.06
C ASP A 1198 -13.91 22.85 30.29
N LEU A 1199 -13.69 23.75 29.33
CA LEU A 1199 -14.26 25.10 29.36
C LEU A 1199 -15.79 25.09 29.27
N ALA A 1200 -16.37 24.23 28.43
CA ALA A 1200 -17.82 24.06 28.36
C ALA A 1200 -18.38 23.63 29.71
N LYS A 1201 -17.75 22.65 30.38
CA LYS A 1201 -18.15 22.17 31.71
C LYS A 1201 -18.03 23.22 32.80
N GLN A 1202 -16.96 24.01 32.76
CA GLN A 1202 -16.67 25.01 33.78
C GLN A 1202 -17.56 26.25 33.65
N HIS A 1203 -17.83 26.70 32.43
CA HIS A 1203 -18.49 27.98 32.17
C HIS A 1203 -19.95 27.85 31.72
N CYS A 1204 -20.40 26.66 31.30
CA CYS A 1204 -21.77 26.41 30.83
C CYS A 1204 -22.26 27.49 29.83
N PRO A 1205 -21.62 27.59 28.65
CA PRO A 1205 -21.94 28.62 27.67
C PRO A 1205 -23.38 28.50 27.14
N ASP A 1206 -23.93 29.61 26.68
CA ASP A 1206 -25.26 29.70 26.06
C ASP A 1206 -25.27 29.15 24.63
N LEU A 1207 -24.12 29.11 23.95
CA LEU A 1207 -23.94 28.55 22.60
C LEU A 1207 -22.52 27.99 22.43
N ILE A 1208 -22.39 26.84 21.76
CA ILE A 1208 -21.09 26.28 21.37
C ILE A 1208 -20.98 26.27 19.85
N LEU A 1209 -19.94 26.93 19.33
CA LEU A 1209 -19.49 26.82 17.95
C LEU A 1209 -18.36 25.77 17.92
N LEU A 1210 -18.50 24.72 17.13
CA LEU A 1210 -17.59 23.57 17.17
C LEU A 1210 -17.10 23.22 15.77
N ASP A 1211 -15.79 23.31 15.52
CA ASP A 1211 -15.22 22.79 14.28
C ASP A 1211 -15.34 21.26 14.21
N ILE A 1212 -15.74 20.74 13.05
CA ILE A 1212 -15.88 19.29 12.86
C ILE A 1212 -14.51 18.62 12.69
N ASN A 1213 -13.57 19.28 12.02
CA ASN A 1213 -12.32 18.67 11.56
C ASN A 1213 -11.13 19.11 12.42
N MET A 1214 -11.10 18.68 13.69
CA MET A 1214 -9.98 18.95 14.60
C MET A 1214 -9.06 17.74 14.77
N PRO A 1215 -7.74 17.94 14.97
CA PRO A 1215 -6.79 16.87 15.25
C PRO A 1215 -7.04 16.22 16.63
N ASN A 1216 -6.66 14.94 16.77
CA ASN A 1216 -6.79 14.09 17.98
C ASN A 1216 -8.22 13.66 18.37
N MET A 1217 -9.21 14.54 18.26
CA MET A 1217 -10.62 14.24 18.56
C MET A 1217 -11.54 15.02 17.62
N ASP A 1218 -12.36 14.32 16.85
CA ASP A 1218 -13.22 14.97 15.86
C ASP A 1218 -14.47 15.62 16.51
N GLY A 1219 -15.11 16.57 15.83
CA GLY A 1219 -16.27 17.28 16.38
C GLY A 1219 -17.47 16.37 16.70
N TYR A 1220 -17.57 15.19 16.07
CA TYR A 1220 -18.62 14.21 16.37
C TYR A 1220 -18.35 13.45 17.67
N GLU A 1221 -17.10 13.29 18.06
CA GLU A 1221 -16.71 12.75 19.36
C GLU A 1221 -16.93 13.78 20.47
N VAL A 1222 -16.56 15.04 20.21
CA VAL A 1222 -16.76 16.15 21.16
C VAL A 1222 -18.24 16.35 21.50
N ILE A 1223 -19.13 16.37 20.49
CA ILE A 1223 -20.56 16.57 20.74
C ILE A 1223 -21.20 15.42 21.54
N LYS A 1224 -20.74 14.18 21.35
CA LYS A 1224 -21.20 13.04 22.18
C LYS A 1224 -20.82 13.22 23.63
N VAL A 1225 -19.62 13.74 23.91
CA VAL A 1225 -19.18 14.04 25.27
C VAL A 1225 -20.01 15.18 25.84
N LEU A 1226 -20.18 16.29 25.11
CA LEU A 1226 -20.97 17.45 25.54
C LEU A 1226 -22.44 17.07 25.83
N LYS A 1227 -23.11 16.32 24.94
CA LYS A 1227 -24.51 15.91 25.13
C LYS A 1227 -24.67 14.77 26.16
N SER A 1228 -23.59 14.09 26.57
CA SER A 1228 -23.62 13.11 27.66
C SER A 1228 -23.59 13.73 29.06
N GLU A 1229 -23.20 15.01 29.15
CA GLU A 1229 -23.12 15.76 30.40
C GLU A 1229 -24.46 16.45 30.71
N PRO A 1230 -25.10 16.17 31.86
CA PRO A 1230 -26.45 16.66 32.16
C PRO A 1230 -26.61 18.18 32.15
N SER A 1231 -25.53 18.93 32.47
CA SER A 1231 -25.53 20.40 32.50
C SER A 1231 -25.37 21.05 31.12
N LEU A 1232 -24.91 20.31 30.11
CA LEU A 1232 -24.62 20.82 28.76
C LEU A 1232 -25.54 20.24 27.69
N GLN A 1233 -26.38 19.27 28.05
CA GLN A 1233 -27.28 18.58 27.13
C GLN A 1233 -28.25 19.54 26.40
N SER A 1234 -28.67 20.62 27.05
CA SER A 1234 -29.58 21.63 26.51
C SER A 1234 -28.88 22.79 25.79
N VAL A 1235 -27.55 22.85 25.81
CA VAL A 1235 -26.80 23.92 25.14
C VAL A 1235 -26.79 23.65 23.63
N PRO A 1236 -27.18 24.63 22.80
CA PRO A 1236 -27.12 24.50 21.35
C PRO A 1236 -25.66 24.38 20.88
N VAL A 1237 -25.41 23.44 19.97
CA VAL A 1237 -24.09 23.21 19.36
C VAL A 1237 -24.20 23.37 17.86
N VAL A 1238 -23.56 24.41 17.33
CA VAL A 1238 -23.51 24.69 15.89
C VAL A 1238 -22.20 24.17 15.33
N ALA A 1239 -22.30 23.31 14.32
CA ALA A 1239 -21.13 22.74 13.67
C ALA A 1239 -20.54 23.76 12.69
N VAL A 1240 -19.24 24.00 12.80
CA VAL A 1240 -18.48 24.79 11.83
C VAL A 1240 -17.73 23.81 10.92
N THR A 1241 -17.92 23.90 9.60
CA THR A 1241 -17.33 22.93 8.66
C THR A 1241 -16.83 23.56 7.38
N ALA A 1242 -15.76 23.02 6.79
CA ALA A 1242 -15.24 23.43 5.50
C ALA A 1242 -16.06 22.91 4.29
N ASN A 1243 -17.04 22.03 4.53
CA ASN A 1243 -17.95 21.51 3.51
C ASN A 1243 -19.22 20.95 4.18
N ALA A 1244 -20.40 21.33 3.71
CA ALA A 1244 -21.67 20.81 4.22
C ALA A 1244 -22.52 20.26 3.07
N MET A 1245 -22.38 18.97 2.78
CA MET A 1245 -23.34 18.30 1.90
C MET A 1245 -24.59 17.91 2.69
N LEU A 1246 -25.73 17.76 2.00
CA LEU A 1246 -27.01 17.35 2.61
C LEU A 1246 -26.94 16.05 3.42
N HIS A 1247 -25.99 15.17 3.12
CA HIS A 1247 -25.72 13.96 3.90
C HIS A 1247 -24.94 14.23 5.19
N ASP A 1248 -23.98 15.15 5.17
CA ASP A 1248 -23.20 15.55 6.35
C ASP A 1248 -24.08 16.26 7.37
N ILE A 1249 -24.99 17.12 6.90
CA ILE A 1249 -26.01 17.79 7.73
C ILE A 1249 -26.92 16.76 8.40
N LYS A 1250 -27.47 15.80 7.64
CA LYS A 1250 -28.28 14.70 8.20
C LYS A 1250 -27.52 13.83 9.19
N LYS A 1251 -26.23 13.59 8.92
CA LYS A 1251 -25.36 12.76 9.78
C LYS A 1251 -25.08 13.45 11.11
N GLY A 1252 -24.81 14.76 11.11
CA GLY A 1252 -24.59 15.47 12.36
C GLY A 1252 -25.86 15.93 13.07
N GLU A 1253 -27.00 16.11 12.38
CA GLU A 1253 -28.33 16.20 13.04
C GLU A 1253 -28.59 14.92 13.85
N ALA A 1254 -28.31 13.75 13.26
CA ALA A 1254 -28.38 12.48 13.97
C ALA A 1254 -27.34 12.34 15.10
N ALA A 1255 -26.24 13.10 15.06
CA ALA A 1255 -25.22 13.15 16.10
C ALA A 1255 -25.52 14.18 17.21
N GLY A 1256 -26.49 15.07 17.00
CA GLY A 1256 -26.97 16.05 17.99
C GLY A 1256 -26.55 17.50 17.74
N PHE A 1257 -26.07 17.86 16.54
CA PHE A 1257 -25.83 19.26 16.17
C PHE A 1257 -27.15 19.99 15.91
N ASP A 1258 -27.22 21.24 16.35
CA ASP A 1258 -28.42 22.08 16.31
C ASP A 1258 -28.47 22.95 15.03
N ASP A 1259 -27.32 23.30 14.44
CA ASP A 1259 -27.21 23.99 13.14
C ASP A 1259 -25.82 23.83 12.51
N TYR A 1260 -25.62 24.36 11.30
CA TYR A 1260 -24.35 24.33 10.56
C TYR A 1260 -23.94 25.69 9.99
N VAL A 1261 -22.65 25.98 10.09
CA VAL A 1261 -22.00 27.12 9.44
C VAL A 1261 -20.87 26.60 8.54
N VAL A 1262 -20.85 27.07 7.30
CA VAL A 1262 -19.83 26.68 6.31
C VAL A 1262 -18.69 27.69 6.28
N LYS A 1263 -17.44 27.22 6.24
CA LYS A 1263 -16.23 28.02 6.02
C LYS A 1263 -15.90 28.08 4.51
N PRO A 1264 -15.52 29.24 3.94
CA PRO A 1264 -15.33 30.54 4.58
C PRO A 1264 -16.63 31.18 5.08
N PHE A 1265 -16.56 31.86 6.22
CA PHE A 1265 -17.72 32.50 6.84
C PHE A 1265 -18.27 33.63 5.97
N GLU A 1266 -19.58 33.60 5.68
CA GLU A 1266 -20.30 34.81 5.28
C GLU A 1266 -20.73 35.53 6.56
N ILE A 1267 -20.10 36.69 6.85
CA ILE A 1267 -20.26 37.40 8.13
C ILE A 1267 -21.75 37.64 8.48
N GLU A 1268 -22.56 38.04 7.50
CA GLU A 1268 -23.97 38.37 7.70
C GLU A 1268 -24.81 37.14 8.09
N GLY A 1269 -24.66 36.03 7.34
CA GLY A 1269 -25.34 34.77 7.65
C GLY A 1269 -24.84 34.13 8.95
N PHE A 1270 -23.54 34.23 9.25
CA PHE A 1270 -22.97 33.75 10.50
C PHE A 1270 -23.55 34.48 11.72
N ILE A 1271 -23.67 35.81 11.66
CA ILE A 1271 -24.27 36.61 12.73
C ILE A 1271 -25.75 36.26 12.90
N GLU A 1272 -26.49 36.04 11.81
CA GLU A 1272 -27.91 35.64 11.85
C GLU A 1272 -28.10 34.27 12.50
N THR A 1273 -27.28 33.27 12.15
CA THR A 1273 -27.29 31.95 12.79
C THR A 1273 -26.98 32.04 14.28
N VAL A 1274 -25.94 32.78 14.67
CA VAL A 1274 -25.57 32.96 16.08
C VAL A 1274 -26.70 33.62 16.87
N LYS A 1275 -27.35 34.65 16.34
CA LYS A 1275 -28.49 35.31 17.01
C LYS A 1275 -29.69 34.39 17.14
N THR A 1276 -30.05 33.68 16.07
CA THR A 1276 -31.18 32.75 16.07
C THR A 1276 -31.03 31.68 17.16
N GLN A 1277 -29.83 31.12 17.30
CA GLN A 1277 -29.56 30.07 18.30
C GLN A 1277 -29.47 30.59 19.73
N LEU A 1278 -29.15 31.87 19.93
CA LEU A 1278 -29.16 32.51 21.25
C LEU A 1278 -30.56 33.00 21.67
N GLU A 1279 -31.43 33.32 20.72
CA GLU A 1279 -32.80 33.79 20.98
C GLU A 1279 -33.80 32.64 21.22
N GLY A 1280 -33.51 31.44 20.71
CA GLY A 1280 -34.24 30.19 21.00
C GLY A 1280 -35.62 30.07 20.34
#